data_AF-A0A8M9QEQ5-F1
#
_entry.id   AF-A0A8M9QEQ5-F1
#
_cell.length_a   1.000
_cell.length_b   1.000
_cell.length_c   1.000
_cell.angle_alpha   90.00
_cell.angle_beta   90.00
_cell.angle_gamma   90.00
#
_symmetry.space_group_name_H-M   'P 1'
#
loop_
_entity.id
_entity.type
_entity.pdbx_description
1 polymer ?
#
loop_
_entity_poly.entity_id
_entity_poly.type
_entity_poly.pdbx_seq_one_letter_code
_entity_poly.pdbx_strand_id
1 'polypeptide(L)'
;MATHEADSEAGVGFCGKMWLFCAALLALGSVDSVNGDSKAVTTTLTTKWPSTPLLLEASEFLAEESQDKFWAFVEANQNIENDHDDTDQAYYDLILKRAGELLSPVQLNLLKFSLSLRAYSSTIHSFQQIASNEPPPSGCKAFFNVHGQKSCDSERLQGMLDNALERPKPNLFKGDHRYHSANPDAPVVILYAEMGTKEFSRLHQLMLSKANKGMITYVLRHFLASPSKSKVHLSGYGVELAIKNQEYKAKDDTQVQAGADANATVIGENDLVDEVQGFLFGKLKTIYPELKEQLKELRKHLIESTNEMAPLKVWQMQDLSFQTAARILAAPSVDALNVMKDLSQNFPTKARSITKTVVNSEIRKEIEENQKYFKGTLGLQPGDSALFINGLHIDLDVQDIFSVFDVLRNEARVMEGLRSLLIETPYIHDILKLNVQPSDSDYAVDIRNPAVHWINNLETDGRYASWPSNVQELLRPTFPGVIRQIRKNFHNLVMILDPTHENTAELLGVAEMFYSNNIPLRIGVVFVVNDSDDVDGMQDPGVALLRAFNYIADDVDGQMAFDAVISIMNRIPSGDKLKVEHVVGVLEKRYPYVEISSILGPDSAYENNRKEGKAYYEQTGVGPLPVVLYNGMPLQREQLDPDELETVVMHKILETTSFFQRTVYLGELNSDHDVVDYIMNQPNVVPRINSRILSTSRNYLDLSATNNHFIDEYARFLFLDAKDKNAAVANSMNYMTKKGMSTRDASDDGIIRPVTFWVVGDFDQPSGRQLLYDAIRHMKTSNNVRLGLINNPSENPSNENSLIARAIWAAMQTQTSNNAKNFITKMAKEETAQALYGGSDIAEFAVGGMDVPLFKSAYESPNVNFLLAHSAYCRDVLKLQKGQRAVISNGRIIGPLEEREVFNQDDFLLLESIILKTSGERIKGKIQQMGMVEDRASDLVMKVDALLSSQPKGEARIEHTFAEDRYSAVKIRPKEEEVYFDVVAVLDPVTRDAQKLAPLLLVLKQLVNVNLRVFMNCQSKLSDLPLKSFYRYVLEPEIVFLTDSSFAPGPMAKFLDMPQSPLFTLNLNTPESWMVESVHTRYDLDNIYLEEVDSVVAAEYELEYLLLEGHCFDVTTGQPPRGLQFTLGTASDPVIVDTIVMANLGYFQLKANPGAWMLRLRKGRSDDIYKIYSHDGTDSPAEADDLIVVLNNFKSKIIKVKVQKKPDMINEELLSDGTHENESGFWTSIARGFTGGSNPEEPKQEKDDVINIFSVASGHLYERFLRIMMLSVLKHTKTPVKFWFLKNYLSPTFKEFIPYMAEKYGFQYELVQYKWPRWLHQQTEKQRIIWGYKILFLDVLFPLAVDKFLFVDADQIVRTDLKELRDFDLEGAPYGYTPFCESRREMDGYRFWKSGYWASHLAGRKYHISALYVVDLKKFRKIAAGDRLRGQYQGLSQDPNSLSNLDQDLPNNMIHQVPIKSLPQEWLWCETWCDDASKKKAKTIDLCNNPQTKEPKLQAAVRIVGEWSDYDQEIKRIYNNFLDEKERGTLEGYQSTDRKHPGGVTHSEL
;
A
#
# COMPACT_ATOMS: atom_id res chain seq x y z
N MET A 1 21.29 32.26 -81.51
CA MET A 1 22.50 31.72 -82.16
C MET A 1 22.89 30.47 -81.39
N ALA A 2 22.89 29.25 -81.91
CA ALA A 2 22.47 28.66 -83.18
C ALA A 2 22.15 27.18 -82.80
N THR A 3 21.24 26.45 -83.45
CA THR A 3 21.41 25.93 -84.82
C THR A 3 20.10 25.38 -85.39
N HIS A 4 19.81 25.77 -86.64
CA HIS A 4 19.21 25.06 -87.78
C HIS A 4 17.94 24.18 -87.65
N GLU A 5 16.94 24.64 -88.42
CA GLU A 5 16.24 23.97 -89.53
C GLU A 5 14.85 23.33 -89.37
N ALA A 6 14.07 23.64 -90.42
CA ALA A 6 12.95 22.93 -91.05
C ALA A 6 11.52 23.19 -90.55
N ASP A 7 10.87 24.12 -91.26
CA ASP A 7 9.44 24.29 -91.41
C ASP A 7 8.81 23.07 -92.13
N SER A 8 7.75 22.50 -91.56
CA SER A 8 6.74 21.77 -92.33
C SER A 8 5.35 21.93 -91.71
N GLU A 9 4.38 21.99 -92.62
CA GLU A 9 3.01 22.46 -92.49
C GLU A 9 2.09 21.53 -91.67
N ALA A 10 1.05 22.13 -91.09
CA ALA A 10 -0.37 21.78 -91.29
C ALA A 10 -1.16 21.90 -89.98
N GLY A 11 -1.91 23.01 -89.84
CA GLY A 11 -2.82 23.24 -88.73
C GLY A 11 -4.13 23.86 -89.21
N VAL A 12 -5.15 23.02 -89.45
CA VAL A 12 -6.56 23.43 -89.53
C VAL A 12 -7.42 22.40 -88.80
N GLY A 13 -8.03 22.84 -87.68
CA GLY A 13 -9.36 22.39 -87.25
C GLY A 13 -9.46 21.32 -86.17
N PHE A 14 -9.45 21.69 -84.89
CA PHE A 14 -10.15 20.96 -83.80
C PHE A 14 -10.43 21.86 -82.57
N CYS A 15 -11.05 23.03 -82.75
CA CYS A 15 -11.32 23.96 -81.62
C CYS A 15 -12.61 23.65 -80.82
N GLY A 16 -13.42 22.66 -81.21
CA GLY A 16 -14.69 22.34 -80.51
C GLY A 16 -14.60 21.32 -79.38
N LYS A 17 -13.59 20.44 -79.37
CA LYS A 17 -13.42 19.41 -78.33
C LYS A 17 -12.59 19.86 -77.14
N MET A 18 -11.83 20.94 -77.29
CA MET A 18 -10.88 21.40 -76.28
C MET A 18 -11.55 22.12 -75.11
N TRP A 19 -12.73 22.74 -75.29
CA TRP A 19 -13.42 23.43 -74.19
C TRP A 19 -14.12 22.47 -73.22
N LEU A 20 -14.70 21.37 -73.72
CA LEU A 20 -15.22 20.28 -72.88
C LEU A 20 -14.08 19.53 -72.18
N PHE A 21 -12.93 19.35 -72.83
CA PHE A 21 -11.75 18.77 -72.19
C PHE A 21 -11.12 19.73 -71.17
N CYS A 22 -11.10 21.04 -71.39
CA CYS A 22 -10.57 22.01 -70.42
C CYS A 22 -11.49 22.17 -69.21
N ALA A 23 -12.82 22.09 -69.36
CA ALA A 23 -13.73 22.06 -68.21
C ALA A 23 -13.60 20.74 -67.42
N ALA A 24 -13.41 19.60 -68.10
CA ALA A 24 -13.11 18.34 -67.45
C ALA A 24 -11.71 18.33 -66.80
N LEU A 25 -10.69 18.91 -67.44
CA LEU A 25 -9.32 19.02 -66.93
C LEU A 25 -9.16 20.08 -65.83
N LEU A 26 -9.98 21.14 -65.80
CA LEU A 26 -10.03 22.05 -64.66
C LEU A 26 -10.86 21.47 -63.50
N ALA A 27 -11.80 20.55 -63.77
CA ALA A 27 -12.45 19.75 -62.74
C ALA A 27 -11.60 18.54 -62.26
N LEU A 28 -10.61 18.10 -63.05
CA LEU A 28 -9.71 16.97 -62.74
C LEU A 28 -8.29 17.40 -62.37
N GLY A 29 -7.91 18.67 -62.57
CA GLY A 29 -6.53 19.16 -62.47
C GLY A 29 -6.18 19.89 -61.18
N SER A 30 -7.11 19.96 -60.22
CA SER A 30 -6.86 20.47 -58.87
C SER A 30 -7.27 19.45 -57.80
N VAL A 31 -7.19 18.16 -58.12
CA VAL A 31 -7.06 17.11 -57.11
C VAL A 31 -5.56 16.87 -56.94
N ASP A 32 -4.85 17.90 -56.48
CA ASP A 32 -3.67 17.59 -55.70
C ASP A 32 -4.21 16.83 -54.49
N SER A 33 -4.04 15.51 -54.49
CA SER A 33 -4.19 14.69 -53.31
C SER A 33 -3.08 15.07 -52.33
N VAL A 34 -3.16 16.29 -51.80
CA VAL A 34 -2.41 16.69 -50.61
C VAL A 34 -3.14 15.99 -49.49
N ASN A 35 -2.59 14.86 -49.03
CA ASN A 35 -3.05 14.20 -47.81
C ASN A 35 -3.12 15.27 -46.72
N GLY A 36 -4.33 15.62 -46.29
CA GLY A 36 -4.56 16.46 -45.12
C GLY A 36 -4.30 15.66 -43.84
N ASP A 37 -3.15 14.99 -43.77
CA ASP A 37 -2.77 14.16 -42.63
C ASP A 37 -2.63 15.09 -41.41
N SER A 38 -3.58 14.97 -40.48
CA SER A 38 -3.49 15.65 -39.19
C SER A 38 -2.30 15.07 -38.45
N LYS A 39 -1.33 15.92 -38.10
CA LYS A 39 -0.21 15.49 -37.27
C LYS A 39 -0.72 15.11 -35.88
N ALA A 40 -0.31 13.96 -35.39
CA ALA A 40 -0.78 13.42 -34.12
C ALA A 40 0.39 13.02 -33.22
N VAL A 41 0.15 13.06 -31.91
CA VAL A 41 1.04 12.45 -30.92
C VAL A 41 0.27 11.33 -30.25
N THR A 42 0.83 10.12 -30.29
CA THR A 42 0.24 8.93 -29.67
C THR A 42 1.17 8.34 -28.64
N THR A 43 0.63 7.92 -27.52
CA THR A 43 1.40 7.30 -26.44
C THR A 43 0.74 6.02 -25.97
N THR A 44 1.52 4.95 -25.93
CA THR A 44 1.12 3.65 -25.40
C THR A 44 1.99 3.31 -24.19
N LEU A 45 1.42 2.57 -23.24
CA LEU A 45 2.12 2.05 -22.08
C LEU A 45 1.82 0.56 -21.96
N THR A 46 2.85 -0.28 -22.07
CA THR A 46 2.73 -1.73 -21.97
C THR A 46 3.46 -2.29 -20.76
N THR A 47 3.17 -3.53 -20.35
CA THR A 47 3.96 -4.25 -19.34
C THR A 47 5.21 -4.88 -19.94
N LYS A 48 6.21 -5.16 -19.10
CA LYS A 48 7.34 -6.02 -19.49
C LYS A 48 6.94 -7.47 -19.74
N TRP A 49 5.89 -7.93 -19.06
CA TRP A 49 5.40 -9.30 -19.19
C TRP A 49 4.36 -9.47 -20.31
N PRO A 50 4.18 -10.70 -20.82
CA PRO A 50 3.17 -11.05 -21.82
C PRO A 50 1.73 -10.75 -21.41
N SER A 51 0.87 -10.57 -22.41
CA SER A 51 -0.58 -10.50 -22.24
C SER A 51 -1.11 -11.77 -21.60
N THR A 52 -1.85 -11.60 -20.50
CA THR A 52 -2.48 -12.67 -19.73
C THR A 52 -3.89 -12.99 -20.26
N PRO A 53 -4.37 -14.25 -20.22
CA PRO A 53 -5.72 -14.56 -20.67
C PRO A 53 -6.79 -13.93 -19.76
N LEU A 54 -7.81 -13.31 -20.37
CA LEU A 54 -8.89 -12.64 -19.65
C LEU A 54 -9.70 -13.57 -18.73
N LEU A 55 -9.77 -14.86 -19.08
CA LEU A 55 -10.45 -15.91 -18.31
C LEU A 55 -9.78 -16.09 -16.93
N LEU A 56 -8.45 -16.03 -16.90
CA LEU A 56 -7.69 -16.12 -15.65
C LEU A 56 -7.83 -14.84 -14.82
N GLU A 57 -7.75 -13.68 -15.47
CA GLU A 57 -7.98 -12.39 -14.79
C GLU A 57 -9.39 -12.29 -14.20
N ALA A 58 -10.41 -12.80 -14.90
CA ALA A 58 -11.78 -12.87 -14.38
C ALA A 58 -11.89 -13.82 -13.18
N SER A 59 -11.16 -14.94 -13.18
CA SER A 59 -11.13 -15.82 -12.02
C SER A 59 -10.50 -15.13 -10.80
N GLU A 60 -9.44 -14.34 -10.97
CA GLU A 60 -8.84 -13.58 -9.86
C GLU A 60 -9.79 -12.52 -9.29
N PHE A 61 -10.57 -11.83 -10.15
CA PHE A 61 -11.64 -10.94 -9.68
C PHE A 61 -12.63 -11.69 -8.79
N LEU A 62 -13.06 -12.89 -9.21
CA LEU A 62 -13.98 -13.73 -8.44
C LEU A 62 -13.34 -14.27 -7.15
N ALA A 63 -12.03 -14.54 -7.14
CA ALA A 63 -11.30 -14.98 -5.95
C ALA A 63 -11.22 -13.91 -4.86
N GLU A 64 -11.04 -12.65 -5.24
CA GLU A 64 -11.09 -11.53 -4.30
C GLU A 64 -12.52 -11.25 -3.80
N GLU A 65 -13.54 -11.51 -4.61
CA GLU A 65 -14.95 -11.46 -4.17
C GLU A 65 -15.27 -12.57 -3.15
N SER A 66 -14.91 -13.81 -3.47
CA SER A 66 -15.03 -14.97 -2.57
C SER A 66 -14.30 -16.17 -3.16
N GLN A 67 -13.57 -16.92 -2.32
CA GLN A 67 -12.98 -18.20 -2.70
C GLN A 67 -14.04 -19.20 -3.20
N ASP A 68 -15.26 -19.18 -2.67
CA ASP A 68 -16.33 -20.07 -3.15
C ASP A 68 -16.78 -19.68 -4.57
N LYS A 69 -16.83 -18.38 -4.89
CA LYS A 69 -17.14 -17.89 -6.25
C LYS A 69 -16.04 -18.27 -7.24
N PHE A 70 -14.77 -18.18 -6.83
CA PHE A 70 -13.64 -18.64 -7.64
C PHE A 70 -13.80 -20.11 -8.01
N TRP A 71 -14.02 -21.00 -7.04
CA TRP A 71 -14.15 -22.43 -7.31
C TRP A 71 -15.39 -22.76 -8.14
N ALA A 72 -16.53 -22.09 -7.89
CA ALA A 72 -17.72 -22.24 -8.74
C ALA A 72 -17.46 -21.82 -10.19
N PHE A 73 -16.70 -20.75 -10.40
CA PHE A 73 -16.30 -20.30 -11.73
C PHE A 73 -15.30 -21.25 -12.39
N VAL A 74 -14.35 -21.79 -11.64
CA VAL A 74 -13.43 -22.84 -12.10
C VAL A 74 -14.19 -24.09 -12.54
N GLU A 75 -15.19 -24.51 -11.76
CA GLU A 75 -16.04 -25.66 -12.08
C GLU A 75 -16.87 -25.43 -13.35
N ALA A 76 -17.39 -24.22 -13.54
CA ALA A 76 -18.14 -23.83 -14.73
C ALA A 76 -17.27 -23.73 -16.00
N ASN A 77 -15.97 -23.49 -15.85
CA ASN A 77 -15.03 -23.21 -16.95
C ASN A 77 -13.88 -24.22 -17.05
N GLN A 78 -14.13 -25.50 -16.74
CA GLN A 78 -13.08 -26.53 -16.81
C GLN A 78 -12.51 -26.73 -18.22
N ASN A 79 -13.32 -26.54 -19.28
CA ASN A 79 -12.93 -26.80 -20.66
C ASN A 79 -13.63 -25.83 -21.66
N ILE A 80 -13.45 -24.52 -21.47
CA ILE A 80 -14.11 -23.46 -22.25
C ILE A 80 -13.64 -23.37 -23.72
N GLU A 81 -12.47 -23.93 -24.04
CA GLU A 81 -11.87 -23.86 -25.39
C GLU A 81 -12.79 -24.40 -26.49
N ASN A 82 -13.74 -25.29 -26.18
CA ASN A 82 -14.65 -25.87 -27.18
C ASN A 82 -16.04 -25.19 -27.24
N ASP A 83 -16.29 -24.17 -26.42
CA ASP A 83 -17.63 -23.60 -26.18
C ASP A 83 -17.88 -22.25 -26.89
N HIS A 84 -16.89 -21.69 -27.60
CA HIS A 84 -16.97 -20.39 -28.26
C HIS A 84 -16.67 -20.47 -29.77
N ASP A 85 -17.23 -19.54 -30.53
CA ASP A 85 -16.82 -19.28 -31.93
C ASP A 85 -15.40 -18.67 -31.92
N ASP A 86 -14.59 -18.89 -32.98
CA ASP A 86 -13.16 -18.51 -33.10
C ASP A 86 -12.85 -16.98 -33.06
N THR A 87 -13.68 -16.15 -32.41
CA THR A 87 -13.50 -14.70 -32.27
C THR A 87 -13.27 -14.28 -30.82
N ASP A 88 -12.41 -13.28 -30.62
CA ASP A 88 -12.07 -12.72 -29.31
C ASP A 88 -13.29 -12.11 -28.60
N GLN A 89 -14.19 -11.45 -29.34
CA GLN A 89 -15.40 -10.87 -28.78
C GLN A 89 -16.37 -11.94 -28.25
N ALA A 90 -16.60 -13.01 -29.00
CA ALA A 90 -17.46 -14.11 -28.54
C ALA A 90 -16.87 -14.79 -27.30
N TYR A 91 -15.54 -14.94 -27.24
CA TYR A 91 -14.84 -15.45 -26.07
C TYR A 91 -15.02 -14.54 -24.85
N TYR A 92 -14.87 -13.23 -25.02
CA TYR A 92 -15.10 -12.24 -23.97
C TYR A 92 -16.55 -12.27 -23.45
N ASP A 93 -17.53 -12.27 -24.35
CA ASP A 93 -18.95 -12.32 -24.00
C ASP A 93 -19.30 -13.62 -23.27
N LEU A 94 -18.68 -14.74 -23.63
CA LEU A 94 -18.85 -16.01 -22.93
C LEU A 94 -18.30 -15.94 -21.49
N ILE A 95 -17.11 -15.36 -21.29
CA ILE A 95 -16.53 -15.15 -19.95
C ILE A 95 -17.48 -14.30 -19.10
N LEU A 96 -17.96 -13.18 -19.65
CA LEU A 96 -18.90 -12.29 -18.95
C LEU A 96 -20.22 -12.98 -18.62
N LYS A 97 -20.74 -13.80 -19.53
CA LYS A 97 -21.97 -14.57 -19.31
C LYS A 97 -21.81 -15.55 -18.13
N ARG A 98 -20.71 -16.31 -18.11
CA ARG A 98 -20.41 -17.27 -17.02
C ARG A 98 -20.14 -16.57 -15.70
N ALA A 99 -19.44 -15.44 -15.71
CA ALA A 99 -19.21 -14.63 -14.52
C ALA A 99 -20.51 -13.97 -14.02
N GLY A 100 -21.38 -13.53 -14.93
CA GLY A 100 -22.69 -12.94 -14.63
C GLY A 100 -23.70 -13.90 -14.00
N GLU A 101 -23.47 -15.22 -14.07
CA GLU A 101 -24.25 -16.21 -13.31
C GLU A 101 -23.89 -16.17 -11.81
N LEU A 102 -22.71 -15.66 -11.43
CA LEU A 102 -22.18 -15.61 -10.06
C LEU A 102 -22.09 -14.19 -9.48
N LEU A 103 -22.20 -13.16 -10.32
CA LEU A 103 -22.00 -11.75 -9.98
C LEU A 103 -23.28 -10.94 -10.14
N SER A 104 -23.46 -9.90 -9.32
CA SER A 104 -24.52 -8.91 -9.53
C SER A 104 -24.26 -8.07 -10.80
N PRO A 105 -25.25 -7.36 -11.34
CA PRO A 105 -25.04 -6.46 -12.48
C PRO A 105 -23.98 -5.38 -12.22
N VAL A 106 -23.90 -4.85 -11.00
CA VAL A 106 -22.87 -3.86 -10.62
C VAL A 106 -21.49 -4.52 -10.55
N GLN A 107 -21.40 -5.70 -9.93
CA GLN A 107 -20.16 -6.46 -9.89
C GLN A 107 -19.68 -6.87 -11.29
N LEU A 108 -20.60 -7.18 -12.20
CA LEU A 108 -20.28 -7.48 -13.59
C LEU A 108 -19.73 -6.26 -14.34
N ASN A 109 -20.27 -5.06 -14.09
CA ASN A 109 -19.71 -3.81 -14.63
C ASN A 109 -18.31 -3.53 -14.06
N LEU A 110 -18.09 -3.80 -12.77
CA LEU A 110 -16.78 -3.69 -12.15
C LEU A 110 -15.80 -4.74 -12.71
N LEU A 111 -16.26 -5.96 -13.03
CA LEU A 111 -15.45 -6.96 -13.72
C LEU A 111 -15.03 -6.45 -15.11
N LYS A 112 -15.97 -5.95 -15.92
CA LYS A 112 -15.66 -5.35 -17.24
C LYS A 112 -14.58 -4.27 -17.14
N PHE A 113 -14.70 -3.41 -16.13
CA PHE A 113 -13.70 -2.38 -15.87
C PHE A 113 -12.35 -2.93 -15.43
N SER A 114 -12.34 -3.93 -14.54
CA SER A 114 -11.10 -4.58 -14.09
C SER A 114 -10.34 -5.26 -15.24
N LEU A 115 -11.08 -5.85 -16.20
CA LEU A 115 -10.54 -6.45 -17.41
C LEU A 115 -10.04 -5.37 -18.39
N SER A 116 -10.68 -4.20 -18.46
CA SER A 116 -10.17 -3.06 -19.24
C SER A 116 -8.88 -2.48 -18.64
N LEU A 117 -8.81 -2.38 -17.30
CA LEU A 117 -7.61 -1.97 -16.57
C LEU A 117 -6.49 -3.00 -16.59
N ARG A 118 -6.80 -4.26 -16.95
CA ARG A 118 -5.91 -5.42 -16.82
C ARG A 118 -5.42 -5.61 -15.38
N ALA A 119 -6.27 -5.31 -14.40
CA ALA A 119 -5.91 -5.16 -12.99
C ALA A 119 -5.28 -6.41 -12.36
N TYR A 120 -5.66 -7.60 -12.83
CA TYR A 120 -5.17 -8.89 -12.33
C TYR A 120 -4.05 -9.51 -13.17
N SER A 121 -3.61 -8.84 -14.25
CA SER A 121 -2.49 -9.32 -15.07
C SER A 121 -1.19 -9.48 -14.25
N SER A 122 -0.94 -8.59 -13.28
CA SER A 122 0.18 -8.71 -12.34
C SER A 122 0.05 -9.93 -11.44
N THR A 123 -1.16 -10.31 -11.04
CA THR A 123 -1.43 -11.48 -10.19
C THR A 123 -1.11 -12.76 -10.96
N ILE A 124 -1.63 -12.88 -12.19
CA ILE A 124 -1.32 -14.02 -13.07
C ILE A 124 0.17 -14.11 -13.38
N HIS A 125 0.82 -12.97 -13.66
CA HIS A 125 2.27 -12.95 -13.89
C HIS A 125 3.06 -13.33 -12.63
N SER A 126 2.62 -12.91 -11.44
CA SER A 126 3.26 -13.32 -10.18
C SER A 126 3.25 -14.85 -10.00
N PHE A 127 2.17 -15.53 -10.38
CA PHE A 127 2.13 -16.99 -10.40
C PHE A 127 3.07 -17.60 -11.45
N GLN A 128 3.21 -16.98 -12.63
CA GLN A 128 4.23 -17.41 -13.60
C GLN A 128 5.64 -17.29 -13.03
N GLN A 129 5.95 -16.19 -12.34
CA GLN A 129 7.26 -15.98 -11.74
C GLN A 129 7.52 -16.99 -10.62
N ILE A 130 6.52 -17.30 -9.79
CA ILE A 130 6.61 -18.35 -8.78
C ILE A 130 6.86 -19.72 -9.46
N ALA A 131 6.13 -20.04 -10.53
CA ALA A 131 6.32 -21.26 -11.29
C ALA A 131 7.72 -21.34 -11.97
N SER A 132 8.32 -20.20 -12.33
CA SER A 132 9.68 -20.16 -12.90
C SER A 132 10.76 -20.59 -11.89
N ASN A 133 10.58 -20.24 -10.60
CA ASN A 133 11.42 -20.72 -9.51
C ASN A 133 11.16 -22.21 -9.19
N GLU A 134 10.01 -22.73 -9.61
CA GLU A 134 9.62 -24.13 -9.50
C GLU A 134 9.46 -24.80 -10.89
N PRO A 135 10.52 -24.92 -11.72
CA PRO A 135 10.38 -25.28 -13.13
C PRO A 135 9.59 -26.59 -13.34
N PRO A 136 8.70 -26.64 -14.34
CA PRO A 136 7.90 -27.82 -14.66
C PRO A 136 8.79 -28.99 -15.10
N PRO A 137 8.36 -30.25 -14.91
CA PRO A 137 9.00 -31.38 -15.56
C PRO A 137 8.95 -31.23 -17.10
N SER A 138 9.95 -31.76 -17.80
CA SER A 138 10.09 -31.62 -19.25
C SER A 138 8.84 -32.09 -20.01
N GLY A 139 8.25 -31.20 -20.82
CA GLY A 139 7.10 -31.50 -21.69
C GLY A 139 5.72 -31.39 -21.03
N CYS A 140 5.63 -31.01 -19.74
CA CYS A 140 4.36 -30.86 -19.05
C CYS A 140 3.74 -29.47 -19.28
N LYS A 141 2.51 -29.41 -19.82
CA LYS A 141 1.71 -28.17 -19.91
C LYS A 141 1.03 -27.79 -18.60
N ALA A 142 0.76 -28.78 -17.76
CA ALA A 142 0.24 -28.64 -16.41
C ALA A 142 0.95 -29.66 -15.51
N PHE A 143 1.26 -29.28 -14.27
CA PHE A 143 2.01 -30.13 -13.34
C PHE A 143 1.60 -29.86 -11.90
N PHE A 144 1.86 -30.80 -11.01
CA PHE A 144 1.61 -30.63 -9.58
C PHE A 144 2.89 -30.75 -8.76
N ASN A 145 3.02 -29.94 -7.72
CA ASN A 145 4.10 -29.96 -6.72
C ASN A 145 3.55 -30.48 -5.38
N VAL A 146 4.15 -31.55 -4.87
CA VAL A 146 3.88 -32.14 -3.56
C VAL A 146 5.14 -32.01 -2.72
N HIS A 147 5.18 -31.06 -1.78
CA HIS A 147 6.30 -30.84 -0.85
C HIS A 147 7.69 -30.88 -1.55
N GLY A 148 7.82 -30.14 -2.65
CA GLY A 148 9.06 -30.00 -3.44
C GLY A 148 9.25 -31.00 -4.59
N GLN A 149 8.53 -32.13 -4.61
CA GLN A 149 8.57 -33.07 -5.74
C GLN A 149 7.51 -32.71 -6.78
N LYS A 150 7.88 -32.75 -8.07
CA LYS A 150 7.04 -32.30 -9.18
C LYS A 150 6.75 -33.43 -10.16
N SER A 151 5.53 -33.53 -10.66
CA SER A 151 5.13 -34.48 -11.71
C SER A 151 3.92 -33.95 -12.48
N CYS A 152 3.76 -34.37 -13.74
CA CYS A 152 2.49 -34.22 -14.47
C CYS A 152 1.79 -35.56 -14.76
N ASP A 153 2.41 -36.66 -14.33
CA ASP A 153 1.84 -38.01 -14.43
C ASP A 153 0.98 -38.31 -13.20
N SER A 154 -0.26 -38.74 -13.45
CA SER A 154 -1.25 -39.07 -12.43
C SER A 154 -0.89 -40.32 -11.63
N GLU A 155 -0.14 -41.27 -12.22
CA GLU A 155 0.24 -42.53 -11.55
C GLU A 155 1.25 -42.29 -10.43
N ARG A 156 2.20 -41.37 -10.65
CA ARG A 156 3.23 -41.00 -9.68
C ARG A 156 2.70 -40.27 -8.44
N LEU A 157 1.51 -39.66 -8.53
CA LEU A 157 0.92 -38.85 -7.46
C LEU A 157 0.78 -39.64 -6.15
N GLN A 158 0.36 -40.90 -6.19
CA GLN A 158 0.13 -41.68 -4.98
C GLN A 158 1.44 -41.90 -4.19
N GLY A 159 2.51 -42.33 -4.86
CA GLY A 159 3.81 -42.51 -4.20
C GLY A 159 4.44 -41.21 -3.69
N MET A 160 4.11 -40.06 -4.30
CA MET A 160 4.55 -38.75 -3.81
C MET A 160 3.82 -38.31 -2.53
N LEU A 161 2.54 -38.68 -2.39
CA LEU A 161 1.74 -38.38 -1.20
C LEU A 161 2.20 -39.21 0.00
N ASP A 162 2.52 -40.49 -0.21
CA ASP A 162 2.95 -41.40 0.86
C ASP A 162 4.24 -40.89 1.55
N ASN A 163 5.18 -40.31 0.79
CA ASN A 163 6.44 -39.75 1.30
C ASN A 163 6.39 -38.22 1.54
N ALA A 164 5.21 -37.59 1.55
CA ALA A 164 5.10 -36.14 1.65
C ALA A 164 5.39 -35.60 3.05
N LEU A 165 4.94 -36.29 4.09
CA LEU A 165 5.07 -35.83 5.49
C LEU A 165 6.52 -35.82 5.99
N GLU A 166 7.43 -36.53 5.33
CA GLU A 166 8.87 -36.51 5.64
C GLU A 166 9.58 -35.25 5.10
N ARG A 167 8.90 -34.44 4.29
CA ARG A 167 9.46 -33.27 3.60
C ARG A 167 8.81 -31.98 4.11
N PRO A 168 9.54 -30.85 4.10
CA PRO A 168 8.98 -29.58 4.55
C PRO A 168 7.75 -29.22 3.71
N LYS A 169 6.69 -28.73 4.38
CA LYS A 169 5.50 -28.20 3.72
C LYS A 169 5.92 -27.03 2.81
N PRO A 170 5.32 -26.89 1.61
CA PRO A 170 5.64 -25.78 0.72
C PRO A 170 5.13 -24.46 1.29
N ASN A 171 5.79 -23.35 0.95
CA ASN A 171 5.34 -22.01 1.31
C ASN A 171 4.06 -21.68 0.53
N LEU A 172 2.98 -21.46 1.27
CA LEU A 172 1.69 -21.03 0.74
C LEU A 172 1.51 -19.52 0.97
N PHE A 173 1.17 -18.80 -0.09
CA PHE A 173 0.98 -17.36 -0.07
C PHE A 173 -0.47 -17.00 0.30
N LYS A 174 -0.71 -15.73 0.66
CA LYS A 174 -2.07 -15.23 0.96
C LYS A 174 -2.99 -15.27 -0.26
N GLY A 175 -2.44 -15.05 -1.45
CA GLY A 175 -3.17 -15.09 -2.72
C GLY A 175 -3.34 -16.47 -3.33
N ASP A 176 -2.86 -17.55 -2.70
CA ASP A 176 -3.04 -18.90 -3.24
C ASP A 176 -4.51 -19.34 -3.15
N HIS A 177 -5.03 -19.90 -4.24
CA HIS A 177 -6.39 -20.45 -4.29
C HIS A 177 -6.43 -21.82 -3.64
N ARG A 178 -6.88 -21.88 -2.39
CA ARG A 178 -6.93 -23.12 -1.60
C ARG A 178 -8.32 -23.73 -1.74
N TYR A 179 -8.38 -24.94 -2.27
CA TYR A 179 -9.58 -25.73 -2.22
C TYR A 179 -9.76 -26.24 -0.79
N HIS A 180 -11.01 -26.33 -0.36
CA HIS A 180 -11.30 -26.75 1.01
C HIS A 180 -10.75 -28.15 1.31
N SER A 181 -10.00 -28.27 2.41
CA SER A 181 -9.59 -29.55 3.00
C SER A 181 -10.07 -29.60 4.45
N ALA A 182 -10.74 -30.68 4.82
CA ALA A 182 -11.17 -30.93 6.20
C ALA A 182 -9.99 -31.22 7.15
N ASN A 183 -8.83 -31.58 6.60
CA ASN A 183 -7.64 -31.97 7.36
C ASN A 183 -6.48 -30.99 7.10
N PRO A 184 -6.13 -30.11 8.07
CA PRO A 184 -4.99 -29.19 7.94
C PRO A 184 -3.62 -29.89 7.94
N ASP A 185 -3.56 -31.14 8.40
CA ASP A 185 -2.34 -31.96 8.37
C ASP A 185 -2.16 -32.76 7.08
N ALA A 186 -3.14 -32.69 6.16
CA ALA A 186 -3.04 -33.36 4.87
C ALA A 186 -1.87 -32.79 4.05
N PRO A 187 -1.14 -33.65 3.28
CA PRO A 187 -0.14 -33.20 2.33
C PRO A 187 -0.65 -32.12 1.39
N VAL A 188 0.16 -31.09 1.18
CA VAL A 188 -0.17 -29.97 0.29
C VAL A 188 0.19 -30.34 -1.15
N VAL A 189 -0.78 -30.20 -2.04
CA VAL A 189 -0.62 -30.43 -3.48
C VAL A 189 -0.96 -29.14 -4.22
N ILE A 190 0.04 -28.55 -4.86
CA ILE A 190 -0.11 -27.32 -5.66
C ILE A 190 -0.19 -27.72 -7.13
N LEU A 191 -1.34 -27.48 -7.77
CA LEU A 191 -1.52 -27.65 -9.21
C LEU A 191 -1.18 -26.35 -9.93
N TYR A 192 -0.23 -26.42 -10.84
CA TYR A 192 0.11 -25.38 -11.81
C TYR A 192 -0.54 -25.73 -13.14
N ALA A 193 -1.55 -24.96 -13.54
CA ALA A 193 -2.27 -25.20 -14.80
C ALA A 193 -2.95 -23.94 -15.35
N GLU A 194 -3.27 -23.97 -16.64
CA GLU A 194 -4.12 -22.99 -17.31
C GLU A 194 -5.59 -23.45 -17.26
N MET A 195 -6.45 -22.68 -16.59
CA MET A 195 -7.88 -22.95 -16.52
C MET A 195 -8.51 -22.88 -17.92
N GLY A 196 -9.47 -23.76 -18.20
CA GLY A 196 -10.13 -23.83 -19.50
C GLY A 196 -9.55 -24.86 -20.47
N THR A 197 -8.41 -25.48 -20.13
CA THR A 197 -7.74 -26.50 -20.95
C THR A 197 -8.14 -27.93 -20.59
N LYS A 198 -8.00 -28.87 -21.53
CA LYS A 198 -8.29 -30.30 -21.31
C LYS A 198 -7.40 -30.93 -20.24
N GLU A 199 -6.12 -30.58 -20.23
CA GLU A 199 -5.14 -31.05 -19.26
C GLU A 199 -5.48 -30.56 -17.84
N PHE A 200 -5.94 -29.31 -17.71
CA PHE A 200 -6.46 -28.79 -16.46
C PHE A 200 -7.68 -29.57 -15.98
N SER A 201 -8.70 -29.74 -16.82
CA SER A 201 -9.93 -30.47 -16.43
C SER A 201 -9.61 -31.87 -15.88
N ARG A 202 -8.70 -32.61 -16.54
CA ARG A 202 -8.27 -33.94 -16.08
C ARG A 202 -7.60 -33.92 -14.70
N LEU A 203 -6.61 -33.04 -14.50
CA LEU A 203 -5.85 -32.98 -13.24
C LEU A 203 -6.70 -32.37 -12.11
N HIS A 204 -7.52 -31.38 -12.41
CA HIS A 204 -8.44 -30.74 -11.48
C HIS A 204 -9.45 -31.75 -10.91
N GLN A 205 -10.10 -32.56 -11.76
CA GLN A 205 -11.01 -33.61 -11.31
C GLN A 205 -10.32 -34.65 -10.40
N LEU A 206 -9.07 -35.02 -10.72
CA LEU A 206 -8.27 -35.90 -9.87
C LEU A 206 -8.01 -35.27 -8.49
N MET A 207 -7.60 -34.00 -8.44
CA MET A 207 -7.34 -33.29 -7.19
C MET A 207 -8.62 -33.09 -6.37
N LEU A 208 -9.72 -32.69 -6.99
CA LEU A 208 -11.03 -32.60 -6.34
C LEU A 208 -11.43 -33.93 -5.70
N SER A 209 -11.27 -35.05 -6.41
CA SER A 209 -11.64 -36.38 -5.90
C SER A 209 -10.84 -36.78 -4.65
N LYS A 210 -9.59 -36.32 -4.52
CA LYS A 210 -8.71 -36.58 -3.37
C LYS A 210 -8.94 -35.57 -2.24
N ALA A 211 -9.14 -34.29 -2.58
CA ALA A 211 -9.41 -33.22 -1.62
C ALA A 211 -10.76 -33.42 -0.91
N ASN A 212 -11.80 -33.80 -1.65
CA ASN A 212 -13.12 -34.14 -1.08
C ASN A 212 -13.06 -35.36 -0.14
N LYS A 213 -12.07 -36.25 -0.29
CA LYS A 213 -11.81 -37.37 0.64
C LYS A 213 -10.93 -36.96 1.84
N GLY A 214 -10.52 -35.70 1.95
CA GLY A 214 -9.64 -35.20 3.01
C GLY A 214 -8.19 -35.72 2.92
N MET A 215 -7.78 -36.24 1.76
CA MET A 215 -6.45 -36.85 1.57
C MET A 215 -5.36 -35.81 1.30
N ILE A 216 -5.73 -34.65 0.76
CA ILE A 216 -4.79 -33.61 0.33
C ILE A 216 -5.36 -32.22 0.63
N THR A 217 -4.45 -31.27 0.84
CA THR A 217 -4.75 -29.84 0.76
C THR A 217 -4.47 -29.38 -0.67
N TYR A 218 -5.52 -29.18 -1.47
CA TYR A 218 -5.41 -28.82 -2.88
C TYR A 218 -5.29 -27.30 -3.05
N VAL A 219 -4.27 -26.86 -3.77
CA VAL A 219 -4.02 -25.45 -4.11
C VAL A 219 -3.91 -25.31 -5.63
N LEU A 220 -4.54 -24.29 -6.21
CA LEU A 220 -4.43 -23.96 -7.64
C LEU A 220 -3.63 -22.68 -7.82
N ARG A 221 -2.58 -22.75 -8.66
CA ARG A 221 -1.82 -21.60 -9.15
C ARG A 221 -1.91 -21.55 -10.68
N HIS A 222 -2.14 -20.37 -11.24
CA HIS A 222 -2.20 -20.21 -12.68
C HIS A 222 -0.83 -20.43 -13.32
N PHE A 223 -0.77 -21.21 -14.40
CA PHE A 223 0.45 -21.50 -15.14
C PHE A 223 0.18 -21.51 -16.64
N LEU A 224 0.95 -20.73 -17.40
CA LEU A 224 0.84 -20.61 -18.85
C LEU A 224 2.08 -21.27 -19.47
N ALA A 225 1.89 -22.44 -20.10
CA ALA A 225 2.99 -23.15 -20.74
C ALA A 225 3.51 -22.44 -22.01
N SER A 226 2.66 -21.62 -22.66
CA SER A 226 3.02 -20.84 -23.85
C SER A 226 2.48 -19.41 -23.71
N PRO A 227 3.23 -18.52 -23.05
CA PRO A 227 2.84 -17.12 -22.92
C PRO A 227 2.68 -16.44 -24.30
N SER A 228 1.82 -15.42 -24.36
CA SER A 228 1.64 -14.60 -25.57
C SER A 228 2.95 -13.87 -25.94
N LYS A 229 3.11 -13.55 -27.23
CA LYS A 229 4.20 -12.66 -27.67
C LYS A 229 3.85 -11.18 -27.49
N SER A 230 2.55 -10.86 -27.42
CA SER A 230 2.07 -9.50 -27.19
C SER A 230 2.19 -9.13 -25.71
N LYS A 231 2.46 -7.85 -25.42
CA LYS A 231 2.50 -7.30 -24.06
C LYS A 231 1.13 -6.79 -23.64
N VAL A 232 0.87 -6.73 -22.33
CA VAL A 232 -0.36 -6.13 -21.79
C VAL A 232 -0.31 -4.64 -22.04
N HIS A 233 -1.34 -4.06 -22.66
CA HIS A 233 -1.53 -2.61 -22.68
C HIS A 233 -2.22 -2.17 -21.40
N LEU A 234 -1.63 -1.19 -20.71
CA LEU A 234 -2.10 -0.71 -19.42
C LEU A 234 -3.05 0.47 -19.59
N SER A 235 -3.89 0.67 -18.58
CA SER A 235 -4.79 1.82 -18.45
C SER A 235 -4.56 2.50 -17.09
N GLY A 236 -5.16 3.67 -16.85
CA GLY A 236 -5.09 4.37 -15.56
C GLY A 236 -3.96 5.39 -15.42
N TYR A 237 -3.31 5.79 -16.52
CA TYR A 237 -2.25 6.79 -16.53
C TYR A 237 -2.64 8.05 -17.32
N GLY A 238 -1.98 9.16 -17.02
CA GLY A 238 -2.10 10.41 -17.75
C GLY A 238 -0.92 10.66 -18.68
N VAL A 239 -1.17 11.33 -19.80
CA VAL A 239 -0.14 11.85 -20.69
C VAL A 239 -0.30 13.35 -20.78
N GLU A 240 0.79 14.08 -20.58
CA GLU A 240 0.85 15.53 -20.67
C GLU A 240 1.77 15.94 -21.83
N LEU A 241 1.27 16.83 -22.70
CA LEU A 241 2.10 17.58 -23.64
C LEU A 241 2.23 19.01 -23.13
N ALA A 242 3.34 19.29 -22.45
CA ALA A 242 3.67 20.60 -21.91
C ALA A 242 4.22 21.52 -22.99
N ILE A 243 3.73 22.76 -23.04
CA ILE A 243 4.23 23.78 -23.96
C ILE A 243 5.52 24.38 -23.39
N LYS A 244 6.61 24.28 -24.16
CA LYS A 244 7.91 24.82 -23.77
C LYS A 244 8.02 26.29 -24.15
N ASN A 245 8.53 27.12 -23.24
CA ASN A 245 8.83 28.52 -23.54
C ASN A 245 9.98 28.59 -24.57
N GLN A 246 9.73 29.25 -25.71
CA GLN A 246 10.66 29.30 -26.86
C GLN A 246 11.96 30.09 -26.62
N GLU A 247 12.19 30.66 -25.43
CA GLU A 247 13.40 31.44 -25.13
C GLU A 247 14.69 30.58 -25.17
N TYR A 248 14.59 29.27 -24.92
CA TYR A 248 15.71 28.33 -24.97
C TYR A 248 15.58 27.37 -26.15
N LYS A 249 16.08 27.76 -27.33
CA LYS A 249 16.20 26.85 -28.48
C LYS A 249 17.34 25.85 -28.25
N ALA A 250 17.05 24.77 -27.53
CA ALA A 250 17.92 23.60 -27.40
C ALA A 250 17.45 22.53 -28.38
N LYS A 251 17.85 22.65 -29.65
CA LYS A 251 17.44 21.72 -30.71
C LYS A 251 18.66 21.03 -31.31
N ASP A 252 18.56 19.73 -31.54
CA ASP A 252 19.53 18.97 -32.32
C ASP A 252 19.34 19.26 -33.82
N ASP A 253 20.43 19.41 -34.57
CA ASP A 253 20.42 19.68 -36.01
C ASP A 253 20.46 18.39 -36.86
N THR A 254 20.50 17.21 -36.22
CA THR A 254 20.37 15.93 -36.92
C THR A 254 18.94 15.71 -37.43
N GLN A 255 18.80 15.53 -38.76
CA GLN A 255 17.52 15.16 -39.36
C GLN A 255 17.19 13.70 -39.05
N VAL A 256 15.99 13.45 -38.52
CA VAL A 256 15.44 12.09 -38.35
C VAL A 256 15.09 11.54 -39.73
N GLN A 257 15.70 10.44 -40.16
CA GLN A 257 15.39 9.82 -41.46
C GLN A 257 13.97 9.22 -41.46
N ALA A 258 13.20 9.50 -42.51
CA ALA A 258 11.86 8.95 -42.73
C ALA A 258 11.95 7.46 -43.14
N GLY A 259 11.93 6.55 -42.17
CA GLY A 259 11.80 5.10 -42.43
C GLY A 259 10.36 4.71 -42.75
N ALA A 260 10.16 3.90 -43.80
CA ALA A 260 8.88 3.51 -44.40
C ALA A 260 7.88 2.73 -43.52
N ASP A 261 8.23 2.40 -42.27
CA ASP A 261 7.39 1.54 -41.41
C ASP A 261 6.35 2.29 -40.55
N ALA A 262 6.22 3.61 -40.70
CA ALA A 262 5.12 4.35 -40.06
C ALA A 262 3.84 4.33 -40.93
N ASN A 263 3.31 3.14 -41.20
CA ASN A 263 1.96 2.96 -41.78
C ASN A 263 0.83 3.33 -40.78
N ALA A 264 1.10 4.20 -39.81
CA ALA A 264 0.14 4.68 -38.83
C ALA A 264 -0.46 6.01 -39.29
N THR A 265 -1.26 6.00 -40.36
CA THR A 265 -2.34 6.99 -40.46
C THR A 265 -3.34 6.63 -39.35
N VAL A 266 -3.18 7.22 -38.16
CA VAL A 266 -4.00 6.91 -36.98
C VAL A 266 -5.49 7.14 -37.25
N ILE A 267 -5.82 8.02 -38.19
CA ILE A 267 -7.16 8.15 -38.76
C ILE A 267 -7.23 7.21 -39.96
N GLY A 268 -7.58 5.94 -39.72
CA GLY A 268 -8.12 5.13 -40.81
C GLY A 268 -9.32 5.88 -41.40
N GLU A 269 -9.56 5.78 -42.72
CA GLU A 269 -10.75 6.39 -43.34
C GLU A 269 -12.08 5.97 -42.67
N ASN A 270 -12.05 4.89 -41.87
CA ASN A 270 -13.14 4.32 -41.09
C ASN A 270 -13.06 4.57 -39.56
N ASP A 271 -12.17 5.44 -39.06
CA ASP A 271 -12.14 5.75 -37.62
C ASP A 271 -13.42 6.51 -37.23
N LEU A 272 -14.22 5.90 -36.35
CA LEU A 272 -15.49 6.46 -35.86
C LEU A 272 -15.27 7.74 -35.04
N VAL A 273 -14.03 8.00 -34.59
CA VAL A 273 -13.65 9.08 -33.66
C VAL A 273 -12.94 10.26 -34.33
N ASP A 274 -13.00 10.40 -35.67
CA ASP A 274 -12.49 11.59 -36.40
C ASP A 274 -13.37 12.82 -36.09
N GLU A 275 -13.22 13.38 -34.89
CA GLU A 275 -13.94 14.56 -34.38
C GLU A 275 -13.07 15.82 -34.47
N VAL A 276 -13.54 16.85 -35.19
CA VAL A 276 -12.91 18.18 -35.17
C VAL A 276 -13.95 19.23 -34.76
N GLN A 277 -13.71 19.96 -33.67
CA GLN A 277 -14.61 21.00 -33.13
C GLN A 277 -16.08 20.52 -32.95
N GLY A 278 -16.30 19.25 -32.56
CA GLY A 278 -17.64 18.67 -32.38
C GLY A 278 -18.24 17.98 -33.61
N PHE A 279 -17.58 18.05 -34.78
CA PHE A 279 -18.03 17.35 -35.99
C PHE A 279 -17.37 15.99 -36.12
N LEU A 280 -18.15 14.90 -36.06
CA LEU A 280 -17.69 13.53 -36.34
C LEU A 280 -17.55 13.32 -37.85
N PHE A 281 -16.41 13.72 -38.41
CA PHE A 281 -16.09 13.59 -39.84
C PHE A 281 -16.13 12.14 -40.32
N GLY A 282 -15.73 11.16 -39.49
CA GLY A 282 -15.87 9.73 -39.82
C GLY A 282 -17.32 9.37 -40.14
N LYS A 283 -18.24 9.69 -39.21
CA LYS A 283 -19.68 9.44 -39.37
C LYS A 283 -20.31 10.29 -40.48
N LEU A 284 -19.88 11.55 -40.65
CA LEU A 284 -20.36 12.42 -41.72
C LEU A 284 -19.96 11.89 -43.10
N LYS A 285 -18.74 11.36 -43.26
CA LYS A 285 -18.28 10.69 -44.49
C LYS A 285 -19.07 9.42 -44.77
N THR A 286 -19.54 8.70 -43.74
CA THR A 286 -20.41 7.52 -43.89
C THR A 286 -21.84 7.88 -44.29
N ILE A 287 -22.43 8.92 -43.65
CA ILE A 287 -23.82 9.34 -43.90
C ILE A 287 -23.95 10.09 -45.23
N TYR A 288 -22.96 10.92 -45.57
CA TYR A 288 -22.92 11.74 -46.78
C TYR A 288 -21.70 11.38 -47.64
N PRO A 289 -21.66 10.17 -48.23
CA PRO A 289 -20.54 9.73 -49.06
C PRO A 289 -20.30 10.63 -50.28
N GLU A 290 -21.34 11.32 -50.76
CA GLU A 290 -21.26 12.31 -51.84
C GLU A 290 -20.58 13.63 -51.44
N LEU A 291 -20.52 13.94 -50.14
CA LEU A 291 -19.91 15.17 -49.60
C LEU A 291 -18.47 14.96 -49.11
N LYS A 292 -17.83 13.82 -49.40
CA LYS A 292 -16.51 13.46 -48.86
C LYS A 292 -15.45 14.55 -49.06
N GLU A 293 -15.39 15.17 -50.24
CA GLU A 293 -14.39 16.21 -50.54
C GLU A 293 -14.72 17.54 -49.86
N GLN A 294 -15.99 17.97 -49.81
CA GLN A 294 -16.40 19.17 -49.07
C GLN A 294 -16.19 19.00 -47.56
N LEU A 295 -16.44 17.78 -47.05
CA LEU A 295 -16.16 17.43 -45.66
C LEU A 295 -14.66 17.47 -45.36
N LYS A 296 -13.80 17.02 -46.28
CA LYS A 296 -12.33 17.19 -46.15
C LYS A 296 -11.93 18.67 -46.11
N GLU A 297 -12.48 19.50 -46.99
CA GLU A 297 -12.17 20.93 -47.03
C GLU A 297 -12.66 21.67 -45.76
N LEU A 298 -13.88 21.39 -45.31
CA LEU A 298 -14.42 21.93 -44.06
C LEU A 298 -13.55 21.51 -42.86
N ARG A 299 -13.16 20.23 -42.81
CA ARG A 299 -12.26 19.70 -41.78
C ARG A 299 -10.95 20.47 -41.74
N LYS A 300 -10.31 20.66 -42.90
CA LYS A 300 -9.06 21.43 -43.02
C LYS A 300 -9.23 22.87 -42.51
N HIS A 301 -10.30 23.55 -42.92
CA HIS A 301 -10.57 24.91 -42.47
C HIS A 301 -10.74 25.01 -40.95
N LEU A 302 -11.41 24.04 -40.33
CA LEU A 302 -11.58 23.99 -38.87
C LEU A 302 -10.24 23.79 -38.14
N ILE A 303 -9.36 22.93 -38.64
CA ILE A 303 -8.02 22.70 -38.06
C ILE A 303 -7.16 23.96 -38.18
N GLU A 304 -7.08 24.54 -39.38
CA GLU A 304 -6.26 25.74 -39.64
C GLU A 304 -6.72 26.94 -38.80
N SER A 305 -8.03 27.12 -38.62
CA SER A 305 -8.58 28.19 -37.78
C SER A 305 -8.32 28.02 -36.28
N THR A 306 -8.04 26.79 -35.82
CA THR A 306 -7.82 26.48 -34.40
C THR A 306 -6.36 26.71 -33.95
N ASN A 307 -5.41 26.68 -34.89
CA ASN A 307 -3.97 26.65 -34.58
C ASN A 307 -3.35 28.00 -34.15
N GLU A 308 -4.09 29.11 -34.14
CA GLU A 308 -3.56 30.39 -33.64
C GLU A 308 -3.59 30.47 -32.10
N MET A 309 -2.54 29.95 -31.46
CA MET A 309 -2.22 30.22 -30.05
C MET A 309 -1.68 31.65 -29.87
N ALA A 310 -2.56 32.66 -29.95
CA ALA A 310 -2.18 34.04 -29.65
C ALA A 310 -2.05 34.27 -28.13
N PRO A 311 -0.99 34.96 -27.65
CA PRO A 311 -0.79 35.22 -26.22
C PRO A 311 -1.92 36.07 -25.63
N LEU A 312 -2.42 35.67 -24.45
CA LEU A 312 -3.45 36.40 -23.71
C LEU A 312 -2.84 37.53 -22.88
N LYS A 313 -3.56 38.65 -22.76
CA LYS A 313 -3.16 39.76 -21.87
C LYS A 313 -3.59 39.43 -20.43
N VAL A 314 -2.85 39.94 -19.44
CA VAL A 314 -3.09 39.69 -18.00
C VAL A 314 -4.53 39.95 -17.56
N TRP A 315 -5.14 41.06 -17.99
CA TRP A 315 -6.55 41.35 -17.65
C TRP A 315 -7.55 40.36 -18.27
N GLN A 316 -7.22 39.71 -19.38
CA GLN A 316 -8.05 38.66 -19.98
C GLN A 316 -7.97 37.35 -19.20
N MET A 317 -6.93 37.16 -18.38
CA MET A 317 -6.71 35.94 -17.61
C MET A 317 -7.44 35.94 -16.26
N GLN A 318 -7.73 37.12 -15.71
CA GLN A 318 -8.20 37.29 -14.33
C GLN A 318 -9.44 36.45 -13.96
N ASP A 319 -10.38 36.30 -14.90
CA ASP A 319 -11.67 35.62 -14.70
C ASP A 319 -11.77 34.28 -15.45
N LEU A 320 -10.66 33.72 -15.96
CA LEU A 320 -10.69 32.50 -16.78
C LEU A 320 -11.31 31.30 -16.05
N SER A 321 -11.03 31.10 -14.75
CA SER A 321 -11.65 30.01 -13.98
C SER A 321 -13.18 30.14 -13.96
N PHE A 322 -13.70 31.32 -13.61
CA PHE A 322 -15.13 31.59 -13.58
C PHE A 322 -15.79 31.51 -14.96
N GLN A 323 -15.11 31.98 -16.00
CA GLN A 323 -15.60 31.91 -17.39
C GLN A 323 -15.66 30.47 -17.88
N THR A 324 -14.66 29.65 -17.55
CA THR A 324 -14.63 28.22 -17.87
C THR A 324 -15.77 27.49 -17.15
N ALA A 325 -15.92 27.73 -15.84
CA ALA A 325 -17.02 27.17 -15.05
C ALA A 325 -18.39 27.57 -15.59
N ALA A 326 -18.61 28.86 -15.91
CA ALA A 326 -19.86 29.33 -16.49
C ALA A 326 -20.20 28.62 -17.81
N ARG A 327 -19.20 28.35 -18.66
CA ARG A 327 -19.40 27.62 -19.91
C ARG A 327 -19.79 26.16 -19.68
N ILE A 328 -19.21 25.51 -18.67
CA ILE A 328 -19.55 24.13 -18.29
C ILE A 328 -20.97 24.08 -17.70
N LEU A 329 -21.29 24.99 -16.77
CA LEU A 329 -22.59 25.07 -16.10
C LEU A 329 -23.73 25.43 -17.06
N ALA A 330 -23.43 26.13 -18.16
CA ALA A 330 -24.40 26.42 -19.20
C ALA A 330 -24.71 25.22 -20.11
N ALA A 331 -23.86 24.17 -20.12
CA ALA A 331 -24.11 22.97 -20.91
C ALA A 331 -25.22 22.11 -20.27
N PRO A 332 -25.98 21.35 -21.08
CA PRO A 332 -26.92 20.36 -20.53
C PRO A 332 -26.21 19.40 -19.57
N SER A 333 -26.87 18.98 -18.50
CA SER A 333 -26.26 18.14 -17.45
C SER A 333 -25.68 16.82 -17.97
N VAL A 334 -26.21 16.30 -19.08
CA VAL A 334 -25.72 15.07 -19.73
C VAL A 334 -24.34 15.28 -20.38
N ASP A 335 -24.11 16.47 -20.95
CA ASP A 335 -22.92 16.82 -21.71
C ASP A 335 -21.89 17.62 -20.90
N ALA A 336 -22.30 18.17 -19.74
CA ALA A 336 -21.46 19.03 -18.91
C ALA A 336 -20.09 18.43 -18.57
N LEU A 337 -20.02 17.12 -18.28
CA LEU A 337 -18.75 16.43 -18.01
C LEU A 337 -17.86 16.30 -19.27
N ASN A 338 -18.47 16.08 -20.44
CA ASN A 338 -17.74 16.04 -21.71
C ASN A 338 -17.18 17.42 -22.07
N VAL A 339 -17.97 18.48 -21.85
CA VAL A 339 -17.54 19.88 -22.01
C VAL A 339 -16.41 20.20 -21.03
N MET A 340 -16.53 19.79 -19.76
CA MET A 340 -15.49 19.96 -18.76
C MET A 340 -14.19 19.26 -19.16
N LYS A 341 -14.27 18.01 -19.63
CA LYS A 341 -13.13 17.26 -20.17
C LYS A 341 -12.46 17.99 -21.33
N ASP A 342 -13.20 18.44 -22.35
CA ASP A 342 -12.63 19.17 -23.49
C ASP A 342 -11.95 20.47 -23.05
N LEU A 343 -12.61 21.26 -22.20
CA LEU A 343 -12.09 22.55 -21.76
C LEU A 343 -10.84 22.41 -20.88
N SER A 344 -10.80 21.43 -19.96
CA SER A 344 -9.63 21.24 -19.08
C SER A 344 -8.46 20.60 -19.83
N GLN A 345 -8.71 19.58 -20.67
CA GLN A 345 -7.66 18.83 -21.36
C GLN A 345 -7.09 19.54 -22.60
N ASN A 346 -7.85 20.43 -23.23
CA ASN A 346 -7.42 21.23 -24.39
C ASN A 346 -7.32 22.73 -24.08
N PHE A 347 -7.23 23.09 -22.80
CA PHE A 347 -7.32 24.47 -22.30
C PHE A 347 -6.51 25.49 -23.12
N PRO A 348 -5.24 25.26 -23.50
CA PRO A 348 -4.46 26.27 -24.20
C PRO A 348 -5.08 26.74 -25.53
N THR A 349 -5.75 25.85 -26.28
CA THR A 349 -6.46 26.21 -27.53
C THR A 349 -7.83 26.83 -27.27
N LYS A 350 -8.47 26.46 -26.15
CA LYS A 350 -9.82 26.94 -25.79
C LYS A 350 -9.79 28.28 -25.05
N ALA A 351 -8.68 28.64 -24.40
CA ALA A 351 -8.56 29.79 -23.51
C ALA A 351 -9.07 31.10 -24.13
N ARG A 352 -8.68 31.40 -25.38
CA ARG A 352 -9.14 32.62 -26.09
C ARG A 352 -10.64 32.63 -26.33
N SER A 353 -11.24 31.49 -26.65
CA SER A 353 -12.70 31.34 -26.81
C SER A 353 -13.42 31.55 -25.48
N ILE A 354 -12.85 31.02 -24.39
CA ILE A 354 -13.39 31.12 -23.03
C ILE A 354 -13.47 32.58 -22.55
N THR A 355 -12.49 33.44 -22.91
CA THR A 355 -12.50 34.87 -22.52
C THR A 355 -13.75 35.65 -22.95
N LYS A 356 -14.48 35.15 -23.95
CA LYS A 356 -15.72 35.76 -24.45
C LYS A 356 -16.96 35.34 -23.66
N THR A 357 -16.84 34.40 -22.73
CA THR A 357 -17.94 33.86 -21.94
C THR A 357 -18.35 34.87 -20.88
N VAL A 358 -19.65 35.20 -20.84
CA VAL A 358 -20.20 36.09 -19.81
C VAL A 358 -20.49 35.28 -18.55
N VAL A 359 -19.91 35.69 -17.42
CA VAL A 359 -20.16 35.08 -16.11
C VAL A 359 -21.34 35.79 -15.47
N ASN A 360 -22.42 35.06 -15.20
CA ASN A 360 -23.58 35.64 -14.53
C ASN A 360 -23.28 35.96 -13.05
N SER A 361 -23.89 37.02 -12.51
CA SER A 361 -23.64 37.49 -11.15
C SER A 361 -24.05 36.48 -10.07
N GLU A 362 -25.13 35.74 -10.32
CA GLU A 362 -25.66 34.70 -9.45
C GLU A 362 -24.70 33.51 -9.36
N ILE A 363 -24.09 33.10 -10.48
CA ILE A 363 -23.08 32.03 -10.51
C ILE A 363 -21.88 32.42 -9.63
N ARG A 364 -21.36 33.64 -9.83
CA ARG A 364 -20.21 34.12 -9.05
C ARG A 364 -20.53 34.17 -7.55
N LYS A 365 -21.69 34.73 -7.20
CA LYS A 365 -22.12 34.85 -5.80
C LYS A 365 -22.27 33.48 -5.14
N GLU A 366 -22.92 32.53 -5.80
CA GLU A 366 -23.13 31.18 -5.25
C GLU A 366 -21.80 30.42 -5.08
N ILE A 367 -20.88 30.53 -6.04
CA ILE A 367 -19.52 29.96 -5.93
C ILE A 367 -18.78 30.55 -4.73
N GLU A 368 -18.78 31.88 -4.58
CA GLU A 368 -18.12 32.57 -3.47
C GLU A 368 -18.73 32.23 -2.10
N GLU A 369 -20.04 31.97 -2.03
CA GLU A 369 -20.71 31.53 -0.80
C GLU A 369 -20.34 30.08 -0.46
N ASN A 370 -20.36 29.16 -1.44
CA ASN A 370 -19.92 27.78 -1.25
C ASN A 370 -18.44 27.69 -0.84
N GLN A 371 -17.57 28.52 -1.40
CA GLN A 371 -16.16 28.62 -1.00
C GLN A 371 -15.96 28.90 0.49
N LYS A 372 -16.83 29.72 1.10
CA LYS A 372 -16.76 29.98 2.55
C LYS A 372 -17.08 28.74 3.37
N TYR A 373 -18.06 27.95 2.93
CA TYR A 373 -18.39 26.67 3.56
C TYR A 373 -17.25 25.67 3.38
N PHE A 374 -16.76 25.47 2.15
CA PHE A 374 -15.66 24.54 1.87
C PHE A 374 -14.40 24.88 2.67
N LYS A 375 -14.06 26.16 2.81
CA LYS A 375 -12.95 26.60 3.66
C LYS A 375 -13.16 26.27 5.14
N GLY A 376 -14.39 26.42 5.64
CA GLY A 376 -14.72 26.18 7.04
C GLY A 376 -14.85 24.69 7.40
N THR A 377 -15.42 23.88 6.52
CA THR A 377 -15.74 22.47 6.79
C THR A 377 -14.74 21.49 6.20
N LEU A 378 -14.18 21.78 5.03
CA LEU A 378 -13.25 20.90 4.31
C LEU A 378 -11.81 21.44 4.27
N GLY A 379 -11.58 22.68 4.69
CA GLY A 379 -10.26 23.34 4.63
C GLY A 379 -9.83 23.78 3.23
N LEU A 380 -10.68 23.62 2.21
CA LEU A 380 -10.35 23.90 0.80
C LEU A 380 -10.26 25.40 0.53
N GLN A 381 -9.16 25.84 -0.09
CA GLN A 381 -9.01 27.18 -0.65
C GLN A 381 -9.59 27.25 -2.08
N PRO A 382 -9.87 28.46 -2.59
CA PRO A 382 -10.23 28.63 -4.00
C PRO A 382 -9.14 28.08 -4.94
N GLY A 383 -9.52 27.20 -5.87
CA GLY A 383 -8.60 26.48 -6.76
C GLY A 383 -8.29 25.05 -6.31
N ASP A 384 -8.48 24.71 -5.04
CA ASP A 384 -8.25 23.35 -4.54
C ASP A 384 -9.32 22.39 -5.06
N SER A 385 -8.95 21.13 -5.25
CA SER A 385 -9.85 20.06 -5.69
C SER A 385 -10.02 19.00 -4.62
N ALA A 386 -11.19 18.36 -4.59
CA ALA A 386 -11.48 17.22 -3.73
C ALA A 386 -12.53 16.31 -4.40
N LEU A 387 -12.39 15.00 -4.22
CA LEU A 387 -13.36 14.00 -4.66
C LEU A 387 -13.84 13.21 -3.44
N PHE A 388 -15.15 13.00 -3.35
CA PHE A 388 -15.78 12.20 -2.31
C PHE A 388 -16.68 11.13 -2.92
N ILE A 389 -16.53 9.88 -2.48
CA ILE A 389 -17.39 8.76 -2.87
C ILE A 389 -18.04 8.20 -1.61
N ASN A 390 -19.37 8.30 -1.51
CA ASN A 390 -20.15 7.98 -0.30
C ASN A 390 -19.59 8.63 0.98
N GLY A 391 -19.04 9.84 0.87
CA GLY A 391 -18.40 10.59 1.96
C GLY A 391 -16.95 10.22 2.27
N LEU A 392 -16.36 9.23 1.58
CA LEU A 392 -14.93 8.92 1.67
C LEU A 392 -14.14 9.90 0.81
N HIS A 393 -13.10 10.53 1.37
CA HIS A 393 -12.23 11.43 0.62
C HIS A 393 -11.26 10.63 -0.25
N ILE A 394 -11.22 10.96 -1.54
CA ILE A 394 -10.30 10.37 -2.51
C ILE A 394 -9.27 11.44 -2.85
N ASP A 395 -8.07 11.28 -2.28
CA ASP A 395 -6.92 12.13 -2.58
C ASP A 395 -6.43 11.84 -4.01
N LEU A 396 -6.58 12.82 -4.91
CA LEU A 396 -6.26 12.68 -6.33
C LEU A 396 -4.76 12.65 -6.63
N ASP A 397 -3.92 13.10 -5.71
CA ASP A 397 -2.46 13.10 -5.85
C ASP A 397 -1.88 11.76 -5.40
N VAL A 398 -2.43 11.18 -4.33
CA VAL A 398 -1.90 9.96 -3.72
C VAL A 398 -2.59 8.68 -4.22
N GLN A 399 -3.92 8.71 -4.38
CA GLN A 399 -4.68 7.51 -4.76
C GLN A 399 -4.71 7.32 -6.29
N ASP A 400 -4.45 6.08 -6.71
CA ASP A 400 -4.53 5.65 -8.10
C ASP A 400 -5.91 5.06 -8.45
N ILE A 401 -6.13 4.78 -9.73
CA ILE A 401 -7.41 4.22 -10.20
C ILE A 401 -7.71 2.83 -9.61
N PHE A 402 -6.68 2.05 -9.27
CA PHE A 402 -6.83 0.73 -8.68
C PHE A 402 -7.35 0.83 -7.24
N SER A 403 -6.90 1.84 -6.50
CA SER A 403 -7.39 2.18 -5.16
C SER A 403 -8.84 2.64 -5.22
N VAL A 404 -9.21 3.49 -6.19
CA VAL A 404 -10.60 3.89 -6.42
C VAL A 404 -11.48 2.70 -6.79
N PHE A 405 -10.99 1.79 -7.63
CA PHE A 405 -11.69 0.55 -7.98
C PHE A 405 -12.00 -0.32 -6.76
N ASP A 406 -11.04 -0.49 -5.84
CA ASP A 406 -11.28 -1.22 -4.60
C ASP A 406 -12.32 -0.55 -3.70
N VAL A 407 -12.29 0.79 -3.60
CA VAL A 407 -13.30 1.55 -2.87
C VAL A 407 -14.69 1.32 -3.48
N LEU A 408 -14.81 1.43 -4.81
CA LEU A 408 -16.09 1.20 -5.50
C LEU A 408 -16.62 -0.22 -5.28
N ARG A 409 -15.73 -1.22 -5.36
CA ARG A 409 -16.10 -2.63 -5.14
C ARG A 409 -16.57 -2.90 -3.73
N ASN A 410 -15.82 -2.43 -2.73
CA ASN A 410 -16.17 -2.60 -1.32
C ASN A 410 -17.49 -1.88 -1.00
N GLU A 411 -17.66 -0.64 -1.46
CA GLU A 411 -18.90 0.10 -1.28
C GLU A 411 -20.08 -0.55 -2.01
N ALA A 412 -19.89 -1.04 -3.25
CA ALA A 412 -20.92 -1.78 -3.98
C ALA A 412 -21.41 -2.99 -3.17
N ARG A 413 -20.46 -3.80 -2.67
CA ARG A 413 -20.77 -4.99 -1.87
C ARG A 413 -21.61 -4.67 -0.64
N VAL A 414 -21.25 -3.62 0.10
CA VAL A 414 -22.02 -3.21 1.30
C VAL A 414 -23.39 -2.67 0.91
N MET A 415 -23.46 -1.82 -0.11
CA MET A 415 -24.72 -1.21 -0.55
C MET A 415 -25.71 -2.23 -1.10
N GLU A 416 -25.25 -3.15 -1.94
CA GLU A 416 -26.06 -4.27 -2.43
C GLU A 416 -26.48 -5.19 -1.28
N GLY A 417 -25.57 -5.45 -0.34
CA GLY A 417 -25.87 -6.23 0.86
C GLY A 417 -26.91 -5.58 1.77
N LEU A 418 -26.89 -4.26 1.94
CA LEU A 418 -27.92 -3.53 2.69
C LEU A 418 -29.25 -3.52 1.94
N ARG A 419 -29.21 -3.39 0.60
CA ARG A 419 -30.41 -3.46 -0.24
C ARG A 419 -31.06 -4.84 -0.21
N SER A 420 -30.28 -5.92 -0.22
CA SER A 420 -30.80 -7.28 -0.10
C SER A 420 -31.41 -7.57 1.27
N LEU A 421 -31.04 -6.79 2.29
CA LEU A 421 -31.69 -6.77 3.62
C LEU A 421 -32.96 -5.90 3.67
N LEU A 422 -33.50 -5.47 2.52
CA LEU A 422 -34.72 -4.66 2.39
C LEU A 422 -34.62 -3.25 2.99
N ILE A 423 -33.41 -2.70 3.09
CA ILE A 423 -33.20 -1.32 3.51
C ILE A 423 -33.39 -0.38 2.31
N GLU A 424 -34.15 0.70 2.49
CA GLU A 424 -34.36 1.71 1.46
C GLU A 424 -33.12 2.60 1.29
N THR A 425 -32.86 3.05 0.06
CA THR A 425 -31.64 3.76 -0.34
C THR A 425 -31.26 4.97 0.53
N PRO A 426 -32.19 5.83 1.01
CA PRO A 426 -31.82 6.93 1.90
C PRO A 426 -31.17 6.46 3.21
N TYR A 427 -31.69 5.40 3.81
CA TYR A 427 -31.14 4.84 5.04
C TYR A 427 -29.83 4.09 4.81
N ILE A 428 -29.59 3.55 3.61
CA ILE A 428 -28.30 2.92 3.25
C ILE A 428 -27.16 3.93 3.46
N HIS A 429 -27.29 5.16 2.94
CA HIS A 429 -26.25 6.17 3.11
C HIS A 429 -26.06 6.61 4.57
N ASP A 430 -27.11 6.62 5.38
CA ASP A 430 -27.01 6.95 6.81
C ASP A 430 -26.37 5.82 7.63
N ILE A 431 -26.56 4.56 7.23
CA ILE A 431 -25.92 3.39 7.85
C ILE A 431 -24.45 3.33 7.46
N LEU A 432 -24.11 3.62 6.20
CA LEU A 432 -22.72 3.67 5.73
C LEU A 432 -21.86 4.68 6.52
N LYS A 433 -22.46 5.78 7.00
CA LYS A 433 -21.80 6.79 7.84
C LYS A 433 -21.42 6.32 9.24
N LEU A 434 -21.91 5.16 9.69
CA LEU A 434 -21.57 4.63 11.00
C LEU A 434 -20.11 4.19 11.03
N ASN A 435 -19.31 4.74 11.96
CA ASN A 435 -18.01 4.17 12.27
C ASN A 435 -18.21 2.90 13.12
N VAL A 436 -17.93 1.73 12.55
CA VAL A 436 -18.22 0.41 13.16
C VAL A 436 -16.95 -0.25 13.71
N GLN A 437 -15.77 0.24 13.35
CA GLN A 437 -14.51 -0.40 13.70
C GLN A 437 -13.81 0.27 14.89
N PRO A 438 -13.05 -0.49 15.71
CA PRO A 438 -12.30 0.09 16.82
C PRO A 438 -11.17 1.00 16.32
N SER A 439 -10.97 2.12 17.03
CA SER A 439 -9.92 3.10 16.76
C SER A 439 -8.51 2.51 16.94
N ASP A 440 -8.32 1.70 17.99
CA ASP A 440 -7.02 1.24 18.45
C ASP A 440 -6.89 -0.30 18.46
N SER A 441 -5.67 -0.79 18.25
CA SER A 441 -5.30 -2.20 18.38
C SER A 441 -4.78 -2.57 19.77
N ASP A 442 -4.36 -1.58 20.55
CA ASP A 442 -3.62 -1.78 21.79
C ASP A 442 -4.57 -1.71 22.98
N TYR A 443 -5.04 -2.87 23.41
CA TYR A 443 -5.98 -3.01 24.51
C TYR A 443 -5.27 -3.04 25.87
N ALA A 444 -5.89 -2.41 26.87
CA ALA A 444 -5.38 -2.32 28.23
C ALA A 444 -6.37 -2.97 29.23
N VAL A 445 -5.89 -3.45 30.37
CA VAL A 445 -6.74 -3.89 31.49
C VAL A 445 -6.82 -2.82 32.58
N ASP A 446 -7.91 -2.85 33.35
CA ASP A 446 -8.09 -1.92 34.47
C ASP A 446 -7.13 -2.25 35.62
N ILE A 447 -6.21 -1.33 35.91
CA ILE A 447 -5.21 -1.46 36.98
C ILE A 447 -5.70 -0.93 38.34
N ARG A 448 -6.94 -0.44 38.46
CA ARG A 448 -7.55 0.02 39.74
C ARG A 448 -8.07 -1.15 40.58
N ASN A 449 -7.35 -2.26 40.60
CA ASN A 449 -7.72 -3.45 41.36
C ASN A 449 -6.98 -3.48 42.72
N PRO A 450 -7.65 -3.82 43.84
CA PRO A 450 -7.02 -3.98 45.14
C PRO A 450 -5.84 -4.97 45.17
N ALA A 451 -5.82 -5.95 44.27
CA ALA A 451 -4.72 -6.90 44.13
C ALA A 451 -3.37 -6.27 43.73
N VAL A 452 -3.38 -5.05 43.19
CA VAL A 452 -2.17 -4.32 42.78
C VAL A 452 -1.58 -3.58 43.98
N HIS A 453 -0.46 -4.09 44.49
CA HIS A 453 0.32 -3.41 45.52
C HIS A 453 1.26 -2.37 44.91
N TRP A 454 1.03 -1.10 45.22
CA TRP A 454 1.86 0.00 44.74
C TRP A 454 3.09 0.21 45.64
N ILE A 455 4.28 0.13 45.05
CA ILE A 455 5.58 0.32 45.75
C ILE A 455 5.83 1.80 46.02
N ASN A 456 5.45 2.65 45.07
CA ASN A 456 5.57 4.10 45.17
C ASN A 456 4.30 4.80 44.66
N ASN A 457 4.10 6.03 45.09
CA ASN A 457 3.05 6.92 44.59
C ASN A 457 3.63 8.32 44.36
N LEU A 458 3.71 8.71 43.09
CA LEU A 458 4.32 9.98 42.68
C LEU A 458 3.59 11.19 43.26
N GLU A 459 2.31 11.06 43.60
CA GLU A 459 1.48 12.18 44.08
C GLU A 459 1.61 12.44 45.58
N THR A 460 1.85 11.38 46.38
CA THR A 460 1.78 11.43 47.85
C THR A 460 3.12 11.20 48.55
N ASP A 461 4.05 10.46 47.95
CA ASP A 461 5.29 10.07 48.64
C ASP A 461 6.23 11.28 48.81
N GLY A 462 6.82 11.41 50.00
CA GLY A 462 7.74 12.51 50.32
C GLY A 462 8.96 12.59 49.40
N ARG A 463 9.36 11.47 48.77
CA ARG A 463 10.47 11.38 47.81
C ARG A 463 10.27 12.29 46.58
N TYR A 464 9.02 12.51 46.15
CA TYR A 464 8.68 13.30 44.96
C TYR A 464 8.14 14.70 45.31
N ALA A 465 8.24 15.12 46.58
CA ALA A 465 7.66 16.38 47.05
C ALA A 465 8.20 17.63 46.33
N SER A 466 9.44 17.57 45.81
CA SER A 466 10.08 18.65 45.05
C SER A 466 9.55 18.82 43.63
N TRP A 467 8.81 17.85 43.09
CA TRP A 467 8.30 17.87 41.72
C TRP A 467 7.03 18.73 41.60
N PRO A 468 6.85 19.45 40.48
CA PRO A 468 5.63 20.22 40.23
C PRO A 468 4.42 19.30 40.02
N SER A 469 3.26 19.66 40.57
CA SER A 469 2.01 18.89 40.43
C SER A 469 1.09 19.36 39.30
N ASN A 470 1.44 20.44 38.61
CA ASN A 470 0.60 21.02 37.56
C ASN A 470 0.77 20.28 36.23
N VAL A 471 -0.33 19.77 35.63
CA VAL A 471 -0.28 19.02 34.36
C VAL A 471 0.14 19.89 33.18
N GLN A 472 -0.03 21.22 33.28
CA GLN A 472 0.44 22.19 32.28
C GLN A 472 1.96 22.15 32.07
N GLU A 473 2.73 21.58 33.01
CA GLU A 473 4.16 21.38 32.82
C GLU A 473 4.47 20.44 31.65
N LEU A 474 3.53 19.57 31.22
CA LEU A 474 3.62 18.79 29.99
C LEU A 474 3.72 19.65 28.72
N LEU A 475 3.18 20.87 28.73
CA LEU A 475 3.24 21.77 27.59
C LEU A 475 4.50 22.64 27.59
N ARG A 476 5.31 22.58 28.66
CA ARG A 476 6.53 23.38 28.73
C ARG A 476 7.55 22.89 27.68
N PRO A 477 8.17 23.81 26.92
CA PRO A 477 9.24 23.45 26.00
C PRO A 477 10.40 22.78 26.74
N THR A 478 10.72 21.55 26.38
CA THR A 478 11.85 20.76 26.89
C THR A 478 12.61 20.14 25.72
N PHE A 479 13.88 19.79 25.89
CA PHE A 479 14.62 19.07 24.85
C PHE A 479 13.93 17.72 24.55
N PRO A 480 13.79 17.32 23.27
CA PRO A 480 13.25 16.01 22.90
C PRO A 480 14.01 14.87 23.60
N GLY A 481 13.28 13.88 24.12
CA GLY A 481 13.83 12.74 24.87
C GLY A 481 13.97 12.97 26.38
N VAL A 482 13.86 14.20 26.89
CA VAL A 482 13.88 14.47 28.33
C VAL A 482 12.54 14.10 28.96
N ILE A 483 12.57 13.17 29.90
CA ILE A 483 11.39 12.76 30.68
C ILE A 483 11.09 13.83 31.74
N ARG A 484 9.84 14.31 31.76
CA ARG A 484 9.42 15.36 32.68
C ARG A 484 9.09 14.78 34.06
N GLN A 485 9.70 15.34 35.09
CA GLN A 485 9.39 15.01 36.48
C GLN A 485 8.15 15.80 36.93
N ILE A 486 6.97 15.17 36.82
CA ILE A 486 5.70 15.75 37.24
C ILE A 486 5.12 14.88 38.35
N ARG A 487 4.64 15.51 39.41
CA ARG A 487 4.06 14.89 40.60
C ARG A 487 2.63 14.40 40.35
N LYS A 488 2.46 13.56 39.32
CA LYS A 488 1.21 12.98 38.83
C LYS A 488 1.46 11.57 38.26
N ASN A 489 0.53 10.64 38.47
CA ASN A 489 0.66 9.24 38.08
C ASN A 489 0.35 8.97 36.58
N PHE A 490 1.06 9.66 35.66
CA PHE A 490 0.88 9.50 34.20
C PHE A 490 1.31 8.13 33.67
N HIS A 491 2.33 7.54 34.29
CA HIS A 491 2.96 6.32 33.83
C HIS A 491 2.93 5.30 34.96
N ASN A 492 2.23 4.18 34.75
CA ASN A 492 2.02 3.14 35.74
C ASN A 492 2.55 1.81 35.19
N LEU A 493 3.49 1.17 35.89
CA LEU A 493 4.05 -0.14 35.57
C LEU A 493 3.54 -1.16 36.59
N VAL A 494 2.76 -2.15 36.16
CA VAL A 494 2.25 -3.21 37.05
C VAL A 494 2.87 -4.55 36.65
N MET A 495 3.62 -5.18 37.54
CA MET A 495 4.23 -6.49 37.30
C MET A 495 3.39 -7.59 37.95
N ILE A 496 2.84 -8.48 37.13
CA ILE A 496 2.14 -9.69 37.58
C ILE A 496 3.14 -10.84 37.53
N LEU A 497 3.54 -11.32 38.70
CA LEU A 497 4.71 -12.18 38.86
C LEU A 497 4.34 -13.44 39.64
N ASP A 498 4.85 -14.58 39.18
CA ASP A 498 5.01 -15.76 40.03
C ASP A 498 6.37 -15.67 40.72
N PRO A 499 6.43 -15.56 42.06
CA PRO A 499 7.69 -15.49 42.81
C PRO A 499 8.64 -16.67 42.57
N THR A 500 8.13 -17.81 42.11
CA THR A 500 8.90 -19.04 41.87
C THR A 500 9.45 -19.14 40.44
N HIS A 501 9.03 -18.23 39.55
CA HIS A 501 9.49 -18.19 38.17
C HIS A 501 10.91 -17.61 38.06
N GLU A 502 11.72 -18.19 37.18
CA GLU A 502 13.16 -17.91 37.06
C GLU A 502 13.45 -16.43 36.73
N ASN A 503 12.72 -15.85 35.77
CA ASN A 503 12.89 -14.45 35.36
C ASN A 503 12.39 -13.40 36.38
N THR A 504 11.68 -13.79 37.44
CA THR A 504 11.07 -12.84 38.40
C THR A 504 12.12 -12.03 39.14
N ALA A 505 13.27 -12.63 39.46
CA ALA A 505 14.38 -11.94 40.14
C ALA A 505 14.89 -10.75 39.32
N GLU A 506 15.08 -10.96 38.02
CA GLU A 506 15.66 -9.97 37.11
C GLU A 506 14.68 -8.84 36.84
N LEU A 507 13.39 -9.15 36.62
CA LEU A 507 12.32 -8.16 36.45
C LEU A 507 12.18 -7.23 37.66
N LEU A 508 12.26 -7.79 38.87
CA LEU A 508 12.24 -7.00 40.10
C LEU A 508 13.49 -6.13 40.24
N GLY A 509 14.65 -6.58 39.76
CA GLY A 509 15.86 -5.77 39.66
C GLY A 509 15.69 -4.55 38.76
N VAL A 510 15.00 -4.69 37.62
CA VAL A 510 14.66 -3.55 36.74
C VAL A 510 13.72 -2.57 37.44
N ALA A 511 12.72 -3.07 38.18
CA ALA A 511 11.85 -2.22 39.01
C ALA A 511 12.62 -1.46 40.09
N GLU A 512 13.56 -2.11 40.79
CA GLU A 512 14.44 -1.48 41.78
C GLU A 512 15.28 -0.36 41.16
N MET A 513 15.83 -0.59 39.97
CA MET A 513 16.57 0.41 39.22
C MET A 513 15.71 1.64 38.87
N PHE A 514 14.48 1.45 38.37
CA PHE A 514 13.59 2.59 38.12
C PHE A 514 13.21 3.36 39.39
N TYR A 515 12.95 2.62 40.47
CA TYR A 515 12.59 3.19 41.76
C TYR A 515 13.75 4.00 42.38
N SER A 516 14.97 3.46 42.35
CA SER A 516 16.17 4.10 42.88
C SER A 516 16.62 5.33 42.10
N ASN A 517 16.46 5.31 40.76
CA ASN A 517 16.80 6.44 39.88
C ASN A 517 15.73 7.56 39.83
N ASN A 518 14.64 7.45 40.59
CA ASN A 518 13.53 8.43 40.63
C ASN A 518 12.93 8.72 39.23
N ILE A 519 12.75 7.68 38.42
CA ILE A 519 11.99 7.79 37.17
C ILE A 519 10.53 8.14 37.52
N PRO A 520 9.84 9.03 36.78
CA PRO A 520 8.43 9.37 37.00
C PRO A 520 7.51 8.23 36.54
N LEU A 521 7.62 7.10 37.24
CA LEU A 521 6.92 5.86 37.01
C LEU A 521 6.36 5.35 38.33
N ARG A 522 5.07 5.04 38.37
CA ARG A 522 4.40 4.41 39.50
C ARG A 522 4.46 2.89 39.32
N ILE A 523 5.15 2.19 40.21
CA ILE A 523 5.41 0.75 40.10
C ILE A 523 4.47 0.00 41.04
N GLY A 524 3.78 -1.00 40.50
CA GLY A 524 2.92 -1.93 41.24
C GLY A 524 3.32 -3.38 41.00
N VAL A 525 3.07 -4.24 41.98
CA VAL A 525 3.33 -5.67 41.93
C VAL A 525 2.08 -6.46 42.31
N VAL A 526 1.86 -7.57 41.61
CA VAL A 526 0.83 -8.57 41.90
C VAL A 526 1.53 -9.92 41.97
N PHE A 527 1.56 -10.53 43.14
CA PHE A 527 2.11 -11.87 43.30
C PHE A 527 1.02 -12.90 43.05
N VAL A 528 1.21 -13.73 42.02
CA VAL A 528 0.34 -14.88 41.72
C VAL A 528 1.01 -16.12 42.29
N VAL A 529 0.46 -16.59 43.41
CA VAL A 529 0.95 -17.78 44.12
C VAL A 529 -0.15 -18.85 44.14
N ASN A 530 0.21 -20.06 44.55
CA ASN A 530 -0.75 -21.14 44.78
C ASN A 530 -1.85 -20.65 45.74
N ASP A 531 -3.13 -20.79 45.40
CA ASP A 531 -4.31 -20.33 46.17
C ASP A 531 -4.97 -21.42 47.01
N SER A 532 -4.39 -22.63 47.04
CA SER A 532 -4.91 -23.74 47.84
C SER A 532 -4.79 -23.47 49.33
N ASP A 533 -5.90 -23.64 50.05
CA ASP A 533 -5.98 -23.48 51.51
C ASP A 533 -5.14 -24.53 52.28
N ASP A 534 -4.74 -25.63 51.63
CA ASP A 534 -3.93 -26.71 52.24
C ASP A 534 -2.42 -26.40 52.29
N VAL A 535 -1.98 -25.33 51.64
CA VAL A 535 -0.55 -25.01 51.45
C VAL A 535 -0.19 -23.76 52.26
N ASP A 536 0.86 -23.87 53.09
CA ASP A 536 1.38 -22.78 53.92
C ASP A 536 2.73 -22.23 53.40
N GLY A 537 3.20 -21.13 54.01
CA GLY A 537 4.47 -20.49 53.66
C GLY A 537 5.73 -21.24 54.13
N MET A 538 5.61 -22.35 54.85
CA MET A 538 6.74 -23.23 55.15
C MET A 538 6.90 -24.33 54.09
N GLN A 539 5.83 -24.63 53.34
CA GLN A 539 5.80 -25.62 52.28
C GLN A 539 6.04 -25.02 50.90
N ASP A 540 5.44 -23.86 50.61
CA ASP A 540 5.51 -23.21 49.31
C ASP A 540 6.34 -21.92 49.37
N PRO A 541 7.40 -21.80 48.54
CA PRO A 541 8.28 -20.64 48.55
C PRO A 541 7.59 -19.34 48.06
N GLY A 542 6.61 -19.44 47.17
CA GLY A 542 5.86 -18.28 46.70
C GLY A 542 4.94 -17.73 47.79
N VAL A 543 4.22 -18.62 48.49
CA VAL A 543 3.40 -18.27 49.66
C VAL A 543 4.28 -17.69 50.77
N ALA A 544 5.47 -18.24 50.98
CA ALA A 544 6.43 -17.75 51.95
C ALA A 544 6.81 -16.28 51.70
N LEU A 545 7.13 -15.95 50.44
CA LEU A 545 7.50 -14.59 50.04
C LEU A 545 6.33 -13.62 50.15
N LEU A 546 5.12 -14.02 49.73
CA LEU A 546 3.94 -13.16 49.85
C LEU A 546 3.62 -12.84 51.31
N ARG A 547 3.64 -13.83 52.22
CA ARG A 547 3.41 -13.61 53.66
C ARG A 547 4.50 -12.74 54.28
N ALA A 548 5.76 -12.96 53.91
CA ALA A 548 6.86 -12.11 54.35
C ALA A 548 6.71 -10.66 53.85
N PHE A 549 6.28 -10.47 52.61
CA PHE A 549 5.99 -9.16 52.02
C PHE A 549 4.85 -8.46 52.75
N ASN A 550 3.72 -9.13 52.94
CA ASN A 550 2.55 -8.62 53.67
C ASN A 550 2.90 -8.22 55.10
N TYR A 551 3.65 -9.06 55.82
CA TYR A 551 4.13 -8.75 57.18
C TYR A 551 4.89 -7.42 57.22
N ILE A 552 5.86 -7.23 56.32
CA ILE A 552 6.69 -6.03 56.31
C ILE A 552 5.89 -4.81 55.82
N ALA A 553 4.98 -5.01 54.88
CA ALA A 553 4.12 -3.95 54.35
C ALA A 553 3.14 -3.43 55.42
N ASP A 554 2.56 -4.32 56.22
CA ASP A 554 1.58 -3.99 57.26
C ASP A 554 2.27 -3.41 58.53
N ASP A 555 3.39 -3.99 58.97
CA ASP A 555 4.05 -3.60 60.22
C ASP A 555 5.10 -2.47 60.07
N VAL A 556 5.67 -2.29 58.87
CA VAL A 556 6.72 -1.28 58.63
C VAL A 556 6.25 -0.26 57.59
N ASP A 557 6.42 -0.57 56.31
CA ASP A 557 5.91 0.18 55.16
C ASP A 557 6.13 -0.62 53.87
N GLY A 558 5.46 -0.20 52.79
CA GLY A 558 5.58 -0.84 51.47
C GLY A 558 6.98 -0.74 50.84
N GLN A 559 7.78 0.28 51.22
CA GLN A 559 9.14 0.46 50.69
C GLN A 559 10.09 -0.58 51.27
N MET A 560 10.05 -0.79 52.59
CA MET A 560 10.82 -1.83 53.27
C MET A 560 10.36 -3.22 52.86
N ALA A 561 9.08 -3.40 52.53
CA ALA A 561 8.56 -4.66 51.99
C ALA A 561 9.17 -4.97 50.62
N PHE A 562 9.23 -3.99 49.73
CA PHE A 562 9.90 -4.13 48.43
C PHE A 562 11.41 -4.39 48.59
N ASP A 563 12.11 -3.62 49.44
CA ASP A 563 13.53 -3.84 49.75
C ASP A 563 13.79 -5.24 50.33
N ALA A 564 12.84 -5.78 51.09
CA ALA A 564 12.94 -7.13 51.64
C ALA A 564 12.75 -8.19 50.56
N VAL A 565 11.82 -8.01 49.63
CA VAL A 565 11.68 -8.87 48.44
C VAL A 565 12.98 -8.86 47.63
N ILE A 566 13.53 -7.69 47.32
CA ILE A 566 14.83 -7.59 46.64
C ILE A 566 15.94 -8.30 47.43
N SER A 567 15.97 -8.14 48.76
CA SER A 567 16.94 -8.84 49.62
C SER A 567 16.78 -10.36 49.61
N ILE A 568 15.56 -10.88 49.43
CA ILE A 568 15.27 -12.30 49.27
C ILE A 568 15.74 -12.78 47.90
N MET A 569 15.41 -12.04 46.83
CA MET A 569 15.77 -12.39 45.47
C MET A 569 17.29 -12.37 45.25
N ASN A 570 18.01 -11.41 45.84
CA ASN A 570 19.48 -11.31 45.77
C ASN A 570 20.22 -12.47 46.49
N ARG A 571 19.53 -13.30 47.28
CA ARG A 571 20.12 -14.51 47.88
C ARG A 571 20.02 -15.74 46.98
N ILE A 572 19.19 -15.69 45.95
CA ILE A 572 19.00 -16.79 45.02
C ILE A 572 20.26 -16.89 44.13
N PRO A 573 20.95 -18.03 44.08
CA PRO A 573 22.02 -18.24 43.11
C PRO A 573 21.49 -18.10 41.67
N SER A 574 22.26 -17.52 40.75
CA SER A 574 21.85 -17.33 39.34
C SER A 574 21.37 -18.65 38.71
N GLY A 575 20.10 -18.68 38.29
CA GLY A 575 19.44 -19.86 37.68
C GLY A 575 18.75 -20.83 38.66
N ASP A 576 18.80 -20.57 39.97
CA ASP A 576 18.10 -21.39 40.97
C ASP A 576 16.69 -20.83 41.25
N LYS A 577 15.77 -21.66 41.76
CA LYS A 577 14.41 -21.22 42.12
C LYS A 577 14.35 -20.69 43.54
N LEU A 578 13.35 -19.84 43.82
CA LEU A 578 13.06 -19.39 45.18
C LEU A 578 12.78 -20.60 46.10
N LYS A 579 13.52 -20.70 47.20
CA LYS A 579 13.33 -21.70 48.26
C LYS A 579 12.93 -20.99 49.54
N VAL A 580 12.17 -21.68 50.38
CA VAL A 580 11.70 -21.16 51.68
C VAL A 580 12.87 -20.70 52.55
N GLU A 581 14.02 -21.39 52.50
CA GLU A 581 15.25 -21.04 53.23
C GLU A 581 15.77 -19.62 52.92
N HIS A 582 15.58 -19.12 51.70
CA HIS A 582 15.99 -17.78 51.32
C HIS A 582 15.14 -16.71 52.03
N VAL A 583 13.83 -16.94 52.10
CA VAL A 583 12.85 -16.07 52.80
C VAL A 583 13.13 -16.05 54.30
N VAL A 584 13.22 -17.25 54.89
CA VAL A 584 13.53 -17.46 56.31
C VAL A 584 14.81 -16.73 56.71
N GLY A 585 15.89 -16.91 55.94
CA GLY A 585 17.15 -16.28 56.28
C GLY A 585 17.14 -14.74 56.19
N VAL A 586 16.28 -14.12 55.38
CA VAL A 586 16.13 -12.65 55.35
C VAL A 586 15.36 -12.16 56.57
N LEU A 587 14.27 -12.84 56.91
CA LEU A 587 13.48 -12.55 58.10
C LEU A 587 14.32 -12.67 59.37
N GLU A 588 15.10 -13.75 59.54
CA GLU A 588 16.00 -13.93 60.69
C GLU A 588 17.03 -12.81 60.82
N LYS A 589 17.62 -12.39 59.70
CA LYS A 589 18.69 -11.39 59.69
C LYS A 589 18.15 -9.99 59.98
N ARG A 590 17.00 -9.62 59.40
CA ARG A 590 16.45 -8.26 59.45
C ARG A 590 15.51 -8.05 60.65
N TYR A 591 14.83 -9.11 61.07
CA TYR A 591 13.86 -9.14 62.16
C TYR A 591 14.14 -10.28 63.15
N PRO A 592 15.31 -10.30 63.82
CA PRO A 592 15.71 -11.39 64.71
C PRO A 592 14.82 -11.54 65.96
N TYR A 593 13.93 -10.57 66.21
CA TYR A 593 13.02 -10.54 67.35
C TYR A 593 11.65 -11.17 67.06
N VAL A 594 11.41 -11.64 65.83
CA VAL A 594 10.11 -12.18 65.40
C VAL A 594 10.21 -13.68 65.18
N GLU A 595 9.22 -14.43 65.66
CA GLU A 595 9.15 -15.86 65.44
C GLU A 595 8.67 -16.15 64.01
N ILE A 596 9.50 -16.80 63.20
CA ILE A 596 9.24 -17.04 61.77
C ILE A 596 7.97 -17.87 61.55
N SER A 597 7.68 -18.81 62.46
CA SER A 597 6.45 -19.62 62.45
C SER A 597 5.18 -18.75 62.51
N SER A 598 5.22 -17.60 63.19
CA SER A 598 4.09 -16.68 63.28
C SER A 598 3.81 -15.93 61.96
N ILE A 599 4.82 -15.79 61.10
CA ILE A 599 4.73 -15.13 59.80
C ILE A 599 4.43 -16.15 58.69
N LEU A 600 5.14 -17.28 58.67
CA LEU A 600 5.10 -18.25 57.56
C LEU A 600 4.23 -19.48 57.84
N GLY A 601 3.96 -19.79 59.12
CA GLY A 601 3.22 -20.98 59.53
C GLY A 601 1.72 -20.93 59.21
N PRO A 602 0.98 -22.02 59.47
CA PRO A 602 -0.43 -22.15 59.10
C PRO A 602 -1.34 -21.09 59.74
N ASP A 603 -1.03 -20.62 60.95
CA ASP A 603 -1.81 -19.62 61.71
C ASP A 603 -1.39 -18.16 61.43
N SER A 604 -0.72 -17.91 60.31
CA SER A 604 -0.27 -16.56 59.93
C SER A 604 -1.43 -15.61 59.67
N ALA A 605 -1.37 -14.39 60.21
CA ALA A 605 -2.34 -13.33 59.95
C ALA A 605 -2.15 -12.67 58.56
N TYR A 606 -1.05 -12.96 57.86
CA TYR A 606 -0.60 -12.25 56.66
C TYR A 606 -1.04 -12.91 55.35
N GLU A 607 -2.27 -13.43 55.31
CA GLU A 607 -2.87 -14.15 54.18
C GLU A 607 -3.58 -13.22 53.15
N ASN A 608 -3.54 -11.91 53.39
CA ASN A 608 -4.19 -10.92 52.54
C ASN A 608 -3.67 -11.00 51.09
N ASN A 609 -4.54 -10.73 50.12
CA ASN A 609 -4.24 -10.62 48.69
C ASN A 609 -3.84 -11.93 47.96
N ARG A 610 -3.70 -13.07 48.64
CA ARG A 610 -3.35 -14.36 48.00
C ARG A 610 -4.38 -14.79 46.94
N LYS A 611 -5.65 -14.88 47.35
CA LYS A 611 -6.76 -15.23 46.44
C LYS A 611 -7.07 -14.10 45.46
N GLU A 612 -6.89 -12.85 45.87
CA GLU A 612 -7.16 -11.67 45.03
C GLU A 612 -6.16 -11.53 43.88
N GLY A 613 -4.86 -11.78 44.12
CA GLY A 613 -3.81 -11.76 43.10
C GLY A 613 -4.06 -12.77 41.99
N LYS A 614 -4.39 -14.02 42.36
CA LYS A 614 -4.75 -15.06 41.38
C LYS A 614 -6.08 -14.77 40.68
N ALA A 615 -7.10 -14.30 41.40
CA ALA A 615 -8.39 -13.93 40.80
C ALA A 615 -8.25 -12.78 39.80
N TYR A 616 -7.43 -11.77 40.10
CA TYR A 616 -7.13 -10.66 39.18
C TYR A 616 -6.39 -11.15 37.93
N TYR A 617 -5.41 -12.04 38.09
CA TYR A 617 -4.71 -12.68 36.97
C TYR A 617 -5.68 -13.47 36.06
N GLU A 618 -6.53 -14.31 36.65
CA GLU A 618 -7.53 -15.09 35.92
C GLU A 618 -8.59 -14.22 35.25
N GLN A 619 -9.04 -13.14 35.90
CA GLN A 619 -10.01 -12.18 35.38
C GLN A 619 -9.44 -11.44 34.15
N THR A 620 -8.24 -10.89 34.28
CA THR A 620 -7.60 -10.06 33.25
C THR A 620 -7.15 -10.86 32.03
N GLY A 621 -6.82 -12.14 32.16
CA GLY A 621 -6.50 -13.02 31.03
C GLY A 621 -5.23 -12.63 30.25
N VAL A 622 -4.32 -11.87 30.86
CA VAL A 622 -3.14 -11.24 30.22
C VAL A 622 -2.09 -12.19 29.63
N GLY A 623 -2.33 -13.50 29.65
CA GLY A 623 -1.42 -14.53 29.14
C GLY A 623 -0.62 -15.20 30.25
N PRO A 624 0.39 -16.02 29.90
CA PRO A 624 1.20 -16.73 30.91
C PRO A 624 2.19 -15.81 31.61
N LEU A 625 2.47 -16.12 32.87
CA LEU A 625 3.37 -15.36 33.74
C LEU A 625 4.85 -15.57 33.36
N PRO A 626 5.74 -14.60 33.64
CA PRO A 626 5.45 -13.26 34.18
C PRO A 626 4.86 -12.31 33.12
N VAL A 627 4.11 -11.30 33.57
CA VAL A 627 3.54 -10.26 32.69
C VAL A 627 3.80 -8.88 33.28
N VAL A 628 4.24 -7.94 32.44
CA VAL A 628 4.40 -6.54 32.81
C VAL A 628 3.39 -5.70 32.05
N LEU A 629 2.63 -4.88 32.77
CA LEU A 629 1.62 -3.98 32.22
C LEU A 629 2.11 -2.53 32.29
N TYR A 630 2.05 -1.81 31.17
CA TYR A 630 2.29 -0.36 31.13
C TYR A 630 0.97 0.37 30.89
N ASN A 631 0.51 1.17 31.86
CA ASN A 631 -0.81 1.80 31.87
C ASN A 631 -1.94 0.80 31.54
N GLY A 632 -1.82 -0.44 32.03
CA GLY A 632 -2.75 -1.54 31.78
C GLY A 632 -2.49 -2.34 30.49
N MET A 633 -1.65 -1.89 29.56
CA MET A 633 -1.31 -2.63 28.34
C MET A 633 -0.25 -3.69 28.63
N PRO A 634 -0.46 -4.99 28.32
CA PRO A 634 0.55 -6.01 28.49
C PRO A 634 1.68 -5.84 27.48
N LEU A 635 2.92 -5.90 27.98
CA LEU A 635 4.11 -6.00 27.16
C LEU A 635 4.22 -7.41 26.59
N GLN A 636 4.76 -7.51 25.37
CA GLN A 636 4.99 -8.80 24.72
C GLN A 636 6.13 -9.55 25.42
N ARG A 637 6.17 -10.88 25.29
CA ARG A 637 7.15 -11.72 26.00
C ARG A 637 8.59 -11.38 25.64
N GLU A 638 8.81 -11.02 24.39
CA GLU A 638 10.11 -10.63 23.87
C GLU A 638 10.60 -9.35 24.58
N GLN A 639 9.67 -8.45 24.95
CA GLN A 639 9.94 -7.19 25.65
C GLN A 639 10.17 -7.34 27.16
N LEU A 640 10.06 -8.55 27.71
CA LEU A 640 10.27 -8.85 29.13
C LEU A 640 11.72 -9.22 29.46
N ASP A 641 12.61 -9.27 28.47
CA ASP A 641 14.03 -9.40 28.76
C ASP A 641 14.51 -8.21 29.63
N PRO A 642 15.34 -8.40 30.67
CA PRO A 642 15.70 -7.33 31.59
C PRO A 642 16.35 -6.12 30.92
N ASP A 643 17.25 -6.35 29.96
CA ASP A 643 17.93 -5.28 29.21
C ASP A 643 16.95 -4.57 28.25
N GLU A 644 15.97 -5.31 27.70
CA GLU A 644 14.92 -4.75 26.83
C GLU A 644 13.86 -3.97 27.61
N LEU A 645 13.46 -4.46 28.78
CA LEU A 645 12.36 -3.91 29.57
C LEU A 645 12.65 -2.46 29.98
N GLU A 646 13.90 -2.15 30.35
CA GLU A 646 14.33 -0.78 30.65
C GLU A 646 13.99 0.16 29.48
N THR A 647 14.46 -0.24 28.31
CA THR A 647 14.38 0.51 27.06
C THR A 647 12.94 0.66 26.58
N VAL A 648 12.16 -0.43 26.62
CA VAL A 648 10.76 -0.46 26.21
C VAL A 648 9.90 0.46 27.08
N VAL A 649 10.10 0.43 28.40
CA VAL A 649 9.37 1.30 29.33
C VAL A 649 9.71 2.77 29.08
N MET A 650 10.99 3.10 28.87
CA MET A 650 11.41 4.47 28.52
C MET A 650 10.79 4.95 27.21
N HIS A 651 10.77 4.10 26.18
CA HIS A 651 10.11 4.41 24.92
C HIS A 651 8.61 4.65 25.11
N LYS A 652 7.93 3.80 25.88
CA LYS A 652 6.47 3.93 26.13
C LYS A 652 6.13 5.18 26.93
N ILE A 653 7.01 5.62 27.83
CA ILE A 653 6.92 6.93 28.52
C ILE A 653 6.97 8.08 27.51
N LEU A 654 7.93 8.08 26.58
CA LEU A 654 8.04 9.14 25.58
C LEU A 654 6.85 9.15 24.61
N GLU A 655 6.41 7.97 24.15
CA GLU A 655 5.26 7.80 23.25
C GLU A 655 3.97 8.34 23.89
N THR A 656 3.64 7.89 25.11
CA THR A 656 2.41 8.31 25.80
C THR A 656 2.46 9.75 26.30
N THR A 657 3.63 10.32 26.53
CA THR A 657 3.77 11.75 26.84
C THR A 657 3.14 12.62 25.74
N SER A 658 3.31 12.25 24.47
CA SER A 658 2.71 12.99 23.34
C SER A 658 1.17 12.93 23.35
N PHE A 659 0.59 11.79 23.73
CA PHE A 659 -0.85 11.61 23.91
C PHE A 659 -1.39 12.53 25.02
N PHE A 660 -0.72 12.57 26.18
CA PHE A 660 -1.13 13.45 27.28
C PHE A 660 -0.94 14.93 26.94
N GLN A 661 0.12 15.30 26.20
CA GLN A 661 0.29 16.68 25.72
C GLN A 661 -0.90 17.12 24.85
N ARG A 662 -1.34 16.28 23.92
CA ARG A 662 -2.50 16.55 23.07
C ARG A 662 -3.77 16.69 23.91
N THR A 663 -3.99 15.76 24.84
CA THR A 663 -5.16 15.73 25.74
C THR A 663 -5.23 17.02 26.59
N VAL A 664 -4.10 17.43 27.18
CA VAL A 664 -4.01 18.66 27.98
C VAL A 664 -4.19 19.90 27.10
N TYR A 665 -3.65 19.91 25.88
CA TYR A 665 -3.83 21.00 24.92
C TYR A 665 -5.30 21.17 24.49
N LEU A 666 -6.04 20.07 24.32
CA LEU A 666 -7.48 20.06 24.02
C LEU A 666 -8.36 20.36 25.24
N GLY A 667 -7.78 20.41 26.46
CA GLY A 667 -8.49 20.68 27.70
C GLY A 667 -9.27 19.48 28.26
N GLU A 668 -8.99 18.26 27.79
CA GLU A 668 -9.64 17.02 28.23
C GLU A 668 -9.11 16.53 29.59
N LEU A 669 -7.91 16.97 30.00
CA LEU A 669 -7.28 16.63 31.28
C LEU A 669 -6.76 17.89 31.99
N ASN A 670 -7.24 18.13 33.21
CA ASN A 670 -6.84 19.24 34.06
C ASN A 670 -6.13 18.75 35.36
N SER A 671 -5.49 19.67 36.10
CA SER A 671 -4.68 19.33 37.29
C SER A 671 -5.46 18.74 38.47
N ASP A 672 -6.77 18.99 38.52
CA ASP A 672 -7.73 18.48 39.50
C ASP A 672 -8.25 17.06 39.19
N HIS A 673 -8.02 16.56 37.98
CA HIS A 673 -8.42 15.21 37.60
C HIS A 673 -7.43 14.16 38.12
N ASP A 674 -7.96 12.98 38.46
CA ASP A 674 -7.14 11.78 38.65
C ASP A 674 -6.73 11.25 37.27
N VAL A 675 -5.41 11.22 37.05
CA VAL A 675 -4.83 10.80 35.78
C VAL A 675 -5.06 9.31 35.55
N VAL A 676 -5.04 8.48 36.60
CA VAL A 676 -5.27 7.03 36.50
C VAL A 676 -6.72 6.76 36.08
N ASP A 677 -7.69 7.47 36.67
CA ASP A 677 -9.09 7.36 36.25
C ASP A 677 -9.29 7.79 34.80
N TYR A 678 -8.60 8.85 34.36
CA TYR A 678 -8.65 9.27 32.96
C TYR A 678 -8.11 8.20 32.01
N ILE A 679 -6.97 7.56 32.34
CA ILE A 679 -6.39 6.48 31.54
C ILE A 679 -7.31 5.25 31.54
N MET A 680 -7.87 4.87 32.69
CA MET A 680 -8.72 3.68 32.81
C MET A 680 -10.11 3.84 32.21
N ASN A 681 -10.57 5.07 31.97
CA ASN A 681 -11.81 5.36 31.27
C ASN A 681 -11.65 5.42 29.74
N GLN A 682 -10.44 5.20 29.21
CA GLN A 682 -10.21 5.21 27.76
C GLN A 682 -10.93 4.02 27.08
N PRO A 683 -11.37 4.17 25.80
CA PRO A 683 -12.13 3.14 25.10
C PRO A 683 -11.41 1.80 24.92
N ASN A 684 -10.07 1.83 24.85
CA ASN A 684 -9.20 0.66 24.68
C ASN A 684 -9.05 -0.17 25.97
N VAL A 685 -9.55 0.32 27.11
CA VAL A 685 -9.55 -0.43 28.37
C VAL A 685 -10.68 -1.45 28.38
N VAL A 686 -10.29 -2.72 28.53
CA VAL A 686 -11.14 -3.90 28.48
C VAL A 686 -11.07 -4.67 29.81
N PRO A 687 -12.15 -5.37 30.20
CA PRO A 687 -12.16 -6.14 31.44
C PRO A 687 -11.23 -7.36 31.41
N ARG A 688 -10.91 -7.86 30.21
CA ARG A 688 -10.15 -9.08 29.97
C ARG A 688 -9.44 -8.99 28.62
N ILE A 689 -8.27 -9.59 28.51
CA ILE A 689 -7.51 -9.75 27.28
C ILE A 689 -7.66 -11.19 26.79
N ASN A 690 -8.26 -11.35 25.62
CA ASN A 690 -8.33 -12.63 24.92
C ASN A 690 -7.91 -12.39 23.47
N SER A 691 -6.81 -13.01 23.04
CA SER A 691 -6.22 -12.81 21.73
C SER A 691 -7.16 -13.16 20.57
N ARG A 692 -8.06 -14.14 20.74
CA ARG A 692 -9.07 -14.49 19.72
C ARG A 692 -10.14 -13.43 19.55
N ILE A 693 -10.54 -12.78 20.65
CA ILE A 693 -11.56 -11.72 20.65
C ILE A 693 -10.96 -10.40 20.17
N LEU A 694 -9.73 -10.10 20.60
CA LEU A 694 -9.06 -8.83 20.32
C LEU A 694 -8.28 -8.84 18.99
N SER A 695 -8.25 -9.98 18.27
CA SER A 695 -7.56 -10.12 16.99
C SER A 695 -7.96 -9.04 15.97
N THR A 696 -6.99 -8.66 15.15
CA THR A 696 -7.17 -7.77 13.99
C THR A 696 -7.76 -8.52 12.80
N SER A 697 -7.40 -9.80 12.60
CA SER A 697 -8.02 -10.69 11.61
C SER A 697 -9.39 -11.17 12.12
N ARG A 698 -10.45 -10.80 11.40
CA ARG A 698 -11.84 -11.07 11.79
C ARG A 698 -12.59 -11.70 10.63
N ASN A 699 -13.08 -12.92 10.84
CA ASN A 699 -13.89 -13.63 9.86
C ASN A 699 -15.36 -13.40 10.16
N TYR A 700 -16.12 -12.90 9.18
CA TYR A 700 -17.55 -12.67 9.32
C TYR A 700 -18.35 -13.54 8.34
N LEU A 701 -19.52 -13.97 8.78
CA LEU A 701 -20.53 -14.58 7.92
C LEU A 701 -21.16 -13.54 7.01
N ASP A 702 -21.32 -13.88 5.73
CA ASP A 702 -22.18 -13.11 4.84
C ASP A 702 -23.66 -13.46 5.13
N LEU A 703 -24.30 -12.60 5.93
CA LEU A 703 -25.71 -12.69 6.29
C LEU A 703 -26.60 -11.78 5.42
N SER A 704 -26.10 -11.28 4.28
CA SER A 704 -26.83 -10.31 3.45
C SER A 704 -27.97 -10.93 2.63
N ALA A 705 -28.03 -12.26 2.46
CA ALA A 705 -29.14 -12.90 1.75
C ALA A 705 -30.45 -12.85 2.55
N THR A 706 -31.54 -12.63 1.82
CA THR A 706 -32.91 -12.75 2.31
C THR A 706 -33.63 -13.77 1.45
N ASN A 707 -33.76 -14.98 1.98
CA ASN A 707 -34.54 -16.06 1.37
C ASN A 707 -35.61 -16.54 2.37
N ASN A 708 -36.56 -17.35 1.90
CA ASN A 708 -37.57 -18.00 2.75
C ASN A 708 -37.21 -19.49 2.97
N HIS A 709 -35.92 -19.81 3.02
CA HIS A 709 -35.46 -21.17 3.26
C HIS A 709 -35.26 -21.41 4.75
N PHE A 710 -35.45 -22.66 5.16
CA PHE A 710 -35.39 -23.10 6.55
C PHE A 710 -34.62 -24.43 6.65
N ILE A 711 -34.08 -24.73 7.83
CA ILE A 711 -33.22 -25.90 8.06
C ILE A 711 -33.98 -27.23 8.16
N ASP A 712 -35.30 -27.17 8.37
CA ASP A 712 -36.20 -28.33 8.47
C ASP A 712 -36.34 -29.05 7.11
N GLU A 713 -36.30 -28.31 6.00
CA GLU A 713 -36.18 -28.81 4.62
C GLU A 713 -34.75 -29.28 4.29
N TYR A 714 -34.21 -30.25 5.05
CA TYR A 714 -32.82 -30.71 4.92
C TYR A 714 -32.37 -31.06 3.49
N ALA A 715 -33.24 -31.75 2.72
CA ALA A 715 -32.94 -32.12 1.34
C ALA A 715 -32.67 -30.91 0.44
N ARG A 716 -33.39 -29.79 0.67
CA ARG A 716 -33.18 -28.53 -0.05
C ARG A 716 -31.97 -27.77 0.49
N PHE A 717 -31.81 -27.76 1.81
CA PHE A 717 -30.70 -27.09 2.50
C PHE A 717 -29.31 -27.56 1.99
N LEU A 718 -29.17 -28.85 1.65
CA LEU A 718 -27.92 -29.41 1.15
C LEU A 718 -27.42 -28.76 -0.15
N PHE A 719 -28.33 -28.34 -1.03
CA PHE A 719 -28.00 -27.76 -2.34
C PHE A 719 -27.91 -26.23 -2.33
N LEU A 720 -28.14 -25.59 -1.18
CA LEU A 720 -27.98 -24.15 -1.03
C LEU A 720 -26.49 -23.78 -1.04
N ASP A 721 -26.17 -22.59 -1.57
CA ASP A 721 -24.84 -22.00 -1.46
C ASP A 721 -24.56 -21.53 -0.01
N ALA A 722 -23.33 -21.10 0.27
CA ALA A 722 -22.95 -20.68 1.62
C ALA A 722 -23.78 -19.49 2.14
N LYS A 723 -24.16 -18.56 1.25
CA LYS A 723 -24.90 -17.34 1.57
C LYS A 723 -26.37 -17.66 1.90
N ASP A 724 -26.97 -18.56 1.16
CA ASP A 724 -28.33 -19.03 1.37
C ASP A 724 -28.42 -19.97 2.58
N LYS A 725 -27.39 -20.78 2.84
CA LYS A 725 -27.26 -21.57 4.08
C LYS A 725 -27.23 -20.66 5.31
N ASN A 726 -26.44 -19.58 5.26
CA ASN A 726 -26.39 -18.56 6.32
C ASN A 726 -27.77 -17.96 6.60
N ALA A 727 -28.50 -17.55 5.55
CA ALA A 727 -29.84 -17.00 5.69
C ALA A 727 -30.84 -18.04 6.22
N ALA A 728 -30.78 -19.29 5.75
CA ALA A 728 -31.68 -20.36 6.19
C ALA A 728 -31.48 -20.72 7.67
N VAL A 729 -30.22 -20.76 8.14
CA VAL A 729 -29.90 -20.93 9.57
C VAL A 729 -30.42 -19.76 10.39
N ALA A 730 -30.18 -18.52 9.95
CA ALA A 730 -30.68 -17.34 10.64
C ALA A 730 -32.21 -17.30 10.73
N ASN A 731 -32.92 -17.66 9.64
CA ASN A 731 -34.38 -17.71 9.59
C ASN A 731 -34.99 -18.80 10.50
N SER A 732 -34.25 -19.88 10.76
CA SER A 732 -34.71 -21.00 11.58
C SER A 732 -34.26 -20.90 13.04
N MET A 733 -33.53 -19.85 13.40
CA MET A 733 -32.92 -19.71 14.72
C MET A 733 -33.92 -19.19 15.75
N ASN A 734 -34.15 -19.96 16.80
CA ASN A 734 -34.87 -19.49 17.98
C ASN A 734 -33.87 -18.89 18.97
N TYR A 735 -34.21 -17.77 19.62
CA TYR A 735 -33.31 -17.06 20.51
C TYR A 735 -33.77 -17.11 21.97
N MET A 736 -32.83 -17.37 22.89
CA MET A 736 -33.02 -17.18 24.33
C MET A 736 -32.61 -15.77 24.73
N THR A 737 -33.32 -15.22 25.72
CA THR A 737 -33.08 -13.85 26.22
C THR A 737 -33.25 -13.74 27.74
N LYS A 738 -32.72 -12.66 28.32
CA LYS A 738 -32.96 -12.29 29.72
C LYS A 738 -34.40 -11.81 29.91
N LYS A 739 -34.98 -12.12 31.08
CA LYS A 739 -36.33 -11.66 31.46
C LYS A 739 -36.26 -10.22 31.96
N GLY A 740 -37.06 -9.32 31.39
CA GLY A 740 -37.31 -7.99 31.95
C GLY A 740 -38.15 -8.07 33.23
N MET A 741 -37.76 -7.35 34.28
CA MET A 741 -38.58 -7.16 35.49
C MET A 741 -39.68 -6.09 35.27
N SER A 742 -40.21 -5.97 34.05
CA SER A 742 -41.26 -5.01 33.70
C SER A 742 -42.65 -5.58 33.98
N THR A 743 -43.48 -4.75 34.59
CA THR A 743 -44.79 -5.05 35.17
C THR A 743 -45.91 -5.04 34.12
N ARG A 744 -46.61 -6.18 34.02
CA ARG A 744 -48.02 -6.36 33.60
C ARG A 744 -48.50 -6.06 32.18
N ASP A 745 -47.82 -5.33 31.30
CA ASP A 745 -48.31 -5.14 29.93
C ASP A 745 -47.17 -5.20 28.89
N ALA A 746 -47.40 -5.93 27.80
CA ALA A 746 -46.52 -6.23 26.66
C ALA A 746 -45.41 -7.31 26.88
N SER A 747 -45.35 -8.25 25.95
CA SER A 747 -44.35 -9.32 25.81
C SER A 747 -42.92 -8.77 25.86
N ASP A 748 -42.03 -9.51 26.53
CA ASP A 748 -40.57 -9.28 26.62
C ASP A 748 -39.85 -9.31 25.23
N ASP A 749 -40.61 -9.58 24.17
CA ASP A 749 -40.22 -9.63 22.76
C ASP A 749 -39.97 -8.21 22.19
N GLY A 750 -40.41 -7.16 22.89
CA GLY A 750 -40.30 -5.76 22.45
C GLY A 750 -38.89 -5.13 22.39
N ILE A 751 -37.89 -5.70 23.05
CA ILE A 751 -36.56 -5.08 23.21
C ILE A 751 -35.63 -5.48 22.06
N ILE A 752 -35.19 -4.49 21.27
CA ILE A 752 -34.15 -4.68 20.24
C ILE A 752 -32.81 -4.94 20.93
N ARG A 753 -32.27 -6.14 20.72
CA ARG A 753 -31.02 -6.59 21.32
C ARG A 753 -29.87 -6.38 20.34
N PRO A 754 -28.88 -5.54 20.67
CA PRO A 754 -27.78 -5.23 19.76
C PRO A 754 -26.75 -6.35 19.61
N VAL A 755 -26.73 -7.34 20.53
CA VAL A 755 -25.74 -8.42 20.54
C VAL A 755 -26.41 -9.78 20.37
N THR A 756 -25.98 -10.53 19.36
CA THR A 756 -26.42 -11.90 19.07
C THR A 756 -25.24 -12.86 19.15
N PHE A 757 -25.35 -13.86 20.02
CA PHE A 757 -24.40 -14.97 20.08
C PHE A 757 -25.01 -16.23 19.48
N TRP A 758 -24.32 -16.92 18.58
CA TRP A 758 -24.58 -18.33 18.29
C TRP A 758 -23.47 -19.18 18.89
N VAL A 759 -23.85 -20.09 19.79
CA VAL A 759 -22.91 -21.05 20.37
C VAL A 759 -22.91 -22.31 19.52
N VAL A 760 -21.73 -22.68 19.05
CA VAL A 760 -21.50 -23.85 18.21
C VAL A 760 -20.73 -24.90 19.00
N GLY A 761 -21.26 -26.11 19.06
CA GLY A 761 -20.55 -27.23 19.69
C GLY A 761 -21.41 -28.49 19.80
N ASP A 762 -20.79 -29.55 20.30
CA ASP A 762 -21.49 -30.77 20.65
C ASP A 762 -22.06 -30.66 22.08
N PHE A 763 -23.37 -30.47 22.20
CA PHE A 763 -24.05 -30.34 23.50
C PHE A 763 -24.24 -31.70 24.22
N ASP A 764 -23.94 -32.82 23.57
CA ASP A 764 -23.84 -34.13 24.20
C ASP A 764 -22.44 -34.36 24.81
N GLN A 765 -21.44 -33.53 24.47
CA GLN A 765 -20.12 -33.53 25.12
C GLN A 765 -20.01 -32.51 26.28
N PRO A 766 -19.23 -32.81 27.34
CA PRO A 766 -19.06 -31.90 28.48
C PRO A 766 -18.54 -30.51 28.11
N SER A 767 -17.58 -30.45 27.18
CA SER A 767 -16.96 -29.19 26.75
C SER A 767 -17.93 -28.27 26.00
N GLY A 768 -18.85 -28.83 25.21
CA GLY A 768 -19.91 -28.06 24.54
C GLY A 768 -21.01 -27.62 25.50
N ARG A 769 -21.36 -28.45 26.49
CA ARG A 769 -22.27 -28.06 27.57
C ARG A 769 -21.71 -26.94 28.44
N GLN A 770 -20.42 -26.99 28.79
CA GLN A 770 -19.79 -25.94 29.58
C GLN A 770 -19.82 -24.59 28.84
N LEU A 771 -19.49 -24.56 27.55
CA LEU A 771 -19.57 -23.36 26.72
C LEU A 771 -20.99 -22.79 26.67
N LEU A 772 -21.99 -23.66 26.50
CA LEU A 772 -23.41 -23.29 26.54
C LEU A 772 -23.80 -22.73 27.92
N TYR A 773 -23.35 -23.36 29.00
CA TYR A 773 -23.66 -22.93 30.36
C TYR A 773 -23.10 -21.52 30.64
N ASP A 774 -21.85 -21.25 30.27
CA ASP A 774 -21.21 -19.95 30.45
C ASP A 774 -21.87 -18.86 29.58
N ALA A 775 -22.29 -19.19 28.35
CA ALA A 775 -23.06 -18.29 27.50
C ALA A 775 -24.41 -17.92 28.13
N ILE A 776 -25.15 -18.90 28.66
CA ILE A 776 -26.44 -18.67 29.35
C ILE A 776 -26.23 -17.86 30.63
N ARG A 777 -25.16 -18.13 31.38
CA ARG A 777 -24.81 -17.40 32.60
C ARG A 777 -24.58 -15.92 32.30
N HIS A 778 -23.83 -15.60 31.25
CA HIS A 778 -23.64 -14.23 30.78
C HIS A 778 -24.93 -13.58 30.24
N MET A 779 -25.69 -14.29 29.40
CA MET A 779 -26.97 -13.79 28.90
C MET A 779 -27.95 -13.45 30.04
N LYS A 780 -27.90 -14.17 31.18
CA LYS A 780 -28.71 -13.84 32.37
C LYS A 780 -28.27 -12.55 33.08
N THR A 781 -27.04 -12.07 32.88
CA THR A 781 -26.56 -10.81 33.45
C THR A 781 -26.91 -9.61 32.57
N SER A 782 -26.90 -9.75 31.24
CA SER A 782 -27.16 -8.63 30.31
C SER A 782 -28.56 -8.64 29.66
N ASN A 783 -29.15 -7.45 29.48
CA ASN A 783 -30.38 -7.26 28.70
C ASN A 783 -30.11 -7.08 27.19
N ASN A 784 -28.86 -6.85 26.79
CA ASN A 784 -28.49 -6.52 25.41
C ASN A 784 -28.20 -7.75 24.53
N VAL A 785 -28.17 -8.93 25.15
CA VAL A 785 -27.72 -10.18 24.53
C VAL A 785 -28.89 -11.11 24.25
N ARG A 786 -28.87 -11.73 23.07
CA ARG A 786 -29.69 -12.91 22.73
C ARG A 786 -28.80 -14.07 22.28
N LEU A 787 -29.24 -15.29 22.55
CA LEU A 787 -28.44 -16.51 22.37
C LEU A 787 -29.16 -17.52 21.46
N GLY A 788 -28.53 -17.90 20.36
CA GLY A 788 -28.92 -19.00 19.47
C GLY A 788 -27.94 -20.18 19.56
N LEU A 789 -28.35 -21.36 19.10
CA LEU A 789 -27.60 -22.61 19.27
C LEU A 789 -27.45 -23.36 17.94
N ILE A 790 -26.21 -23.74 17.60
CA ILE A 790 -25.90 -24.57 16.44
C ILE A 790 -25.19 -25.82 16.96
N ASN A 791 -25.70 -26.99 16.57
CA ASN A 791 -25.15 -28.25 17.03
C ASN A 791 -24.10 -28.78 16.06
N ASN A 792 -22.91 -29.09 16.56
CA ASN A 792 -21.83 -29.69 15.79
C ASN A 792 -21.46 -31.06 16.39
N PRO A 793 -22.25 -32.11 16.16
CA PRO A 793 -22.10 -33.37 16.86
C PRO A 793 -20.80 -34.08 16.46
N SER A 794 -20.14 -34.73 17.42
CA SER A 794 -18.91 -35.51 17.22
C SER A 794 -19.19 -36.78 16.42
N GLU A 795 -20.35 -37.38 16.65
CA GLU A 795 -20.85 -38.58 15.96
C GLU A 795 -22.03 -38.24 15.03
N ASN A 796 -22.42 -39.17 14.15
CA ASN A 796 -23.61 -38.95 13.33
C ASN A 796 -24.85 -38.94 14.22
N PRO A 797 -25.73 -37.93 14.12
CA PRO A 797 -26.84 -37.78 15.03
C PRO A 797 -27.82 -38.95 14.87
N SER A 798 -28.14 -39.59 15.99
CA SER A 798 -29.12 -40.67 16.08
C SER A 798 -30.08 -40.37 17.22
N ASN A 799 -31.22 -41.08 17.27
CA ASN A 799 -32.15 -40.94 18.38
C ASN A 799 -31.53 -41.33 19.74
N GLU A 800 -30.50 -42.18 19.74
CA GLU A 800 -29.83 -42.71 20.93
C GLU A 800 -28.62 -41.85 21.36
N ASN A 801 -27.88 -41.28 20.42
CA ASN A 801 -26.59 -40.61 20.70
C ASN A 801 -26.75 -39.10 20.94
N SER A 802 -27.86 -38.48 20.50
CA SER A 802 -28.08 -37.03 20.55
C SER A 802 -29.20 -36.63 21.52
N LEU A 803 -29.20 -37.18 22.74
CA LEU A 803 -30.27 -37.02 23.72
C LEU A 803 -30.44 -35.57 24.18
N ILE A 804 -29.33 -34.89 24.51
CA ILE A 804 -29.35 -33.53 25.06
C ILE A 804 -29.65 -32.54 23.94
N ALA A 805 -29.01 -32.71 22.79
CA ALA A 805 -29.26 -31.92 21.59
C ALA A 805 -30.75 -31.87 21.20
N ARG A 806 -31.43 -33.03 21.19
CA ARG A 806 -32.86 -33.15 20.89
C ARG A 806 -33.72 -32.53 21.98
N ALA A 807 -33.35 -32.70 23.25
CA ALA A 807 -34.06 -32.09 24.37
C ALA A 807 -34.00 -30.56 24.31
N ILE A 808 -32.84 -29.99 23.97
CA ILE A 808 -32.65 -28.55 23.76
C ILE A 808 -33.54 -28.07 22.61
N TRP A 809 -33.48 -28.73 21.45
CA TRP A 809 -34.30 -28.35 20.29
C TRP A 809 -35.80 -28.42 20.59
N ALA A 810 -36.28 -29.52 21.18
CA ALA A 810 -37.68 -29.69 21.55
C ALA A 810 -38.14 -28.59 22.53
N ALA A 811 -37.28 -28.20 23.48
CA ALA A 811 -37.56 -27.11 24.40
C ALA A 811 -37.67 -25.76 23.68
N MET A 812 -36.78 -25.47 22.72
CA MET A 812 -36.81 -24.24 21.94
C MET A 812 -38.00 -24.13 20.99
N GLN A 813 -38.58 -25.25 20.54
CA GLN A 813 -39.73 -25.25 19.62
C GLN A 813 -41.08 -25.21 20.34
N THR A 814 -41.17 -25.81 21.53
CA THR A 814 -42.47 -26.04 22.20
C THR A 814 -42.72 -25.13 23.40
N GLN A 815 -41.67 -24.56 23.99
CA GLN A 815 -41.77 -23.82 25.25
C GLN A 815 -41.60 -22.33 25.04
N THR A 816 -42.15 -21.54 25.98
CA THR A 816 -41.84 -20.10 26.06
C THR A 816 -40.35 -19.89 26.27
N SER A 817 -39.80 -18.78 25.78
CA SER A 817 -38.36 -18.46 25.87
C SER A 817 -37.79 -18.61 27.30
N ASN A 818 -38.58 -18.23 28.33
CA ASN A 818 -38.15 -18.39 29.71
C ASN A 818 -38.15 -19.85 30.21
N ASN A 819 -39.16 -20.64 29.85
CA ASN A 819 -39.22 -22.05 30.23
C ASN A 819 -38.14 -22.84 29.50
N ALA A 820 -37.95 -22.60 28.20
CA ALA A 820 -36.87 -23.15 27.40
C ALA A 820 -35.50 -22.84 28.02
N LYS A 821 -35.21 -21.56 28.32
CA LYS A 821 -33.96 -21.13 28.96
C LYS A 821 -33.70 -21.85 30.29
N ASN A 822 -34.69 -21.93 31.17
CA ASN A 822 -34.52 -22.57 32.48
C ASN A 822 -34.30 -24.08 32.36
N PHE A 823 -35.00 -24.73 31.42
CA PHE A 823 -34.80 -26.14 31.10
C PHE A 823 -33.40 -26.40 30.50
N ILE A 824 -33.00 -25.63 29.49
CA ILE A 824 -31.68 -25.73 28.84
C ILE A 824 -30.55 -25.46 29.85
N THR A 825 -30.73 -24.51 30.78
CA THR A 825 -29.76 -24.29 31.88
C THR A 825 -29.55 -25.55 32.70
N LYS A 826 -30.61 -26.30 33.02
CA LYS A 826 -30.49 -27.59 33.73
C LYS A 826 -29.80 -28.62 32.85
N MET A 827 -30.18 -28.72 31.57
CA MET A 827 -29.58 -29.67 30.62
C MET A 827 -28.07 -29.45 30.40
N ALA A 828 -27.60 -28.20 30.52
CA ALA A 828 -26.19 -27.87 30.40
C ALA A 828 -25.35 -28.26 31.62
N LYS A 829 -25.96 -28.67 32.75
CA LYS A 829 -25.24 -29.12 33.95
C LYS A 829 -24.77 -30.56 33.80
N GLU A 830 -23.54 -30.82 34.25
CA GLU A 830 -22.91 -32.13 34.13
C GLU A 830 -23.66 -33.21 34.94
N GLU A 831 -24.19 -32.88 36.12
CA GLU A 831 -24.93 -33.85 36.94
C GLU A 831 -26.23 -34.30 36.26
N THR A 832 -26.87 -33.39 35.52
CA THR A 832 -28.11 -33.68 34.77
C THR A 832 -27.82 -34.55 33.56
N ALA A 833 -26.74 -34.25 32.83
CA ALA A 833 -26.29 -35.07 31.71
C ALA A 833 -25.96 -36.51 32.15
N GLN A 834 -25.21 -36.68 33.24
CA GLN A 834 -24.88 -38.00 33.79
C GLN A 834 -26.14 -38.78 34.21
N ALA A 835 -27.13 -38.12 34.81
CA ALA A 835 -28.40 -38.75 35.17
C ALA A 835 -29.22 -39.19 33.94
N LEU A 836 -29.22 -38.39 32.87
CA LEU A 836 -29.89 -38.72 31.60
C LEU A 836 -29.21 -39.91 30.90
N TYR A 837 -27.87 -39.91 30.81
CA TYR A 837 -27.13 -41.07 30.30
C TYR A 837 -27.30 -42.32 31.17
N GLY A 838 -27.58 -42.14 32.47
CA GLY A 838 -27.96 -43.21 33.40
C GLY A 838 -29.38 -43.76 33.23
N GLY A 839 -30.20 -43.20 32.32
CA GLY A 839 -31.55 -43.68 31.99
C GLY A 839 -32.70 -42.98 32.68
N SER A 840 -32.49 -41.80 33.28
CA SER A 840 -33.56 -40.98 33.87
C SER A 840 -34.52 -40.44 32.78
N ASP A 841 -35.83 -40.35 33.05
CA ASP A 841 -36.79 -39.79 32.08
C ASP A 841 -36.57 -38.27 31.95
N ILE A 842 -36.50 -37.76 30.71
CA ILE A 842 -36.33 -36.35 30.40
C ILE A 842 -37.42 -35.47 31.04
N ALA A 843 -38.61 -36.03 31.24
CA ALA A 843 -39.73 -35.33 31.88
C ALA A 843 -39.46 -34.97 33.37
N GLU A 844 -38.57 -35.70 34.06
CA GLU A 844 -38.22 -35.40 35.46
C GLU A 844 -37.47 -34.08 35.61
N PHE A 845 -36.78 -33.64 34.55
CA PHE A 845 -36.01 -32.39 34.55
C PHE A 845 -36.83 -31.17 34.11
N ALA A 846 -38.11 -31.37 33.76
CA ALA A 846 -39.02 -30.29 33.37
C ALA A 846 -39.03 -29.15 34.41
N VAL A 847 -39.13 -27.92 33.95
CA VAL A 847 -39.27 -26.73 34.80
C VAL A 847 -40.75 -26.36 34.92
N GLY A 848 -41.13 -25.75 36.06
CA GLY A 848 -42.51 -25.35 36.29
C GLY A 848 -43.04 -24.43 35.20
N GLY A 849 -44.21 -24.76 34.64
CA GLY A 849 -44.85 -24.01 33.56
C GLY A 849 -44.60 -24.54 32.14
N MET A 850 -43.81 -25.62 31.97
CA MET A 850 -43.65 -26.25 30.66
C MET A 850 -44.91 -26.98 30.21
N ASP A 851 -45.20 -26.93 28.91
CA ASP A 851 -46.12 -27.87 28.24
C ASP A 851 -45.39 -29.20 28.01
N VAL A 852 -45.38 -30.04 29.04
CA VAL A 852 -44.68 -31.32 29.04
C VAL A 852 -45.21 -32.29 27.96
N PRO A 853 -46.53 -32.42 27.74
CA PRO A 853 -47.05 -33.24 26.64
C PRO A 853 -46.55 -32.80 25.26
N LEU A 854 -46.62 -31.50 24.94
CA LEU A 854 -46.15 -30.97 23.67
C LEU A 854 -44.64 -31.16 23.52
N PHE A 855 -43.87 -30.86 24.57
CA PHE A 855 -42.43 -31.11 24.63
C PHE A 855 -42.08 -32.57 24.36
N LYS A 856 -42.73 -33.50 25.06
CA LYS A 856 -42.46 -34.95 24.92
C LYS A 856 -42.77 -35.44 23.51
N SER A 857 -43.88 -34.96 22.92
CA SER A 857 -44.22 -35.28 21.52
C SER A 857 -43.17 -34.79 20.51
N ALA A 858 -42.62 -33.59 20.72
CA ALA A 858 -41.56 -33.04 19.87
C ALA A 858 -40.22 -33.76 20.10
N TYR A 859 -39.90 -34.10 21.35
CA TYR A 859 -38.69 -34.83 21.72
C TYR A 859 -38.68 -36.27 21.18
N GLU A 860 -39.80 -36.98 21.24
CA GLU A 860 -39.95 -38.36 20.74
C GLU A 860 -40.05 -38.45 19.20
N SER A 861 -40.23 -37.31 18.52
CA SER A 861 -40.23 -37.25 17.06
C SER A 861 -38.93 -37.84 16.50
N PRO A 862 -39.00 -38.72 15.48
CA PRO A 862 -37.83 -39.30 14.83
C PRO A 862 -37.07 -38.30 13.93
N ASN A 863 -37.50 -37.04 13.89
CA ASN A 863 -36.92 -36.04 13.01
C ASN A 863 -35.58 -35.51 13.55
N VAL A 864 -34.48 -35.91 12.89
CA VAL A 864 -33.11 -35.42 13.15
C VAL A 864 -32.61 -34.45 12.06
N ASN A 865 -33.48 -34.01 11.15
CA ASN A 865 -33.10 -33.20 9.99
C ASN A 865 -32.38 -31.90 10.38
N PHE A 866 -32.80 -31.25 11.47
CA PHE A 866 -32.15 -30.02 11.95
C PHE A 866 -30.71 -30.27 12.42
N LEU A 867 -30.42 -31.41 13.05
CA LEU A 867 -29.06 -31.79 13.45
C LEU A 867 -28.19 -32.08 12.23
N LEU A 868 -28.75 -32.77 11.24
CA LEU A 868 -28.08 -33.01 9.97
C LEU A 868 -27.79 -31.69 9.24
N ALA A 869 -28.74 -30.75 9.23
CA ALA A 869 -28.57 -29.41 8.66
C ALA A 869 -27.49 -28.62 9.40
N HIS A 870 -27.51 -28.59 10.74
CA HIS A 870 -26.47 -27.93 11.53
C HIS A 870 -25.09 -28.56 11.29
N SER A 871 -24.98 -29.89 11.26
CA SER A 871 -23.72 -30.57 10.97
C SER A 871 -23.20 -30.26 9.57
N ALA A 872 -24.10 -30.16 8.57
CA ALA A 872 -23.75 -29.74 7.22
C ALA A 872 -23.34 -28.25 7.19
N TYR A 873 -24.01 -27.38 7.95
CA TYR A 873 -23.63 -25.97 8.07
C TYR A 873 -22.25 -25.78 8.71
N CYS A 874 -21.97 -26.49 9.80
CA CYS A 874 -20.68 -26.45 10.48
C CYS A 874 -19.54 -26.88 9.55
N ARG A 875 -19.77 -27.95 8.76
CA ARG A 875 -18.80 -28.45 7.78
C ARG A 875 -18.66 -27.53 6.56
N ASP A 876 -19.77 -27.15 5.94
CA ASP A 876 -19.79 -26.51 4.63
C ASP A 876 -19.55 -24.99 4.72
N VAL A 877 -19.97 -24.33 5.81
CA VAL A 877 -19.90 -22.85 5.94
C VAL A 877 -18.91 -22.43 7.03
N LEU A 878 -19.06 -22.93 8.26
CA LEU A 878 -18.15 -22.58 9.36
C LEU A 878 -16.78 -23.27 9.25
N LYS A 879 -16.67 -24.26 8.36
CA LYS A 879 -15.47 -25.07 8.11
C LYS A 879 -14.91 -25.72 9.39
N LEU A 880 -15.79 -26.15 10.29
CA LEU A 880 -15.47 -26.83 11.55
C LEU A 880 -15.44 -28.35 11.36
N GLN A 881 -14.52 -29.03 12.02
CA GLN A 881 -14.54 -30.49 12.15
C GLN A 881 -15.64 -30.92 13.14
N LYS A 882 -16.06 -32.19 13.08
CA LYS A 882 -17.05 -32.75 14.01
C LYS A 882 -16.62 -32.54 15.45
N GLY A 883 -17.54 -32.11 16.32
CA GLY A 883 -17.28 -31.89 17.75
C GLY A 883 -16.54 -30.59 18.10
N GLN A 884 -15.94 -29.88 17.12
CA GLN A 884 -15.27 -28.61 17.39
C GLN A 884 -16.25 -27.53 17.85
N ARG A 885 -15.76 -26.66 18.74
CA ARG A 885 -16.54 -25.59 19.36
C ARG A 885 -16.19 -24.23 18.75
N ALA A 886 -17.17 -23.34 18.64
CA ALA A 886 -16.96 -21.96 18.22
C ALA A 886 -18.05 -21.06 18.80
N VAL A 887 -17.77 -19.76 18.86
CA VAL A 887 -18.74 -18.72 19.21
C VAL A 887 -18.88 -17.80 18.01
N ILE A 888 -20.10 -17.54 17.57
CA ILE A 888 -20.38 -16.56 16.52
C ILE A 888 -21.03 -15.35 17.17
N SER A 889 -20.49 -14.16 16.95
CA SER A 889 -20.94 -12.92 17.58
C SER A 889 -21.28 -11.87 16.54
N ASN A 890 -22.56 -11.53 16.39
CA ASN A 890 -23.07 -10.70 15.28
C ASN A 890 -22.46 -11.07 13.92
N GLY A 891 -22.40 -12.38 13.62
CA GLY A 891 -21.79 -12.92 12.41
C GLY A 891 -20.27 -13.11 12.45
N ARG A 892 -19.53 -12.55 13.42
CA ARG A 892 -18.09 -12.81 13.61
C ARG A 892 -17.84 -14.22 14.11
N ILE A 893 -17.02 -15.01 13.42
CA ILE A 893 -16.65 -16.36 13.84
C ILE A 893 -15.44 -16.30 14.78
N ILE A 894 -15.58 -16.88 15.98
CA ILE A 894 -14.54 -17.01 17.01
C ILE A 894 -14.34 -18.50 17.27
N GLY A 895 -13.36 -19.09 16.59
CA GLY A 895 -13.05 -20.50 16.66
C GLY A 895 -12.30 -21.01 15.42
N PRO A 896 -12.07 -22.32 15.30
CA PRO A 896 -12.39 -23.36 16.28
C PRO A 896 -11.62 -23.19 17.59
N LEU A 897 -12.31 -23.33 18.73
CA LEU A 897 -11.69 -23.35 20.06
C LEU A 897 -10.95 -24.67 20.26
N GLU A 898 -9.76 -24.62 20.86
CA GLU A 898 -8.99 -25.84 21.16
C GLU A 898 -9.72 -26.70 22.20
N GLU A 899 -9.40 -27.99 22.29
CA GLU A 899 -10.06 -28.90 23.23
C GLU A 899 -9.93 -28.46 24.69
N ARG A 900 -8.78 -27.88 25.06
CA ARG A 900 -8.49 -27.38 26.43
C ARG A 900 -8.76 -25.89 26.61
N GLU A 901 -9.11 -25.17 25.55
CA GLU A 901 -9.38 -23.74 25.63
C GLU A 901 -10.74 -23.49 26.27
N VAL A 902 -10.74 -22.78 27.40
CA VAL A 902 -11.94 -22.42 28.13
C VAL A 902 -12.38 -21.02 27.71
N PHE A 903 -13.63 -20.90 27.25
CA PHE A 903 -14.25 -19.64 26.89
C PHE A 903 -15.39 -19.38 27.90
N ASN A 904 -15.15 -18.48 28.84
CA ASN A 904 -15.97 -18.34 30.06
C ASN A 904 -16.92 -17.12 30.01
N GLN A 905 -17.59 -16.82 31.12
CA GLN A 905 -18.50 -15.67 31.22
C GLN A 905 -17.82 -14.31 30.94
N ASP A 906 -16.56 -14.15 31.34
CA ASP A 906 -15.81 -12.89 31.17
C ASP A 906 -15.42 -12.68 29.69
N ASP A 907 -15.17 -13.75 28.95
CA ASP A 907 -14.97 -13.70 27.49
C ASP A 907 -16.25 -13.25 26.76
N PHE A 908 -17.43 -13.72 27.19
CA PHE A 908 -18.70 -13.22 26.66
C PHE A 908 -18.96 -11.75 27.04
N LEU A 909 -18.60 -11.34 28.26
CA LEU A 909 -18.67 -9.94 28.69
C LEU A 909 -17.74 -9.04 27.87
N LEU A 910 -16.53 -9.52 27.57
CA LEU A 910 -15.59 -8.82 26.70
C LEU A 910 -16.19 -8.62 25.30
N LEU A 911 -16.76 -9.67 24.70
CA LEU A 911 -17.42 -9.59 23.40
C LEU A 911 -18.58 -8.59 23.39
N GLU A 912 -19.46 -8.68 24.39
CA GLU A 912 -20.58 -7.76 24.53
C GLU A 912 -20.09 -6.31 24.63
N SER A 913 -19.13 -6.05 25.53
CA SER A 913 -18.59 -4.72 25.77
C SER A 913 -17.98 -4.10 24.51
N ILE A 914 -17.21 -4.88 23.74
CA ILE A 914 -16.61 -4.42 22.49
C ILE A 914 -17.71 -4.05 21.49
N ILE A 915 -18.68 -4.94 21.24
CA ILE A 915 -19.73 -4.71 20.24
C ILE A 915 -20.59 -3.52 20.61
N LEU A 916 -21.00 -3.40 21.88
CA LEU A 916 -21.79 -2.25 22.33
C LEU A 916 -21.05 -0.93 22.14
N LYS A 917 -19.75 -0.89 22.45
CA LYS A 917 -18.90 0.31 22.30
C LYS A 917 -18.66 0.66 20.83
N THR A 918 -18.43 -0.34 19.95
CA THR A 918 -18.03 -0.09 18.56
C THR A 918 -19.22 0.10 17.61
N SER A 919 -20.19 -0.82 17.60
CA SER A 919 -21.16 -0.92 16.50
C SER A 919 -22.60 -1.15 16.97
N GLY A 920 -22.83 -2.03 17.93
CA GLY A 920 -24.13 -2.53 18.32
C GLY A 920 -25.15 -1.44 18.68
N GLU A 921 -24.80 -0.49 19.56
CA GLU A 921 -25.73 0.60 19.93
C GLU A 921 -25.97 1.60 18.80
N ARG A 922 -24.95 1.86 17.97
CA ARG A 922 -25.06 2.79 16.83
C ARG A 922 -26.01 2.25 15.76
N ILE A 923 -25.85 0.98 15.42
CA ILE A 923 -26.69 0.28 14.43
C ILE A 923 -28.12 0.14 14.96
N LYS A 924 -28.28 -0.28 16.22
CA LYS A 924 -29.59 -0.32 16.91
C LYS A 924 -30.29 1.03 16.86
N GLY A 925 -29.59 2.13 17.16
CA GLY A 925 -30.15 3.48 17.11
C GLY A 925 -30.67 3.87 15.73
N LYS A 926 -29.95 3.49 14.64
CA LYS A 926 -30.41 3.73 13.26
C LYS A 926 -31.57 2.82 12.86
N ILE A 927 -31.56 1.56 13.25
CA ILE A 927 -32.65 0.61 12.95
C ILE A 927 -33.94 1.00 13.69
N GLN A 928 -33.83 1.49 14.92
CA GLN A 928 -34.98 2.05 15.65
C GLN A 928 -35.63 3.23 14.92
N GLN A 929 -34.84 4.10 14.29
CA GLN A 929 -35.36 5.23 13.51
C GLN A 929 -36.14 4.80 12.27
N MET A 930 -35.87 3.61 11.72
CA MET A 930 -36.59 3.06 10.57
C MET A 930 -37.99 2.49 10.90
N GLY A 931 -38.39 2.46 12.18
CA GLY A 931 -39.73 2.01 12.59
C GLY A 931 -39.98 0.50 12.48
N MET A 932 -38.91 -0.31 12.43
CA MET A 932 -39.01 -1.77 12.36
C MET A 932 -39.41 -2.40 13.70
N VAL A 933 -40.15 -3.51 13.63
CA VAL A 933 -40.76 -4.20 14.78
C VAL A 933 -39.87 -5.36 15.28
N GLU A 934 -39.60 -5.34 16.58
CA GLU A 934 -39.18 -6.42 17.50
C GLU A 934 -38.13 -7.41 16.97
N ASP A 935 -38.50 -8.67 16.74
CA ASP A 935 -37.55 -9.75 16.43
C ASP A 935 -36.79 -9.52 15.12
N ARG A 936 -37.48 -8.99 14.10
CA ARG A 936 -36.86 -8.64 12.82
C ARG A 936 -35.83 -7.53 12.96
N ALA A 937 -36.02 -6.61 13.91
CA ALA A 937 -35.07 -5.53 14.15
C ALA A 937 -33.76 -6.04 14.78
N SER A 938 -33.83 -6.98 15.73
CA SER A 938 -32.61 -7.58 16.31
C SER A 938 -31.85 -8.43 15.28
N ASP A 939 -32.56 -9.17 14.43
CA ASP A 939 -31.96 -9.87 13.29
C ASP A 939 -31.31 -8.90 12.32
N LEU A 940 -31.96 -7.79 12.01
CA LEU A 940 -31.38 -6.78 11.14
C LEU A 940 -30.12 -6.15 11.76
N VAL A 941 -30.08 -5.88 13.07
CA VAL A 941 -28.87 -5.40 13.75
C VAL A 941 -27.73 -6.38 13.55
N MET A 942 -27.96 -7.68 13.80
CA MET A 942 -26.97 -8.73 13.59
C MET A 942 -26.46 -8.77 12.13
N LYS A 943 -27.38 -8.74 11.15
CA LYS A 943 -27.05 -8.84 9.72
C LYS A 943 -26.30 -7.61 9.22
N VAL A 944 -26.72 -6.41 9.63
CA VAL A 944 -26.07 -5.14 9.28
C VAL A 944 -24.70 -5.03 9.95
N ASP A 945 -24.58 -5.42 11.22
CA ASP A 945 -23.28 -5.41 11.91
C ASP A 945 -22.29 -6.39 11.28
N ALA A 946 -22.73 -7.61 10.93
CA ALA A 946 -21.89 -8.57 10.21
C ALA A 946 -21.37 -8.00 8.88
N LEU A 947 -22.25 -7.33 8.12
CA LEU A 947 -21.91 -6.75 6.83
C LEU A 947 -20.94 -5.56 6.96
N LEU A 948 -21.22 -4.59 7.84
CA LEU A 948 -20.38 -3.41 8.03
C LEU A 948 -19.03 -3.76 8.69
N SER A 949 -19.04 -4.67 9.66
CA SER A 949 -17.83 -5.09 10.37
C SER A 949 -16.93 -6.01 9.53
N SER A 950 -17.46 -6.63 8.46
CA SER A 950 -16.67 -7.41 7.49
C SER A 950 -15.77 -6.56 6.60
N GLN A 951 -16.00 -5.24 6.53
CA GLN A 951 -15.20 -4.35 5.70
C GLN A 951 -13.80 -4.14 6.28
N PRO A 952 -12.77 -3.92 5.45
CA PRO A 952 -11.47 -3.47 5.93
C PRO A 952 -11.58 -2.10 6.63
N LYS A 953 -10.62 -1.75 7.50
CA LYS A 953 -10.59 -0.45 8.18
C LYS A 953 -10.44 0.67 7.15
N GLY A 954 -11.54 1.38 6.91
CA GLY A 954 -11.60 2.53 6.02
C GLY A 954 -11.31 3.85 6.72
N GLU A 955 -11.12 4.89 5.92
CA GLU A 955 -11.04 6.27 6.40
C GLU A 955 -12.37 6.75 6.98
N ALA A 956 -12.31 7.74 7.87
CA ALA A 956 -13.50 8.36 8.41
C ALA A 956 -14.26 9.11 7.31
N ARG A 957 -15.57 8.88 7.21
CA ARG A 957 -16.42 9.59 6.25
C ARG A 957 -16.64 11.04 6.70
N ILE A 958 -16.57 11.97 5.76
CA ILE A 958 -16.73 13.40 5.99
C ILE A 958 -18.14 13.82 5.54
N GLU A 959 -18.86 14.47 6.45
CA GLU A 959 -20.11 15.12 6.11
C GLU A 959 -19.82 16.44 5.39
N HIS A 960 -20.27 16.53 4.14
CA HIS A 960 -20.05 17.70 3.30
C HIS A 960 -21.32 18.56 3.26
N THR A 961 -21.26 19.74 3.88
CA THR A 961 -22.31 20.76 3.80
C THR A 961 -21.95 21.83 2.78
N PHE A 962 -22.93 22.36 2.07
CA PHE A 962 -22.79 23.45 1.11
C PHE A 962 -23.93 24.45 1.31
N ALA A 963 -23.77 25.66 0.76
CA ALA A 963 -24.78 26.71 0.87
C ALA A 963 -25.96 26.45 -0.08
N GLU A 964 -25.68 26.47 -1.38
CA GLU A 964 -26.64 26.26 -2.46
C GLU A 964 -25.97 25.51 -3.63
N ASP A 965 -26.74 24.84 -4.48
CA ASP A 965 -26.22 24.08 -5.63
C ASP A 965 -26.96 24.39 -6.94
N ARG A 966 -27.64 25.55 -7.00
CA ARG A 966 -28.56 25.89 -8.07
C ARG A 966 -27.85 26.36 -9.33
N TYR A 967 -26.82 27.18 -9.18
CA TYR A 967 -26.08 27.82 -10.27
C TYR A 967 -24.60 27.44 -10.29
N SER A 968 -24.05 26.88 -9.20
CA SER A 968 -22.63 26.61 -9.03
C SER A 968 -22.21 25.15 -9.24
N ALA A 969 -23.18 24.23 -9.41
CA ALA A 969 -22.91 22.80 -9.46
C ALA A 969 -23.53 22.09 -10.68
N VAL A 970 -22.79 21.16 -11.26
CA VAL A 970 -23.33 20.18 -12.23
C VAL A 970 -23.96 19.03 -11.45
N LYS A 971 -25.21 18.71 -11.77
CA LYS A 971 -25.99 17.67 -11.08
C LYS A 971 -26.44 16.60 -12.05
N ILE A 972 -26.03 15.36 -11.80
CA ILE A 972 -26.50 14.17 -12.53
C ILE A 972 -27.26 13.30 -11.53
N ARG A 973 -28.54 13.09 -11.81
CA ARG A 973 -29.41 12.29 -10.95
C ARG A 973 -29.19 10.79 -11.19
N PRO A 974 -29.28 9.97 -10.14
CA PRO A 974 -29.24 8.53 -10.28
C PRO A 974 -30.51 8.00 -10.94
N LYS A 975 -30.47 6.76 -11.42
CA LYS A 975 -31.67 6.00 -11.78
C LYS A 975 -32.49 5.72 -10.52
N GLU A 976 -33.78 5.98 -10.59
CA GLU A 976 -34.73 5.74 -9.48
C GLU A 976 -34.87 4.23 -9.22
N GLU A 977 -35.21 3.84 -7.98
CA GLU A 977 -35.38 2.46 -7.50
C GLU A 977 -34.12 1.56 -7.41
N GLU A 978 -33.03 1.96 -8.06
CA GLU A 978 -31.71 1.32 -7.94
C GLU A 978 -30.89 1.92 -6.79
N VAL A 979 -29.92 1.16 -6.28
CA VAL A 979 -28.93 1.69 -5.34
C VAL A 979 -27.96 2.59 -6.11
N TYR A 980 -27.54 3.70 -5.51
CA TYR A 980 -26.65 4.65 -6.16
C TYR A 980 -25.48 5.02 -5.25
N PHE A 981 -24.36 5.38 -5.87
CA PHE A 981 -23.20 5.98 -5.23
C PHE A 981 -23.40 7.49 -5.13
N ASP A 982 -23.23 8.06 -3.95
CA ASP A 982 -23.22 9.51 -3.76
C ASP A 982 -21.81 10.04 -4.05
N VAL A 983 -21.64 10.74 -5.18
CA VAL A 983 -20.34 11.24 -5.63
C VAL A 983 -20.36 12.76 -5.60
N VAL A 984 -19.46 13.35 -4.82
CA VAL A 984 -19.31 14.81 -4.73
C VAL A 984 -17.90 15.19 -5.14
N ALA A 985 -17.79 16.07 -6.12
CA ALA A 985 -16.52 16.63 -6.55
C ALA A 985 -16.54 18.14 -6.33
N VAL A 986 -15.46 18.68 -5.77
CA VAL A 986 -15.20 20.11 -5.67
C VAL A 986 -13.96 20.36 -6.51
N LEU A 987 -14.01 21.22 -7.52
CA LEU A 987 -12.86 21.45 -8.40
C LEU A 987 -12.94 22.80 -9.11
N ASP A 988 -11.78 23.37 -9.45
CA ASP A 988 -11.68 24.43 -10.46
C ASP A 988 -11.38 23.80 -11.83
N PRO A 989 -12.21 24.01 -12.87
CA PRO A 989 -12.03 23.37 -14.18
C PRO A 989 -10.72 23.71 -14.90
N VAL A 990 -9.97 24.72 -14.43
CA VAL A 990 -8.66 25.11 -14.99
C VAL A 990 -7.48 24.63 -14.14
N THR A 991 -7.61 23.52 -13.41
CA THR A 991 -6.52 22.88 -12.66
C THR A 991 -6.11 21.54 -13.26
N ARG A 992 -4.93 21.04 -12.88
CA ARG A 992 -4.42 19.72 -13.31
C ARG A 992 -5.35 18.60 -12.86
N ASP A 993 -5.88 18.71 -11.65
CA ASP A 993 -6.82 17.74 -11.09
C ASP A 993 -8.08 17.63 -11.94
N ALA A 994 -8.60 18.74 -12.45
CA ALA A 994 -9.75 18.74 -13.35
C ALA A 994 -9.48 17.98 -14.67
N GLN A 995 -8.23 17.98 -15.16
CA GLN A 995 -7.83 17.24 -16.37
C GLN A 995 -7.90 15.72 -16.16
N LYS A 996 -7.59 15.24 -14.94
CA LYS A 996 -7.69 13.83 -14.51
C LYS A 996 -9.11 13.45 -14.08
N LEU A 997 -9.77 14.31 -13.33
CA LEU A 997 -11.06 14.06 -12.69
C LEU A 997 -12.22 14.02 -13.71
N ALA A 998 -12.20 14.84 -14.77
CA ALA A 998 -13.30 14.86 -15.74
C ALA A 998 -13.51 13.52 -16.48
N PRO A 999 -12.47 12.87 -17.06
CA PRO A 999 -12.58 11.51 -17.58
C PRO A 999 -12.94 10.47 -16.52
N LEU A 1000 -12.39 10.59 -15.32
CA LEU A 1000 -12.71 9.68 -14.21
C LEU A 1000 -14.21 9.70 -13.90
N LEU A 1001 -14.81 10.88 -13.74
CA LEU A 1001 -16.24 11.04 -13.48
C LEU A 1001 -17.11 10.50 -14.63
N LEU A 1002 -16.65 10.63 -15.88
CA LEU A 1002 -17.34 10.05 -17.04
C LEU A 1002 -17.36 8.52 -16.98
N VAL A 1003 -16.23 7.90 -16.62
CA VAL A 1003 -16.14 6.44 -16.45
C VAL A 1003 -16.98 5.99 -15.26
N LEU A 1004 -16.87 6.66 -14.10
CA LEU A 1004 -17.68 6.34 -12.92
C LEU A 1004 -19.19 6.32 -13.21
N LYS A 1005 -19.68 7.31 -13.97
CA LYS A 1005 -21.08 7.39 -14.41
C LYS A 1005 -21.52 6.18 -15.25
N GLN A 1006 -20.60 5.53 -15.96
CA GLN A 1006 -20.89 4.35 -16.78
C GLN A 1006 -20.78 3.05 -15.98
N LEU A 1007 -19.86 2.98 -15.02
CA LEU A 1007 -19.61 1.78 -14.22
C LEU A 1007 -20.73 1.52 -13.21
N VAL A 1008 -21.13 2.55 -12.48
CA VAL A 1008 -22.08 2.46 -11.37
C VAL A 1008 -23.17 3.51 -11.48
N ASN A 1009 -24.33 3.25 -10.88
CA ASN A 1009 -25.38 4.25 -10.77
C ASN A 1009 -24.93 5.36 -9.81
N VAL A 1010 -24.83 6.61 -10.28
CA VAL A 1010 -24.26 7.73 -9.50
C VAL A 1010 -25.28 8.85 -9.27
N ASN A 1011 -25.31 9.37 -8.05
CA ASN A 1011 -25.81 10.69 -7.73
C ASN A 1011 -24.61 11.65 -7.70
N LEU A 1012 -24.31 12.28 -8.84
CA LEU A 1012 -23.10 13.10 -9.00
C LEU A 1012 -23.41 14.60 -8.82
N ARG A 1013 -22.66 15.26 -7.94
CA ARG A 1013 -22.65 16.71 -7.75
C ARG A 1013 -21.23 17.24 -7.92
N VAL A 1014 -20.99 18.08 -8.93
CA VAL A 1014 -19.69 18.71 -9.18
C VAL A 1014 -19.78 20.21 -8.90
N PHE A 1015 -19.26 20.64 -7.77
CA PHE A 1015 -19.21 22.05 -7.36
C PHE A 1015 -17.97 22.74 -7.95
N MET A 1016 -18.20 23.92 -8.54
CA MET A 1016 -17.13 24.74 -9.09
C MET A 1016 -16.44 25.55 -7.98
N ASN A 1017 -15.11 25.41 -7.82
CA ASN A 1017 -14.30 26.08 -6.81
C ASN A 1017 -13.32 27.10 -7.43
N CYS A 1018 -13.83 28.02 -8.24
CA CYS A 1018 -13.02 28.88 -9.11
C CYS A 1018 -12.09 29.86 -8.37
N GLN A 1019 -10.85 29.97 -8.85
CA GLN A 1019 -9.92 31.02 -8.42
C GLN A 1019 -10.19 32.35 -9.16
N SER A 1020 -10.05 33.48 -8.47
CA SER A 1020 -10.12 34.83 -9.07
C SER A 1020 -8.75 35.47 -9.21
N LYS A 1021 -8.63 36.45 -10.11
CA LYS A 1021 -7.43 37.30 -10.28
C LYS A 1021 -6.16 36.52 -10.66
N LEU A 1022 -6.29 35.54 -11.54
CA LEU A 1022 -5.15 34.80 -12.09
C LEU A 1022 -4.12 35.76 -12.72
N SER A 1023 -2.84 35.59 -12.37
CA SER A 1023 -1.71 36.39 -12.90
C SER A 1023 -1.06 35.78 -14.14
N ASP A 1024 -1.22 34.47 -14.33
CA ASP A 1024 -0.62 33.69 -15.41
C ASP A 1024 -1.64 32.66 -15.92
N LEU A 1025 -1.37 32.04 -17.06
CA LEU A 1025 -2.21 30.99 -17.62
C LEU A 1025 -2.19 29.77 -16.68
N PRO A 1026 -3.35 29.32 -16.18
CA PRO A 1026 -3.41 28.27 -15.15
C PRO A 1026 -3.02 26.88 -15.69
N LEU A 1027 -3.30 26.59 -16.97
CA LEU A 1027 -2.89 25.35 -17.65
C LEU A 1027 -2.10 25.69 -18.91
N LYS A 1028 -0.86 25.19 -18.98
CA LYS A 1028 0.08 25.39 -20.10
C LYS A 1028 0.38 24.09 -20.85
N SER A 1029 -0.51 23.12 -20.74
CA SER A 1029 -0.33 21.79 -21.31
C SER A 1029 -1.64 21.22 -21.82
N PHE A 1030 -1.50 20.30 -22.77
CA PHE A 1030 -2.59 19.41 -23.18
C PHE A 1030 -2.46 18.12 -22.39
N TYR A 1031 -3.59 17.52 -22.03
CA TYR A 1031 -3.59 16.34 -21.18
C TYR A 1031 -4.56 15.28 -21.68
N ARG A 1032 -4.21 14.01 -21.52
CA ARG A 1032 -5.10 12.87 -21.78
C ARG A 1032 -4.98 11.88 -20.63
N TYR A 1033 -6.07 11.65 -19.93
CA TYR A 1033 -6.17 10.53 -18.99
C TYR A 1033 -6.65 9.29 -19.76
N VAL A 1034 -5.79 8.27 -19.83
CA VAL A 1034 -6.07 7.01 -20.51
C VAL A 1034 -6.85 6.13 -19.54
N LEU A 1035 -8.17 6.12 -19.72
CA LEU A 1035 -9.09 5.32 -18.92
C LEU A 1035 -10.27 4.90 -19.78
N GLU A 1036 -10.49 3.60 -19.88
CA GLU A 1036 -11.60 2.99 -20.62
C GLU A 1036 -12.49 2.20 -19.65
N PRO A 1037 -13.83 2.25 -19.81
CA PRO A 1037 -14.78 1.56 -18.94
C PRO A 1037 -14.85 0.04 -19.20
N GLU A 1038 -14.53 -0.39 -20.42
CA GLU A 1038 -14.67 -1.76 -20.93
C GLU A 1038 -13.63 -1.98 -22.05
N ILE A 1039 -13.35 -3.24 -22.39
CA ILE A 1039 -12.46 -3.59 -23.49
C ILE A 1039 -13.12 -3.21 -24.83
N VAL A 1040 -12.33 -2.64 -25.73
CA VAL A 1040 -12.76 -2.25 -27.08
C VAL A 1040 -12.38 -3.32 -28.09
N PHE A 1041 -13.28 -3.60 -29.03
CA PHE A 1041 -13.09 -4.55 -30.13
C PHE A 1041 -12.98 -3.82 -31.46
N LEU A 1042 -12.18 -4.37 -32.38
CA LEU A 1042 -12.10 -3.91 -33.76
C LEU A 1042 -13.29 -4.41 -34.58
N THR A 1043 -13.45 -3.89 -35.80
CA THR A 1043 -14.56 -4.27 -36.70
C THR A 1043 -14.57 -5.74 -37.11
N ASP A 1044 -13.42 -6.43 -36.99
CA ASP A 1044 -13.27 -7.87 -37.24
C ASP A 1044 -13.51 -8.72 -35.98
N SER A 1045 -14.02 -8.13 -34.89
CA SER A 1045 -14.26 -8.79 -33.60
C SER A 1045 -13.01 -9.28 -32.87
N SER A 1046 -11.82 -8.84 -33.30
CA SER A 1046 -10.56 -9.03 -32.57
C SER A 1046 -10.37 -7.96 -31.48
N PHE A 1047 -9.51 -8.24 -30.51
CA PHE A 1047 -9.13 -7.23 -29.52
C PHE A 1047 -8.51 -5.99 -30.19
N ALA A 1048 -8.93 -4.80 -29.77
CA ALA A 1048 -8.18 -3.58 -30.08
C ALA A 1048 -6.75 -3.70 -29.54
N PRO A 1049 -5.76 -3.01 -30.15
CA PRO A 1049 -4.37 -3.05 -29.69
C PRO A 1049 -4.23 -2.67 -28.22
N GLY A 1050 -5.16 -1.88 -27.69
CA GLY A 1050 -5.27 -1.52 -26.28
C GLY A 1050 -5.49 -0.02 -26.10
N PRO A 1051 -5.69 0.42 -24.85
CA PRO A 1051 -5.88 1.83 -24.53
C PRO A 1051 -4.61 2.64 -24.84
N MET A 1052 -4.79 3.81 -25.45
CA MET A 1052 -3.68 4.72 -25.80
C MET A 1052 -4.10 6.18 -25.68
N ALA A 1053 -3.14 7.06 -25.39
CA ALA A 1053 -3.38 8.49 -25.45
C ALA A 1053 -3.26 8.98 -26.91
N LYS A 1054 -4.28 9.70 -27.38
CA LYS A 1054 -4.28 10.33 -28.71
C LYS A 1054 -4.41 11.85 -28.58
N PHE A 1055 -3.43 12.57 -29.09
CA PHE A 1055 -3.48 14.02 -29.29
C PHE A 1055 -3.64 14.30 -30.77
N LEU A 1056 -4.84 14.72 -31.15
CA LEU A 1056 -5.23 15.04 -32.52
C LEU A 1056 -5.27 16.56 -32.70
N ASP A 1057 -5.02 17.02 -33.93
CA ASP A 1057 -5.13 18.42 -34.34
C ASP A 1057 -4.37 19.42 -33.43
N MET A 1058 -3.15 19.03 -33.05
CA MET A 1058 -2.30 19.83 -32.18
C MET A 1058 -1.69 21.04 -32.90
N PRO A 1059 -1.50 22.18 -32.20
CA PRO A 1059 -0.83 23.33 -32.80
C PRO A 1059 0.61 23.00 -33.15
N GLN A 1060 1.05 23.37 -34.35
CA GLN A 1060 2.32 22.87 -34.90
C GLN A 1060 3.54 23.75 -34.58
N SER A 1061 3.32 25.05 -34.32
CA SER A 1061 4.37 26.04 -34.06
C SER A 1061 5.05 26.02 -32.67
N PRO A 1062 4.41 25.60 -31.56
CA PRO A 1062 5.11 25.48 -30.29
C PRO A 1062 5.96 24.21 -30.21
N LEU A 1063 6.97 24.24 -29.32
CA LEU A 1063 7.71 23.05 -28.91
C LEU A 1063 6.99 22.38 -27.75
N PHE A 1064 6.87 21.06 -27.79
CA PHE A 1064 6.27 20.27 -26.72
C PHE A 1064 7.28 19.37 -26.02
N THR A 1065 7.04 19.15 -24.74
CA THR A 1065 7.68 18.10 -23.94
C THR A 1065 6.60 17.12 -23.50
N LEU A 1066 6.83 15.84 -23.76
CA LEU A 1066 5.92 14.76 -23.38
C LEU A 1066 6.30 14.22 -21.99
N ASN A 1067 5.33 14.26 -21.07
CA ASN A 1067 5.44 13.69 -19.74
C ASN A 1067 4.38 12.60 -19.54
N LEU A 1068 4.74 11.58 -18.77
CA LEU A 1068 3.86 10.49 -18.40
C LEU A 1068 3.55 10.57 -16.90
N ASN A 1069 2.27 10.66 -16.55
CA ASN A 1069 1.77 10.71 -15.18
C ASN A 1069 1.20 9.34 -14.82
N THR A 1070 2.05 8.45 -14.32
CA THR A 1070 1.66 7.09 -13.93
C THR A 1070 1.35 7.01 -12.43
N PRO A 1071 0.66 5.95 -11.97
CA PRO A 1071 0.66 5.58 -10.55
C PRO A 1071 2.08 5.61 -9.93
N GLU A 1072 2.17 6.02 -8.67
CA GLU A 1072 3.46 6.19 -8.00
C GLU A 1072 4.23 4.88 -7.81
N SER A 1073 3.52 3.75 -7.69
CA SER A 1073 4.09 2.40 -7.62
C SER A 1073 4.79 1.95 -8.90
N TRP A 1074 4.62 2.67 -10.02
CA TRP A 1074 5.11 2.27 -11.33
C TRP A 1074 6.44 2.94 -11.65
N MET A 1075 7.41 2.13 -12.10
CA MET A 1075 8.63 2.59 -12.75
C MET A 1075 8.53 2.32 -14.25
N VAL A 1076 8.42 3.41 -15.01
CA VAL A 1076 8.20 3.37 -16.46
C VAL A 1076 9.39 3.93 -17.21
N GLU A 1077 9.62 3.40 -18.41
CA GLU A 1077 10.64 3.90 -19.33
C GLU A 1077 10.12 3.97 -20.77
N SER A 1078 10.71 4.87 -21.56
CA SER A 1078 10.47 4.86 -23.02
C SER A 1078 11.30 3.73 -23.65
N VAL A 1079 10.66 2.89 -24.45
CA VAL A 1079 11.29 1.74 -25.12
C VAL A 1079 11.36 1.91 -26.63
N HIS A 1080 10.42 2.66 -27.23
CA HIS A 1080 10.43 2.92 -28.67
C HIS A 1080 9.94 4.34 -28.97
N THR A 1081 10.80 5.12 -29.62
CA THR A 1081 10.47 6.41 -30.26
C THR A 1081 11.65 6.80 -31.15
N ARG A 1082 11.35 7.43 -32.29
CA ARG A 1082 12.37 8.05 -33.16
C ARG A 1082 12.57 9.53 -32.86
N TYR A 1083 11.60 10.15 -32.24
CA TYR A 1083 11.55 11.59 -32.01
C TYR A 1083 12.02 11.93 -30.60
N ASP A 1084 12.63 13.11 -30.46
CA ASP A 1084 12.99 13.67 -29.17
C ASP A 1084 11.71 14.07 -28.41
N LEU A 1085 11.33 13.26 -27.43
CA LEU A 1085 10.14 13.50 -26.60
C LEU A 1085 10.25 14.76 -25.72
N ASP A 1086 11.46 15.32 -25.57
CA ASP A 1086 11.68 16.57 -24.83
C ASP A 1086 11.53 17.83 -25.68
N ASN A 1087 11.63 17.69 -27.01
CA ASN A 1087 11.61 18.79 -27.98
C ASN A 1087 10.79 18.42 -29.21
N ILE A 1088 9.54 17.97 -29.00
CA ILE A 1088 8.63 17.61 -30.09
C ILE A 1088 8.25 18.89 -30.84
N TYR A 1089 8.73 19.01 -32.09
CA TYR A 1089 8.39 20.10 -32.99
C TYR A 1089 7.52 19.59 -34.13
N LEU A 1090 6.21 19.73 -33.99
CA LEU A 1090 5.27 19.14 -34.93
C LEU A 1090 5.39 19.72 -36.34
N GLU A 1091 5.88 20.94 -36.54
CA GLU A 1091 6.18 21.47 -37.89
C GLU A 1091 7.12 20.57 -38.71
N GLU A 1092 8.06 19.87 -38.08
CA GLU A 1092 9.05 19.01 -38.74
C GLU A 1092 8.74 17.51 -38.72
N VAL A 1093 7.59 17.15 -38.15
CA VAL A 1093 7.10 15.77 -38.16
C VAL A 1093 6.29 15.55 -39.43
N ASP A 1094 6.55 14.47 -40.18
CA ASP A 1094 5.81 14.18 -41.41
C ASP A 1094 4.34 13.79 -41.14
N SER A 1095 4.10 12.93 -40.15
CA SER A 1095 2.75 12.47 -39.78
C SER A 1095 2.55 12.31 -38.28
N VAL A 1096 3.03 11.22 -37.66
CA VAL A 1096 2.69 10.85 -36.28
C VAL A 1096 3.93 10.64 -35.42
N VAL A 1097 3.93 11.25 -34.24
CA VAL A 1097 4.88 10.95 -33.18
C VAL A 1097 4.32 9.83 -32.32
N ALA A 1098 4.81 8.61 -32.53
CA ALA A 1098 4.48 7.47 -31.68
C ALA A 1098 5.54 7.30 -30.59
N ALA A 1099 5.10 7.31 -29.33
CA ALA A 1099 5.92 7.07 -28.16
C ALA A 1099 5.42 5.83 -27.42
N GLU A 1100 6.25 4.80 -27.34
CA GLU A 1100 5.94 3.56 -26.62
C GLU A 1100 6.72 3.52 -25.30
N TYR A 1101 5.98 3.33 -24.22
CA TYR A 1101 6.49 3.18 -22.87
C TYR A 1101 6.26 1.77 -22.36
N GLU A 1102 7.10 1.35 -21.41
CA GLU A 1102 6.99 0.08 -20.73
C GLU A 1102 7.05 0.26 -19.21
N LEU A 1103 6.16 -0.44 -18.50
CA LEU A 1103 6.26 -0.66 -17.07
C LEU A 1103 7.34 -1.70 -16.80
N GLU A 1104 8.49 -1.22 -16.31
CA GLU A 1104 9.66 -2.05 -16.08
C GLU A 1104 9.58 -2.74 -14.72
N TYR A 1105 9.23 -2.00 -13.65
CA TYR A 1105 9.18 -2.53 -12.28
C TYR A 1105 8.01 -1.95 -11.48
N LEU A 1106 7.58 -2.71 -10.47
CA LEU A 1106 6.74 -2.24 -9.38
C LEU A 1106 7.60 -1.91 -8.15
N LEU A 1107 7.14 -0.94 -7.35
CA LEU A 1107 7.83 -0.53 -6.13
C LEU A 1107 7.40 -1.35 -4.92
N LEU A 1108 8.41 -1.79 -4.15
CA LEU A 1108 8.28 -2.25 -2.78
C LEU A 1108 8.80 -1.15 -1.85
N GLU A 1109 7.91 -0.52 -1.12
CA GLU A 1109 8.23 0.55 -0.18
C GLU A 1109 8.17 0.02 1.26
N GLY A 1110 8.89 0.65 2.18
CA GLY A 1110 8.76 0.29 3.58
C GLY A 1110 9.36 1.27 4.57
N HIS A 1111 9.02 1.05 5.84
CA HIS A 1111 9.53 1.80 6.97
C HIS A 1111 10.26 0.87 7.92
N CYS A 1112 11.47 1.24 8.31
CA CYS A 1112 12.30 0.48 9.22
C CYS A 1112 12.57 1.29 10.49
N PHE A 1113 12.34 0.68 11.66
CA PHE A 1113 12.61 1.28 12.97
C PHE A 1113 13.40 0.32 13.84
N ASP A 1114 14.35 0.87 14.60
CA ASP A 1114 15.07 0.13 15.64
C ASP A 1114 14.21 0.11 16.91
N VAL A 1115 13.88 -1.10 17.38
CA VAL A 1115 13.06 -1.30 18.59
C VAL A 1115 13.76 -0.75 19.83
N THR A 1116 15.09 -0.79 19.88
CA THR A 1116 15.86 -0.34 21.04
C THR A 1116 15.87 1.19 21.16
N THR A 1117 15.95 1.92 20.04
CA THR A 1117 16.02 3.39 20.09
C THR A 1117 14.70 4.09 19.74
N GLY A 1118 13.75 3.37 19.15
CA GLY A 1118 12.55 3.93 18.51
C GLY A 1118 12.86 4.78 17.27
N GLN A 1119 14.13 4.94 16.92
CA GLN A 1119 14.59 5.74 15.80
C GLN A 1119 14.79 4.86 14.54
N PRO A 1120 14.70 5.45 13.34
CA PRO A 1120 15.15 4.80 12.12
C PRO A 1120 16.62 4.29 12.23
N PRO A 1121 16.91 3.02 11.91
CA PRO A 1121 18.27 2.48 11.87
C PRO A 1121 18.98 3.02 10.63
N ARG A 1122 19.42 4.28 10.72
CA ARG A 1122 19.99 5.03 9.61
C ARG A 1122 21.16 4.29 8.98
N GLY A 1123 21.11 4.10 7.67
CA GLY A 1123 22.19 3.44 6.93
C GLY A 1123 22.09 1.91 6.91
N LEU A 1124 21.08 1.31 7.55
CA LEU A 1124 20.79 -0.13 7.47
C LEU A 1124 20.47 -0.52 6.03
N GLN A 1125 20.95 -1.68 5.61
CA GLN A 1125 20.91 -2.10 4.21
C GLN A 1125 20.01 -3.33 4.05
N PHE A 1126 19.09 -3.25 3.10
CA PHE A 1126 18.25 -4.36 2.69
C PHE A 1126 18.67 -4.89 1.32
N THR A 1127 18.49 -6.19 1.12
CA THR A 1127 18.63 -6.87 -0.17
C THR A 1127 17.33 -7.57 -0.53
N LEU A 1128 16.94 -7.48 -1.80
CA LEU A 1128 15.81 -8.18 -2.38
C LEU A 1128 16.30 -9.14 -3.47
N GLY A 1129 15.85 -10.38 -3.42
CA GLY A 1129 16.24 -11.40 -4.39
C GLY A 1129 15.29 -12.60 -4.44
N THR A 1130 15.67 -13.62 -5.19
CA THR A 1130 15.00 -14.93 -5.26
C THR A 1130 15.81 -16.00 -4.52
N ALA A 1131 15.27 -17.20 -4.38
CA ALA A 1131 16.00 -18.33 -3.78
C ALA A 1131 17.27 -18.70 -4.57
N SER A 1132 17.29 -18.47 -5.88
CA SER A 1132 18.44 -18.73 -6.75
C SER A 1132 19.45 -17.57 -6.76
N ASP A 1133 18.97 -16.33 -6.73
CA ASP A 1133 19.81 -15.12 -6.65
C ASP A 1133 19.33 -14.21 -5.50
N PRO A 1134 19.92 -14.33 -4.30
CA PRO A 1134 19.42 -13.66 -3.11
C PRO A 1134 19.67 -12.14 -3.09
N VAL A 1135 20.50 -11.61 -3.99
CA VAL A 1135 20.87 -10.18 -4.00
C VAL A 1135 20.76 -9.62 -5.42
N ILE A 1136 19.53 -9.34 -5.85
CA ILE A 1136 19.25 -8.72 -7.16
C ILE A 1136 19.25 -7.19 -7.02
N VAL A 1137 18.65 -6.67 -5.94
CA VAL A 1137 18.57 -5.23 -5.66
C VAL A 1137 18.97 -4.96 -4.22
N ASP A 1138 19.71 -3.88 -3.98
CA ASP A 1138 20.03 -3.37 -2.66
C ASP A 1138 19.44 -1.97 -2.42
N THR A 1139 19.23 -1.62 -1.16
CA THR A 1139 18.80 -0.27 -0.76
C THR A 1139 19.28 0.06 0.65
N ILE A 1140 19.11 1.32 1.06
CA ILE A 1140 19.48 1.84 2.38
C ILE A 1140 18.26 2.47 3.05
N VAL A 1141 18.12 2.25 4.36
CA VAL A 1141 17.13 2.91 5.21
C VAL A 1141 17.54 4.37 5.45
N MET A 1142 16.66 5.29 5.03
CA MET A 1142 16.78 6.74 5.27
C MET A 1142 16.47 7.09 6.73
N ALA A 1143 17.09 8.14 7.25
CA ALA A 1143 16.73 8.67 8.57
C ALA A 1143 15.33 9.32 8.57
N ASN A 1144 14.91 9.88 7.42
CA ASN A 1144 13.57 10.43 7.26
C ASN A 1144 12.54 9.30 7.25
N LEU A 1145 11.73 9.20 8.31
CA LEU A 1145 10.63 8.23 8.45
C LEU A 1145 11.03 6.73 8.41
N GLY A 1146 12.32 6.41 8.52
CA GLY A 1146 12.80 5.04 8.32
C GLY A 1146 12.54 4.50 6.92
N TYR A 1147 12.34 5.38 5.94
CA TYR A 1147 11.90 4.99 4.61
C TYR A 1147 12.99 4.23 3.85
N PHE A 1148 12.59 3.16 3.18
CA PHE A 1148 13.38 2.48 2.16
C PHE A 1148 12.49 2.11 0.98
N GLN A 1149 13.08 1.98 -0.20
CA GLN A 1149 12.39 1.45 -1.37
C GLN A 1149 13.27 0.46 -2.13
N LEU A 1150 12.62 -0.52 -2.71
CA LEU A 1150 13.15 -1.54 -3.61
C LEU A 1150 12.24 -1.61 -4.83
N LYS A 1151 12.73 -2.23 -5.91
CA LYS A 1151 12.00 -2.37 -7.18
C LYS A 1151 12.07 -3.82 -7.63
N ALA A 1152 10.95 -4.34 -8.11
CA ALA A 1152 10.85 -5.73 -8.54
C ALA A 1152 9.66 -5.95 -9.48
N ASN A 1153 9.71 -7.01 -10.27
CA ASN A 1153 8.57 -7.46 -11.08
C ASN A 1153 7.53 -8.18 -10.20
N PRO A 1154 6.30 -8.37 -10.70
CA PRO A 1154 5.34 -9.24 -10.02
C PRO A 1154 5.94 -10.63 -9.75
N GLY A 1155 5.82 -11.13 -8.52
CA GLY A 1155 6.43 -12.37 -8.08
C GLY A 1155 6.66 -12.43 -6.57
N ALA A 1156 7.23 -13.55 -6.11
CA ALA A 1156 7.61 -13.75 -4.71
C ALA A 1156 9.11 -13.46 -4.52
N TRP A 1157 9.42 -12.55 -3.60
CA TRP A 1157 10.77 -12.03 -3.36
C TRP A 1157 11.19 -12.23 -1.91
N MET A 1158 12.45 -12.57 -1.69
CA MET A 1158 13.04 -12.68 -0.36
C MET A 1158 13.72 -11.37 0.02
N LEU A 1159 13.28 -10.76 1.11
CA LEU A 1159 13.86 -9.58 1.72
C LEU A 1159 14.77 -9.99 2.87
N ARG A 1160 16.04 -9.57 2.85
CA ARG A 1160 17.03 -9.86 3.89
C ARG A 1160 17.81 -8.62 4.27
N LEU A 1161 18.37 -8.63 5.49
CA LEU A 1161 19.45 -7.71 5.83
C LEU A 1161 20.67 -8.06 4.98
N ARG A 1162 21.37 -7.05 4.46
CA ARG A 1162 22.59 -7.29 3.71
C ARG A 1162 23.65 -7.89 4.63
N LYS A 1163 24.27 -9.01 4.21
CA LYS A 1163 25.43 -9.61 4.89
C LYS A 1163 26.55 -8.58 5.10
N GLY A 1164 27.14 -8.56 6.30
CA GLY A 1164 28.07 -7.54 6.78
C GLY A 1164 27.44 -6.73 7.92
N ARG A 1165 27.90 -5.50 8.20
CA ARG A 1165 27.51 -4.76 9.42
C ARG A 1165 26.00 -4.59 9.67
N SER A 1166 25.15 -4.58 8.63
CA SER A 1166 23.70 -4.54 8.84
C SER A 1166 23.19 -5.84 9.47
N ASP A 1167 23.60 -6.99 8.94
CA ASP A 1167 23.33 -8.32 9.52
C ASP A 1167 24.17 -8.59 10.79
N ASP A 1168 25.40 -8.09 10.90
CA ASP A 1168 26.23 -8.30 12.09
C ASP A 1168 25.68 -7.54 13.30
N ILE A 1169 25.17 -6.32 13.10
CA ILE A 1169 24.65 -5.48 14.19
C ILE A 1169 23.17 -5.74 14.43
N TYR A 1170 22.36 -5.90 13.39
CA TYR A 1170 20.91 -6.00 13.53
C TYR A 1170 20.38 -7.39 13.20
N LYS A 1171 19.27 -7.75 13.83
CA LYS A 1171 18.36 -8.81 13.41
C LYS A 1171 17.00 -8.21 13.09
N ILE A 1172 16.25 -8.82 12.19
CA ILE A 1172 14.85 -8.49 11.97
C ILE A 1172 14.08 -9.00 13.20
N TYR A 1173 13.43 -8.11 13.93
CA TYR A 1173 12.71 -8.42 15.15
C TYR A 1173 11.24 -8.74 14.88
N SER A 1174 10.58 -7.90 14.07
CA SER A 1174 9.24 -8.17 13.59
C SER A 1174 8.98 -7.46 12.26
N HIS A 1175 7.95 -7.89 11.56
CA HIS A 1175 7.56 -7.35 10.28
C HIS A 1175 6.04 -7.31 10.14
N ASP A 1176 5.55 -6.37 9.35
CA ASP A 1176 4.14 -6.20 9.02
C ASP A 1176 4.01 -5.89 7.52
N GLY A 1177 2.92 -6.35 6.90
CA GLY A 1177 2.67 -6.22 5.46
C GLY A 1177 3.34 -7.26 4.56
N THR A 1178 4.05 -8.25 5.11
CA THR A 1178 4.67 -9.34 4.31
C THR A 1178 3.75 -10.56 4.15
N ASP A 1179 4.20 -11.55 3.37
CA ASP A 1179 3.51 -12.83 3.16
C ASP A 1179 4.11 -13.97 4.01
N SER A 1180 5.19 -13.70 4.75
CA SER A 1180 5.79 -14.65 5.68
C SER A 1180 5.02 -14.71 7.01
N PRO A 1181 5.07 -15.86 7.72
CA PRO A 1181 4.69 -15.93 9.13
C PRO A 1181 5.51 -14.95 10.00
N ALA A 1182 4.95 -14.54 11.15
CA ALA A 1182 5.60 -13.59 12.06
C ALA A 1182 6.98 -14.07 12.55
N GLU A 1183 7.15 -15.38 12.74
CA GLU A 1183 8.35 -16.04 13.26
C GLU A 1183 9.35 -16.51 12.18
N ALA A 1184 9.10 -16.22 10.89
CA ALA A 1184 9.96 -16.72 9.83
C ALA A 1184 11.30 -15.94 9.76
N ASP A 1185 12.42 -16.68 9.72
CA ASP A 1185 13.77 -16.12 9.53
C ASP A 1185 13.92 -15.39 8.17
N ASP A 1186 13.24 -15.89 7.14
CA ASP A 1186 13.23 -15.32 5.79
C ASP A 1186 11.91 -14.58 5.52
N LEU A 1187 12.01 -13.28 5.25
CA LEU A 1187 10.86 -12.46 4.85
C LEU A 1187 10.56 -12.64 3.37
N ILE A 1188 9.37 -13.13 3.06
CA ILE A 1188 8.86 -13.26 1.71
C ILE A 1188 7.83 -12.16 1.47
N VAL A 1189 8.05 -11.40 0.40
CA VAL A 1189 7.18 -10.33 -0.06
C VAL A 1189 6.69 -10.69 -1.46
N VAL A 1190 5.38 -10.92 -1.59
CA VAL A 1190 4.75 -11.18 -2.89
C VAL A 1190 4.23 -9.86 -3.48
N LEU A 1191 4.73 -9.48 -4.66
CA LEU A 1191 4.19 -8.39 -5.47
C LEU A 1191 3.20 -8.98 -6.47
N ASN A 1192 1.89 -8.84 -6.23
CA ASN A 1192 0.85 -9.43 -7.07
C ASN A 1192 -0.17 -8.40 -7.61
N ASN A 1193 -0.04 -7.12 -7.26
CA ASN A 1193 -0.96 -6.06 -7.65
C ASN A 1193 -0.19 -4.82 -8.15
N PHE A 1194 -0.85 -3.95 -8.91
CA PHE A 1194 -0.26 -2.69 -9.40
C PHE A 1194 -0.12 -1.60 -8.33
N LYS A 1195 -0.71 -1.78 -7.15
CA LYS A 1195 -0.65 -0.82 -6.04
C LYS A 1195 0.70 -0.90 -5.35
N SER A 1196 1.06 0.14 -4.59
CA SER A 1196 2.26 0.10 -3.76
C SER A 1196 2.12 -0.90 -2.63
N LYS A 1197 3.07 -1.82 -2.51
CA LYS A 1197 3.21 -2.66 -1.31
C LYS A 1197 4.10 -1.95 -0.32
N ILE A 1198 3.53 -1.54 0.82
CA ILE A 1198 4.25 -0.87 1.91
C ILE A 1198 4.41 -1.87 3.05
N ILE A 1199 5.64 -2.12 3.47
CA ILE A 1199 5.96 -3.00 4.61
C ILE A 1199 6.53 -2.21 5.78
N LYS A 1200 6.30 -2.68 7.01
CA LYS A 1200 6.96 -2.13 8.20
C LYS A 1200 7.89 -3.19 8.75
N VAL A 1201 9.16 -2.85 8.92
CA VAL A 1201 10.17 -3.74 9.48
C VAL A 1201 10.64 -3.12 10.79
N LYS A 1202 10.63 -3.90 11.86
CA LYS A 1202 11.28 -3.53 13.10
C LYS A 1202 12.55 -4.34 13.22
N VAL A 1203 13.67 -3.69 13.41
CA VAL A 1203 14.97 -4.33 13.63
C VAL A 1203 15.42 -4.08 15.05
N GLN A 1204 16.32 -4.93 15.52
CA GLN A 1204 16.90 -4.80 16.85
C GLN A 1204 18.39 -5.07 16.75
N LYS A 1205 19.20 -4.34 17.52
CA LYS A 1205 20.61 -4.66 17.65
C LYS A 1205 20.79 -6.02 18.33
N LYS A 1206 21.76 -6.81 17.87
CA LYS A 1206 22.17 -8.04 18.53
C LYS A 1206 22.81 -7.70 19.89
N PRO A 1207 22.67 -8.55 20.93
CA PRO A 1207 23.12 -8.22 22.29
C PRO A 1207 24.59 -7.83 22.41
N ASP A 1208 25.45 -8.45 21.60
CA ASP A 1208 26.89 -8.20 21.51
C ASP A 1208 27.26 -6.89 20.80
N MET A 1209 26.31 -6.27 20.10
CA MET A 1209 26.50 -5.08 19.25
C MET A 1209 25.63 -3.89 19.67
N ILE A 1210 25.12 -3.86 20.90
CA ILE A 1210 24.15 -2.84 21.34
C ILE A 1210 24.72 -1.40 21.32
N ASN A 1211 26.00 -1.26 21.67
CA ASN A 1211 26.73 0.01 21.67
C ASN A 1211 27.36 0.34 20.30
N GLU A 1212 27.24 -0.55 19.32
CA GLU A 1212 27.72 -0.29 17.96
C GLU A 1212 26.72 0.59 17.20
N GLU A 1213 27.24 1.62 16.56
CA GLU A 1213 26.47 2.41 15.59
C GLU A 1213 26.77 1.90 14.18
N LEU A 1214 25.72 1.77 13.36
CA LEU A 1214 25.88 1.53 11.92
C LEU A 1214 26.84 2.56 11.32
N LEU A 1215 26.69 3.83 11.68
CA LEU A 1215 27.46 4.95 11.14
C LEU A 1215 28.26 5.64 12.26
N SER A 1216 29.30 4.99 12.80
CA SER A 1216 30.11 5.56 13.89
C SER A 1216 31.10 6.65 13.42
N ASP A 1217 31.22 7.73 14.21
CA ASP A 1217 32.18 8.83 14.00
C ASP A 1217 33.53 8.66 14.74
N GLY A 1218 33.74 7.56 15.48
CA GLY A 1218 34.85 7.40 16.44
C GLY A 1218 36.12 6.69 15.93
N THR A 1219 37.27 7.36 16.14
CA THR A 1219 38.69 6.90 16.22
C THR A 1219 39.28 6.01 15.11
N HIS A 1220 40.45 6.44 14.61
CA HIS A 1220 41.24 5.87 13.50
C HIS A 1220 41.45 4.34 13.49
N GLU A 1221 41.30 3.65 14.62
CA GLU A 1221 41.51 2.19 14.69
C GLU A 1221 40.31 1.38 14.18
N ASN A 1222 39.09 1.93 14.21
CA ASN A 1222 37.88 1.28 13.66
C ASN A 1222 37.56 1.69 12.20
N GLU A 1223 38.42 2.48 11.55
CA GLU A 1223 38.25 2.95 10.16
C GLU A 1223 38.12 1.82 9.12
N SER A 1224 38.64 0.64 9.43
CA SER A 1224 38.71 -0.48 8.49
C SER A 1224 37.48 -1.39 8.49
N GLY A 1225 36.67 -1.45 9.55
CA GLY A 1225 35.61 -2.49 9.69
C GLY A 1225 34.34 -2.28 8.85
N PHE A 1226 33.80 -1.05 8.79
CA PHE A 1226 32.51 -0.77 8.13
C PHE A 1226 32.55 -0.96 6.61
N TRP A 1227 33.62 -0.52 5.94
CA TRP A 1227 33.68 -0.55 4.48
C TRP A 1227 34.48 -1.73 3.90
N THR A 1228 35.26 -2.47 4.70
CA THR A 1228 35.92 -3.70 4.21
C THR A 1228 34.98 -4.91 4.18
N SER A 1229 34.00 -4.97 5.08
CA SER A 1229 32.92 -5.98 5.02
C SER A 1229 32.06 -5.82 3.75
N ILE A 1230 31.80 -4.57 3.33
CA ILE A 1230 31.08 -4.22 2.10
C ILE A 1230 31.80 -4.75 0.84
N ALA A 1231 33.14 -4.74 0.83
CA ALA A 1231 33.93 -5.25 -0.29
C ALA A 1231 33.94 -6.79 -0.39
N ARG A 1232 33.94 -7.51 0.74
CA ARG A 1232 33.99 -8.99 0.75
C ARG A 1232 32.71 -9.65 0.25
N GLY A 1233 31.55 -8.99 0.39
CA GLY A 1233 30.26 -9.58 0.04
C GLY A 1233 29.99 -9.76 -1.47
N PHE A 1234 30.64 -8.96 -2.33
CA PHE A 1234 30.49 -9.08 -3.79
C PHE A 1234 31.32 -10.23 -4.39
N THR A 1235 32.41 -10.61 -3.74
CA THR A 1235 33.22 -11.77 -4.13
C THR A 1235 32.85 -12.95 -3.24
N GLY A 1236 31.87 -13.75 -3.66
CA GLY A 1236 31.32 -14.89 -2.91
C GLY A 1236 32.27 -16.08 -2.66
N GLY A 1237 33.49 -15.83 -2.17
CA GLY A 1237 34.48 -16.83 -1.82
C GLY A 1237 34.65 -16.98 -0.30
N SER A 1238 34.14 -18.08 0.25
CA SER A 1238 34.51 -18.56 1.58
C SER A 1238 35.88 -19.25 1.51
N ASN A 1239 36.97 -18.50 1.58
CA ASN A 1239 38.31 -19.05 1.88
C ASN A 1239 39.17 -18.00 2.62
N PRO A 1240 39.75 -18.30 3.81
CA PRO A 1240 40.43 -17.30 4.64
C PRO A 1240 41.87 -16.93 4.24
N GLU A 1241 42.44 -17.47 3.16
CA GLU A 1241 43.86 -17.30 2.83
C GLU A 1241 44.08 -16.97 1.34
N GLU A 1242 43.71 -15.77 0.89
CA GLU A 1242 44.26 -15.16 -0.34
C GLU A 1242 44.49 -13.65 -0.15
N PRO A 1243 45.55 -13.08 -0.75
CA PRO A 1243 46.03 -11.73 -0.45
C PRO A 1243 45.06 -10.68 -1.01
N LYS A 1244 44.93 -9.55 -0.30
CA LYS A 1244 44.13 -8.35 -0.65
C LYS A 1244 43.88 -8.26 -2.17
N GLN A 1245 42.67 -8.63 -2.61
CA GLN A 1245 42.24 -8.32 -3.98
C GLN A 1245 42.48 -6.84 -4.21
N GLU A 1246 43.26 -6.53 -5.24
CA GLU A 1246 43.45 -5.16 -5.72
C GLU A 1246 42.06 -4.56 -5.90
N LYS A 1247 41.75 -3.49 -5.15
CA LYS A 1247 40.55 -2.70 -5.45
C LYS A 1247 40.65 -2.32 -6.92
N ASP A 1248 39.68 -2.71 -7.72
CA ASP A 1248 39.57 -2.28 -9.11
C ASP A 1248 39.70 -0.75 -9.12
N ASP A 1249 40.84 -0.25 -9.61
CA ASP A 1249 41.16 1.17 -9.71
C ASP A 1249 40.30 1.76 -10.84
N VAL A 1250 39.00 1.93 -10.59
CA VAL A 1250 37.99 2.40 -11.55
C VAL A 1250 37.51 3.79 -11.14
N ILE A 1251 37.35 4.68 -12.12
CA ILE A 1251 36.79 6.02 -11.92
C ILE A 1251 35.29 5.97 -12.23
N ASN A 1252 34.46 6.23 -11.22
CA ASN A 1252 33.00 6.32 -11.38
C ASN A 1252 32.60 7.74 -11.80
N ILE A 1253 31.94 7.88 -12.93
CA ILE A 1253 31.46 9.17 -13.45
C ILE A 1253 29.94 9.12 -13.58
N PHE A 1254 29.24 9.99 -12.86
CA PHE A 1254 27.80 10.15 -12.97
C PHE A 1254 27.46 11.35 -13.85
N SER A 1255 26.56 11.13 -14.80
CA SER A 1255 26.07 12.18 -15.69
C SER A 1255 24.58 12.01 -15.96
N VAL A 1256 23.90 13.12 -16.21
CA VAL A 1256 22.47 13.12 -16.56
C VAL A 1256 22.29 13.86 -17.88
N ALA A 1257 21.49 13.26 -18.76
CA ALA A 1257 21.05 13.86 -20.02
C ALA A 1257 19.56 13.60 -20.23
N SER A 1258 18.89 14.54 -20.89
CA SER A 1258 17.49 14.43 -21.30
C SER A 1258 17.35 15.12 -22.66
N GLY A 1259 16.88 14.37 -23.65
CA GLY A 1259 16.72 14.82 -25.02
C GLY A 1259 17.97 14.62 -25.89
N HIS A 1260 17.75 14.49 -27.20
CA HIS A 1260 18.77 14.04 -28.16
C HIS A 1260 20.00 14.96 -28.19
N LEU A 1261 19.79 16.29 -28.06
CA LEU A 1261 20.87 17.26 -28.05
C LEU A 1261 21.82 17.03 -26.85
N TYR A 1262 21.28 16.82 -25.66
CA TYR A 1262 22.09 16.59 -24.46
C TYR A 1262 22.74 15.21 -24.46
N GLU A 1263 22.13 14.21 -25.09
CA GLU A 1263 22.75 12.90 -25.31
C GLU A 1263 23.91 12.97 -26.30
N ARG A 1264 23.84 13.85 -27.30
CA ARG A 1264 24.96 14.15 -28.18
C ARG A 1264 26.11 14.80 -27.42
N PHE A 1265 25.82 15.83 -26.62
CA PHE A 1265 26.82 16.42 -25.74
C PHE A 1265 27.44 15.37 -24.80
N LEU A 1266 26.61 14.50 -24.22
CA LEU A 1266 27.06 13.44 -23.31
C LEU A 1266 28.06 12.48 -23.98
N ARG A 1267 27.77 12.03 -25.21
CA ARG A 1267 28.70 11.17 -25.98
C ARG A 1267 30.05 11.84 -26.22
N ILE A 1268 30.04 13.15 -26.50
CA ILE A 1268 31.26 13.94 -26.70
C ILE A 1268 32.01 14.11 -25.36
N MET A 1269 31.30 14.40 -24.27
CA MET A 1269 31.88 14.48 -22.93
C MET A 1269 32.57 13.17 -22.58
N MET A 1270 31.88 12.03 -22.75
CA MET A 1270 32.45 10.71 -22.49
C MET A 1270 33.72 10.47 -23.33
N LEU A 1271 33.70 10.78 -24.62
CA LEU A 1271 34.87 10.65 -25.48
C LEU A 1271 36.04 11.52 -25.00
N SER A 1272 35.75 12.76 -24.58
CA SER A 1272 36.76 13.67 -24.05
C SER A 1272 37.41 13.12 -22.77
N VAL A 1273 36.63 12.45 -21.90
CA VAL A 1273 37.17 11.75 -20.72
C VAL A 1273 38.08 10.59 -21.14
N LEU A 1274 37.58 9.72 -22.02
CA LEU A 1274 38.27 8.49 -22.44
C LEU A 1274 39.59 8.76 -23.17
N LYS A 1275 39.72 9.90 -23.84
CA LYS A 1275 40.96 10.32 -24.50
C LYS A 1275 42.05 10.80 -23.53
N HIS A 1276 41.67 11.27 -22.34
CA HIS A 1276 42.60 11.86 -21.37
C HIS A 1276 42.85 10.99 -20.12
N THR A 1277 41.91 10.10 -19.78
CA THR A 1277 41.95 9.27 -18.59
C THR A 1277 42.36 7.84 -18.94
N LYS A 1278 43.49 7.37 -18.42
CA LYS A 1278 44.01 6.01 -18.70
C LYS A 1278 43.46 4.95 -17.75
N THR A 1279 43.09 5.36 -16.54
CA THR A 1279 42.49 4.48 -15.54
C THR A 1279 41.11 4.05 -16.03
N PRO A 1280 40.71 2.78 -15.86
CA PRO A 1280 39.38 2.29 -16.26
C PRO A 1280 38.25 3.20 -15.77
N VAL A 1281 37.30 3.50 -16.64
CA VAL A 1281 36.17 4.40 -16.35
C VAL A 1281 34.88 3.61 -16.35
N LYS A 1282 34.03 3.87 -15.35
CA LYS A 1282 32.64 3.41 -15.28
C LYS A 1282 31.70 4.60 -15.29
N PHE A 1283 30.88 4.71 -16.34
CA PHE A 1283 29.86 5.74 -16.45
C PHE A 1283 28.54 5.29 -15.81
N TRP A 1284 27.88 6.21 -15.13
CA TRP A 1284 26.60 6.00 -14.48
C TRP A 1284 25.62 7.01 -15.06
N PHE A 1285 24.46 6.53 -15.49
CA PHE A 1285 23.44 7.39 -16.09
C PHE A 1285 22.07 7.18 -15.46
N LEU A 1286 21.30 8.26 -15.35
CA LEU A 1286 19.92 8.18 -14.87
C LEU A 1286 19.01 7.63 -15.97
N LYS A 1287 18.59 6.38 -15.83
CA LYS A 1287 17.93 5.59 -16.90
C LYS A 1287 16.67 6.24 -17.47
N ASN A 1288 15.79 6.76 -16.60
CA ASN A 1288 14.42 7.18 -16.94
C ASN A 1288 14.32 8.35 -17.94
N TYR A 1289 15.40 9.11 -18.14
CA TYR A 1289 15.40 10.33 -18.96
C TYR A 1289 16.17 10.16 -20.27
N LEU A 1290 16.81 9.00 -20.47
CA LEU A 1290 17.53 8.69 -21.69
C LEU A 1290 16.57 8.17 -22.76
N SER A 1291 16.83 8.56 -24.00
CA SER A 1291 16.15 8.06 -25.18
C SER A 1291 16.43 6.56 -25.37
N PRO A 1292 15.49 5.82 -25.98
CA PRO A 1292 15.74 4.42 -26.36
C PRO A 1292 16.99 4.29 -27.24
N THR A 1293 17.18 5.21 -28.18
CA THR A 1293 18.32 5.22 -29.09
C THR A 1293 19.66 5.35 -28.36
N PHE A 1294 19.74 6.16 -27.31
CA PHE A 1294 20.95 6.23 -26.48
C PHE A 1294 21.20 4.93 -25.72
N LYS A 1295 20.15 4.33 -25.13
CA LYS A 1295 20.25 3.05 -24.39
C LYS A 1295 20.67 1.88 -25.28
N GLU A 1296 20.28 1.88 -26.55
CA GLU A 1296 20.74 0.90 -27.54
C GLU A 1296 22.18 1.15 -28.02
N PHE A 1297 22.61 2.41 -28.09
CA PHE A 1297 23.94 2.79 -28.58
C PHE A 1297 25.04 2.67 -27.51
N ILE A 1298 24.74 2.94 -26.24
CA ILE A 1298 25.74 2.93 -25.17
C ILE A 1298 26.50 1.60 -25.01
N PRO A 1299 25.89 0.40 -25.14
CA PRO A 1299 26.63 -0.86 -25.06
C PRO A 1299 27.62 -1.01 -26.21
N TYR A 1300 27.23 -0.58 -27.42
CA TYR A 1300 28.10 -0.57 -28.59
C TYR A 1300 29.30 0.36 -28.39
N MET A 1301 29.05 1.57 -27.89
CA MET A 1301 30.10 2.54 -27.59
C MET A 1301 31.05 2.03 -26.48
N ALA A 1302 30.50 1.37 -25.45
CA ALA A 1302 31.26 0.79 -24.33
C ALA A 1302 32.25 -0.28 -24.81
N GLU A 1303 31.83 -1.15 -25.73
CA GLU A 1303 32.72 -2.15 -26.33
C GLU A 1303 33.83 -1.51 -27.17
N LYS A 1304 33.48 -0.56 -28.06
CA LYS A 1304 34.45 0.08 -28.96
C LYS A 1304 35.54 0.85 -28.22
N TYR A 1305 35.20 1.48 -27.09
CA TYR A 1305 36.15 2.30 -26.31
C TYR A 1305 36.65 1.62 -25.02
N GLY A 1306 36.15 0.43 -24.68
CA GLY A 1306 36.63 -0.34 -23.53
C GLY A 1306 36.27 0.26 -22.16
N PHE A 1307 35.12 0.92 -22.03
CA PHE A 1307 34.64 1.44 -20.74
C PHE A 1307 33.49 0.61 -20.18
N GLN A 1308 33.20 0.79 -18.88
CA GLN A 1308 32.05 0.19 -18.22
C GLN A 1308 30.92 1.22 -18.11
N TYR A 1309 29.67 0.76 -18.08
CA TYR A 1309 28.54 1.64 -17.82
C TYR A 1309 27.49 0.94 -16.97
N GLU A 1310 26.66 1.73 -16.29
CA GLU A 1310 25.49 1.22 -15.55
C GLU A 1310 24.37 2.27 -15.57
N LEU A 1311 23.13 1.80 -15.68
CA LEU A 1311 21.95 2.64 -15.70
C LEU A 1311 21.27 2.57 -14.34
N VAL A 1312 21.24 3.70 -13.62
CA VAL A 1312 20.64 3.80 -12.29
C VAL A 1312 19.28 4.47 -12.36
N GLN A 1313 18.38 4.04 -11.48
CA GLN A 1313 17.04 4.59 -11.37
C GLN A 1313 16.49 4.40 -9.96
N TYR A 1314 15.78 5.42 -9.50
CA TYR A 1314 15.19 5.52 -8.16
C TYR A 1314 13.89 6.32 -8.27
N LYS A 1315 12.79 5.89 -7.64
CA LYS A 1315 11.54 6.67 -7.68
C LYS A 1315 11.61 7.81 -6.65
N TRP A 1316 11.11 8.98 -7.02
CA TRP A 1316 10.91 10.08 -6.09
C TRP A 1316 9.98 9.64 -4.93
N PRO A 1317 10.41 9.66 -3.66
CA PRO A 1317 9.58 9.19 -2.54
C PRO A 1317 8.34 10.06 -2.32
N ARG A 1318 7.18 9.43 -2.03
CA ARG A 1318 5.88 10.13 -1.87
C ARG A 1318 5.85 11.16 -0.74
N TRP A 1319 6.60 10.92 0.33
CA TRP A 1319 6.68 11.82 1.47
C TRP A 1319 7.50 13.08 1.19
N LEU A 1320 8.29 13.08 0.12
CA LEU A 1320 9.15 14.20 -0.27
C LEU A 1320 8.44 15.00 -1.36
N HIS A 1321 8.29 16.31 -1.18
CA HIS A 1321 7.59 17.20 -2.10
C HIS A 1321 8.11 17.07 -3.54
N GLN A 1322 7.27 16.61 -4.45
CA GLN A 1322 7.65 16.31 -5.83
C GLN A 1322 7.64 17.57 -6.70
N GLN A 1323 8.60 17.67 -7.62
CA GLN A 1323 8.63 18.73 -8.62
C GLN A 1323 7.77 18.34 -9.84
N THR A 1324 7.11 19.32 -10.45
CA THR A 1324 6.24 19.08 -11.62
C THR A 1324 6.96 19.28 -12.96
N GLU A 1325 7.98 20.12 -12.99
CA GLU A 1325 8.78 20.37 -14.19
C GLU A 1325 9.89 19.32 -14.34
N LYS A 1326 9.95 18.67 -15.50
CA LYS A 1326 10.96 17.64 -15.83
C LYS A 1326 12.40 18.08 -15.51
N GLN A 1327 12.74 19.34 -15.82
CA GLN A 1327 14.06 19.91 -15.53
C GLN A 1327 14.36 19.98 -14.03
N ARG A 1328 13.42 20.46 -13.21
CA ARG A 1328 13.57 20.55 -11.75
C ARG A 1328 13.64 19.15 -11.11
N ILE A 1329 12.89 18.19 -11.65
CA ILE A 1329 12.98 16.78 -11.22
C ILE A 1329 14.40 16.25 -11.46
N ILE A 1330 14.93 16.41 -12.68
CA ILE A 1330 16.30 15.99 -13.05
C ILE A 1330 17.34 16.63 -12.12
N TRP A 1331 17.22 17.93 -11.83
CA TRP A 1331 18.10 18.61 -10.88
C TRP A 1331 18.02 18.03 -9.47
N GLY A 1332 16.83 17.63 -9.02
CA GLY A 1332 16.67 16.92 -7.75
C GLY A 1332 17.48 15.63 -7.71
N TYR A 1333 17.48 14.84 -8.79
CA TYR A 1333 18.27 13.60 -8.89
C TYR A 1333 19.78 13.82 -8.88
N LYS A 1334 20.26 15.00 -9.29
CA LYS A 1334 21.68 15.34 -9.19
C LYS A 1334 22.17 15.46 -7.74
N ILE A 1335 21.28 15.61 -6.74
CA ILE A 1335 21.72 15.90 -5.36
C ILE A 1335 20.97 15.16 -4.25
N LEU A 1336 19.66 14.99 -4.35
CA LEU A 1336 18.82 14.52 -3.23
C LEU A 1336 18.95 13.02 -2.94
N PHE A 1337 19.35 12.22 -3.91
CA PHE A 1337 19.27 10.75 -3.85
C PHE A 1337 20.62 10.06 -4.06
N LEU A 1338 21.74 10.80 -3.97
CA LEU A 1338 23.08 10.26 -4.23
C LEU A 1338 23.45 9.10 -3.31
N ASP A 1339 22.92 9.09 -2.09
CA ASP A 1339 23.13 8.01 -1.13
C ASP A 1339 22.46 6.69 -1.55
N VAL A 1340 21.29 6.75 -2.17
CA VAL A 1340 20.44 5.59 -2.51
C VAL A 1340 20.40 5.23 -4.00
N LEU A 1341 20.85 6.12 -4.89
CA LEU A 1341 20.86 5.88 -6.34
C LEU A 1341 21.96 4.91 -6.76
N PHE A 1342 23.09 4.91 -6.04
CA PHE A 1342 24.25 4.06 -6.34
C PHE A 1342 24.29 2.83 -5.44
N PRO A 1343 24.75 1.69 -5.96
CA PRO A 1343 25.09 0.54 -5.15
C PRO A 1343 26.06 0.90 -4.01
N LEU A 1344 26.00 0.13 -2.94
CA LEU A 1344 26.81 0.39 -1.75
C LEU A 1344 28.32 0.24 -1.97
N ALA A 1345 28.72 -0.47 -3.04
CA ALA A 1345 30.11 -0.68 -3.45
C ALA A 1345 30.78 0.58 -4.04
N VAL A 1346 30.01 1.61 -4.40
CA VAL A 1346 30.57 2.86 -4.95
C VAL A 1346 31.09 3.75 -3.82
N ASP A 1347 32.42 3.84 -3.70
CA ASP A 1347 33.09 4.63 -2.65
C ASP A 1347 33.03 6.14 -2.94
N LYS A 1348 33.35 6.52 -4.17
CA LYS A 1348 33.54 7.90 -4.63
C LYS A 1348 33.17 7.98 -6.11
N PHE A 1349 32.54 9.07 -6.51
CA PHE A 1349 32.21 9.33 -7.91
C PHE A 1349 32.43 10.81 -8.27
N LEU A 1350 32.56 11.07 -9.56
CA LEU A 1350 32.63 12.39 -10.16
C LEU A 1350 31.32 12.67 -10.87
N PHE A 1351 30.65 13.78 -10.57
CA PHE A 1351 29.58 14.26 -11.42
C PHE A 1351 30.15 15.15 -12.51
N VAL A 1352 29.76 14.89 -13.75
CA VAL A 1352 30.16 15.68 -14.93
C VAL A 1352 28.90 15.96 -15.75
N ASP A 1353 28.56 17.24 -15.94
CA ASP A 1353 27.44 17.62 -16.80
C ASP A 1353 27.67 17.17 -18.25
N ALA A 1354 26.57 16.85 -18.96
CA ALA A 1354 26.64 16.31 -20.31
C ALA A 1354 27.34 17.25 -21.30
N ASP A 1355 27.31 18.57 -21.09
CA ASP A 1355 27.91 19.59 -21.94
C ASP A 1355 29.31 20.04 -21.50
N GLN A 1356 29.99 19.25 -20.65
CA GLN A 1356 31.40 19.44 -20.32
C GLN A 1356 32.34 18.84 -21.37
N ILE A 1357 33.50 19.48 -21.58
CA ILE A 1357 34.63 18.93 -22.33
C ILE A 1357 35.83 18.79 -21.41
N VAL A 1358 36.33 17.57 -21.26
CA VAL A 1358 37.44 17.23 -20.37
C VAL A 1358 38.77 17.24 -21.12
N ARG A 1359 39.78 17.91 -20.57
CA ARG A 1359 41.13 18.10 -21.13
C ARG A 1359 42.25 17.55 -20.23
N THR A 1360 41.91 16.84 -19.18
CA THR A 1360 42.86 16.30 -18.18
C THR A 1360 42.47 14.89 -17.77
N ASP A 1361 43.37 14.20 -17.07
CA ASP A 1361 43.07 12.93 -16.42
C ASP A 1361 42.13 13.15 -15.22
N LEU A 1362 40.90 12.63 -15.28
CA LEU A 1362 39.93 12.77 -14.19
C LEU A 1362 40.31 12.00 -12.92
N LYS A 1363 41.31 11.11 -12.99
CA LYS A 1363 41.91 10.51 -11.80
C LYS A 1363 42.39 11.58 -10.82
N GLU A 1364 42.93 12.68 -11.32
CA GLU A 1364 43.41 13.79 -10.48
C GLU A 1364 42.27 14.38 -9.63
N LEU A 1365 41.04 14.45 -10.14
CA LEU A 1365 39.88 14.91 -9.37
C LEU A 1365 39.36 13.83 -8.42
N ARG A 1366 39.34 12.57 -8.86
CA ARG A 1366 38.95 11.44 -8.01
C ARG A 1366 39.86 11.34 -6.79
N ASP A 1367 41.16 11.52 -6.98
CA ASP A 1367 42.17 11.44 -5.90
C ASP A 1367 42.34 12.75 -5.12
N PHE A 1368 41.60 13.79 -5.50
CA PHE A 1368 41.63 15.08 -4.80
C PHE A 1368 41.12 14.91 -3.35
N ASP A 1369 41.92 15.43 -2.40
CA ASP A 1369 41.60 15.44 -0.98
C ASP A 1369 40.50 16.47 -0.68
N LEU A 1370 39.39 15.99 -0.13
CA LEU A 1370 38.24 16.82 0.23
C LEU A 1370 38.34 17.42 1.63
N GLU A 1371 39.43 17.19 2.37
CA GLU A 1371 39.67 17.73 3.71
C GLU A 1371 38.49 17.45 4.67
N GLY A 1372 37.90 16.26 4.57
CA GLY A 1372 36.75 15.83 5.37
C GLY A 1372 35.38 16.29 4.88
N ALA A 1373 35.29 17.10 3.82
CA ALA A 1373 34.02 17.43 3.18
C ALA A 1373 33.45 16.22 2.40
N PRO A 1374 32.12 15.99 2.39
CA PRO A 1374 31.50 14.91 1.63
C PRO A 1374 31.57 15.13 0.11
N TYR A 1375 31.78 16.37 -0.34
CA TYR A 1375 31.88 16.71 -1.74
C TYR A 1375 32.75 17.95 -1.98
N GLY A 1376 33.22 18.08 -3.22
CA GLY A 1376 33.97 19.24 -3.68
C GLY A 1376 33.38 19.80 -4.96
N TYR A 1377 33.08 21.10 -4.96
CA TYR A 1377 32.51 21.82 -6.10
C TYR A 1377 33.47 22.93 -6.55
N THR A 1378 33.45 23.28 -7.83
CA THR A 1378 34.22 24.43 -8.33
C THR A 1378 33.44 25.73 -8.05
N PRO A 1379 34.08 26.78 -7.51
CA PRO A 1379 33.44 28.09 -7.36
C PRO A 1379 33.23 28.78 -8.72
N PHE A 1380 32.25 29.67 -8.81
CA PHE A 1380 32.07 30.53 -9.99
C PHE A 1380 33.31 31.40 -10.23
N CYS A 1381 33.72 31.52 -11.50
CA CYS A 1381 34.77 32.45 -11.90
C CYS A 1381 34.36 33.92 -11.66
N GLU A 1382 35.28 34.69 -11.10
CA GLU A 1382 35.12 36.13 -10.87
C GLU A 1382 35.96 36.99 -11.83
N SER A 1383 36.68 36.37 -12.76
CA SER A 1383 37.65 37.10 -13.59
C SER A 1383 37.03 37.88 -14.75
N ARG A 1384 35.85 37.50 -15.25
CA ARG A 1384 35.11 38.28 -16.25
C ARG A 1384 34.24 39.35 -15.59
N ARG A 1385 34.71 40.60 -15.55
CA ARG A 1385 34.05 41.71 -14.83
C ARG A 1385 32.78 42.20 -15.51
N GLU A 1386 32.65 41.99 -16.82
CA GLU A 1386 31.44 42.34 -17.59
C GLU A 1386 30.18 41.63 -17.06
N MET A 1387 30.35 40.51 -16.34
CA MET A 1387 29.27 39.73 -15.75
C MET A 1387 28.97 40.07 -14.29
N ASP A 1388 29.61 41.08 -13.68
CA ASP A 1388 29.40 41.42 -12.25
C ASP A 1388 27.93 41.70 -11.93
N GLY A 1389 27.19 42.32 -12.87
CA GLY A 1389 25.75 42.59 -12.71
C GLY A 1389 24.85 41.34 -12.68
N TYR A 1390 25.32 40.19 -13.17
CA TYR A 1390 24.58 38.93 -13.19
C TYR A 1390 24.91 38.01 -11.99
N ARG A 1391 25.90 38.39 -11.16
CA ARG A 1391 26.34 37.63 -9.98
C ARG A 1391 25.43 37.91 -8.78
N PHE A 1392 24.20 37.41 -8.82
CA PHE A 1392 23.18 37.66 -7.79
C PHE A 1392 23.66 37.33 -6.36
N TRP A 1393 24.54 36.34 -6.21
CA TRP A 1393 25.09 35.92 -4.91
C TRP A 1393 26.06 36.92 -4.26
N LYS A 1394 26.51 37.96 -4.97
CA LYS A 1394 27.34 39.05 -4.41
C LYS A 1394 26.51 40.10 -3.65
N SER A 1395 25.18 39.99 -3.66
CA SER A 1395 24.28 40.89 -2.93
C SER A 1395 23.10 40.12 -2.30
N GLY A 1396 22.29 40.81 -1.50
CA GLY A 1396 21.05 40.26 -0.94
C GLY A 1396 21.25 39.08 0.03
N TYR A 1397 20.28 38.16 0.00
CA TYR A 1397 20.24 36.97 0.88
C TYR A 1397 21.51 36.14 0.77
N TRP A 1398 21.92 35.78 -0.46
CA TRP A 1398 23.06 34.91 -0.70
C TRP A 1398 24.39 35.47 -0.18
N ALA A 1399 24.65 36.77 -0.37
CA ALA A 1399 25.87 37.40 0.16
C ALA A 1399 25.93 37.36 1.69
N SER A 1400 24.78 37.57 2.33
CA SER A 1400 24.64 37.53 3.79
C SER A 1400 24.80 36.09 4.32
N HIS A 1401 24.14 35.13 3.67
CA HIS A 1401 24.14 33.71 4.05
C HIS A 1401 25.51 33.05 3.87
N LEU A 1402 26.20 33.33 2.76
CA LEU A 1402 27.52 32.76 2.47
C LEU A 1402 28.60 33.33 3.40
N ALA A 1403 28.41 34.53 3.96
CA ALA A 1403 29.32 35.16 4.92
C ALA A 1403 30.79 35.16 4.48
N GLY A 1404 31.04 35.53 3.21
CA GLY A 1404 32.38 35.55 2.61
C GLY A 1404 32.85 34.23 1.99
N ARG A 1405 32.11 33.12 2.14
CA ARG A 1405 32.35 31.88 1.40
C ARG A 1405 32.01 32.08 -0.09
N LYS A 1406 32.65 31.29 -0.95
CA LYS A 1406 32.36 31.28 -2.38
C LYS A 1406 31.04 30.57 -2.65
N TYR A 1407 30.33 31.03 -3.67
CA TYR A 1407 29.18 30.33 -4.24
C TYR A 1407 29.67 29.39 -5.35
N HIS A 1408 29.18 28.15 -5.34
CA HIS A 1408 29.69 27.05 -6.18
C HIS A 1408 28.71 26.66 -7.29
N ILE A 1409 29.24 26.26 -8.45
CA ILE A 1409 28.46 25.80 -9.62
C ILE A 1409 28.35 24.26 -9.62
N SER A 1410 27.20 23.71 -10.03
CA SER A 1410 26.91 22.26 -10.02
C SER A 1410 27.34 21.50 -11.29
N ALA A 1411 28.08 22.11 -12.22
CA ALA A 1411 28.39 21.48 -13.52
C ALA A 1411 29.49 20.40 -13.45
N LEU A 1412 30.40 20.51 -12.48
CA LEU A 1412 31.43 19.51 -12.19
C LEU A 1412 31.66 19.47 -10.67
N TYR A 1413 31.54 18.29 -10.07
CA TYR A 1413 31.85 18.11 -8.66
C TYR A 1413 32.25 16.65 -8.36
N VAL A 1414 32.92 16.46 -7.24
CA VAL A 1414 33.34 15.14 -6.74
C VAL A 1414 32.62 14.85 -5.44
N VAL A 1415 32.14 13.61 -5.26
CA VAL A 1415 31.43 13.18 -4.05
C VAL A 1415 32.13 11.98 -3.47
N ASP A 1416 32.60 12.11 -2.23
CA ASP A 1416 32.98 10.99 -1.38
C ASP A 1416 31.69 10.40 -0.80
N LEU A 1417 31.18 9.36 -1.47
CA LEU A 1417 29.89 8.78 -1.13
C LEU A 1417 29.93 8.06 0.21
N LYS A 1418 31.10 7.56 0.63
CA LYS A 1418 31.32 7.04 1.99
C LYS A 1418 31.11 8.12 3.03
N LYS A 1419 31.76 9.27 2.87
CA LYS A 1419 31.62 10.40 3.79
C LYS A 1419 30.22 10.98 3.72
N PHE A 1420 29.64 11.10 2.53
CA PHE A 1420 28.27 11.58 2.30
C PHE A 1420 27.24 10.74 3.05
N ARG A 1421 27.31 9.40 2.94
CA ARG A 1421 26.47 8.47 3.69
C ARG A 1421 26.77 8.52 5.19
N LYS A 1422 28.05 8.55 5.58
CA LYS A 1422 28.50 8.60 6.99
C LYS A 1422 27.90 9.79 7.76
N ILE A 1423 27.96 10.99 7.18
CA ILE A 1423 27.44 12.20 7.84
C ILE A 1423 25.94 12.43 7.60
N ALA A 1424 25.26 11.50 6.92
CA ALA A 1424 23.86 11.61 6.51
C ALA A 1424 23.57 12.89 5.71
N ALA A 1425 24.46 13.23 4.77
CA ALA A 1425 24.30 14.42 3.94
C ALA A 1425 23.01 14.36 3.12
N GLY A 1426 22.65 13.19 2.57
CA GLY A 1426 21.41 12.97 1.83
C GLY A 1426 20.16 13.30 2.65
N ASP A 1427 20.06 12.78 3.87
CA ASP A 1427 18.92 13.05 4.77
C ASP A 1427 18.82 14.54 5.14
N ARG A 1428 19.96 15.20 5.41
CA ARG A 1428 19.99 16.65 5.69
C ARG A 1428 19.54 17.48 4.50
N LEU A 1429 20.00 17.13 3.29
CA LEU A 1429 19.62 17.80 2.05
C LEU A 1429 18.12 17.62 1.78
N ARG A 1430 17.58 16.41 1.94
CA ARG A 1430 16.14 16.13 1.81
C ARG A 1430 15.30 16.88 2.84
N GLY A 1431 15.74 16.95 4.10
CA GLY A 1431 15.05 17.72 5.15
C GLY A 1431 14.99 19.21 4.83
N GLN A 1432 16.11 19.81 4.41
CA GLN A 1432 16.14 21.22 4.02
C GLN A 1432 15.31 21.48 2.76
N TYR A 1433 15.39 20.58 1.77
CA TYR A 1433 14.59 20.66 0.55
C TYR A 1433 13.09 20.62 0.86
N GLN A 1434 12.63 19.71 1.74
CA GLN A 1434 11.22 19.60 2.11
C GLN A 1434 10.68 20.92 2.68
N GLY A 1435 11.47 21.62 3.51
CA GLY A 1435 11.08 22.90 4.08
C GLY A 1435 11.09 24.08 3.09
N LEU A 1436 11.96 24.05 2.08
CA LEU A 1436 12.12 25.14 1.12
C LEU A 1436 11.29 24.99 -0.15
N SER A 1437 11.02 23.76 -0.58
CA SER A 1437 10.44 23.45 -1.90
C SER A 1437 8.95 23.76 -2.03
N GLN A 1438 8.26 24.01 -0.91
CA GLN A 1438 6.85 24.43 -0.90
C GLN A 1438 6.63 25.81 -1.54
N ASP A 1439 7.65 26.68 -1.53
CA ASP A 1439 7.62 27.93 -2.29
C ASP A 1439 8.21 27.69 -3.70
N PRO A 1440 7.42 27.81 -4.78
CA PRO A 1440 7.90 27.61 -6.14
C PRO A 1440 9.00 28.60 -6.56
N ASN A 1441 9.14 29.75 -5.88
CA ASN A 1441 10.22 30.71 -6.15
C ASN A 1441 11.54 30.35 -5.45
N SER A 1442 11.50 29.39 -4.53
CA SER A 1442 12.67 28.93 -3.80
C SER A 1442 13.47 27.90 -4.62
N LEU A 1443 14.79 27.84 -4.37
CA LEU A 1443 15.71 26.91 -5.04
C LEU A 1443 15.57 26.98 -6.57
N SER A 1444 15.70 28.19 -7.14
CA SER A 1444 15.51 28.42 -8.58
C SER A 1444 16.39 27.50 -9.43
N ASN A 1445 17.65 27.27 -9.03
CA ASN A 1445 18.52 26.22 -9.56
C ASN A 1445 18.76 25.17 -8.47
N LEU A 1446 17.88 24.18 -8.37
CA LEU A 1446 17.81 23.24 -7.24
C LEU A 1446 19.16 22.55 -6.90
N ASP A 1447 19.84 22.00 -7.90
CA ASP A 1447 21.12 21.28 -7.75
C ASP A 1447 22.29 22.17 -7.34
N GLN A 1448 22.16 23.49 -7.51
CA GLN A 1448 23.17 24.48 -7.16
C GLN A 1448 22.84 25.20 -5.85
N ASP A 1449 21.60 25.65 -5.70
CA ASP A 1449 21.14 26.42 -4.56
C ASP A 1449 21.11 25.58 -3.29
N LEU A 1450 20.65 24.33 -3.36
CA LEU A 1450 20.50 23.51 -2.15
C LEU A 1450 21.85 23.21 -1.46
N PRO A 1451 22.92 22.74 -2.15
CA PRO A 1451 24.23 22.58 -1.53
C PRO A 1451 24.81 23.88 -0.98
N ASN A 1452 24.70 24.99 -1.72
CA ASN A 1452 25.22 26.29 -1.26
C ASN A 1452 24.42 26.82 -0.06
N ASN A 1453 23.12 26.57 0.01
CA ASN A 1453 22.29 26.88 1.17
C ASN A 1453 22.74 26.05 2.38
N MET A 1454 23.05 24.77 2.18
CA MET A 1454 23.47 23.85 3.23
C MET A 1454 24.97 23.90 3.58
N ILE A 1455 25.74 24.84 3.01
CA ILE A 1455 27.22 24.90 3.13
C ILE A 1455 27.75 24.92 4.57
N HIS A 1456 26.94 25.37 5.54
CA HIS A 1456 27.31 25.42 6.96
C HIS A 1456 27.08 24.09 7.69
N GLN A 1457 26.18 23.24 7.20
CA GLN A 1457 25.84 21.93 7.79
C GLN A 1457 26.42 20.76 7.01
N VAL A 1458 26.56 20.91 5.69
CA VAL A 1458 27.16 19.96 4.75
C VAL A 1458 28.27 20.69 4.01
N PRO A 1459 29.53 20.60 4.49
CA PRO A 1459 30.62 21.43 3.99
C PRO A 1459 30.93 21.15 2.52
N ILE A 1460 31.25 22.19 1.75
CA ILE A 1460 31.72 22.09 0.38
C ILE A 1460 33.22 22.36 0.36
N LYS A 1461 34.02 21.42 -0.18
CA LYS A 1461 35.41 21.73 -0.53
C LYS A 1461 35.45 22.53 -1.84
N SER A 1462 35.99 23.74 -1.80
CA SER A 1462 36.20 24.52 -3.03
C SER A 1462 37.33 23.90 -3.85
N LEU A 1463 37.01 23.43 -5.06
CA LEU A 1463 38.00 22.93 -6.01
C LEU A 1463 38.79 24.10 -6.64
N PRO A 1464 40.04 23.86 -7.09
CA PRO A 1464 40.79 24.82 -7.89
C PRO A 1464 40.03 25.32 -9.12
N GLN A 1465 40.12 26.62 -9.43
CA GLN A 1465 39.33 27.25 -10.51
C GLN A 1465 39.58 26.62 -11.89
N GLU A 1466 40.79 26.10 -12.12
CA GLU A 1466 41.16 25.38 -13.34
C GLU A 1466 40.30 24.15 -13.64
N TRP A 1467 39.61 23.58 -12.64
CA TRP A 1467 38.71 22.45 -12.84
C TRP A 1467 37.49 22.77 -13.67
N LEU A 1468 37.00 24.02 -13.68
CA LEU A 1468 35.83 24.40 -14.46
C LEU A 1468 36.02 25.79 -15.05
N TRP A 1469 36.06 25.85 -16.38
CA TRP A 1469 36.07 27.09 -17.14
C TRP A 1469 34.80 27.21 -17.96
N CYS A 1470 34.15 28.37 -17.94
CA CYS A 1470 33.00 28.69 -18.78
C CYS A 1470 33.16 30.11 -19.32
N GLU A 1471 32.84 30.30 -20.61
CA GLU A 1471 33.03 31.58 -21.32
C GLU A 1471 32.29 32.72 -20.63
N THR A 1472 31.10 32.46 -20.09
CA THR A 1472 30.29 33.47 -19.40
C THR A 1472 31.02 34.02 -18.16
N TRP A 1473 31.66 33.19 -17.34
CA TRP A 1473 32.15 33.65 -16.02
C TRP A 1473 33.66 33.88 -15.98
N CYS A 1474 34.42 33.16 -16.79
CA CYS A 1474 35.88 33.13 -16.77
C CYS A 1474 36.48 33.99 -17.90
N ASP A 1475 37.60 34.65 -17.63
CA ASP A 1475 38.37 35.38 -18.62
C ASP A 1475 39.03 34.45 -19.66
N ASP A 1476 39.31 34.96 -20.85
CA ASP A 1476 39.86 34.17 -21.95
C ASP A 1476 41.29 33.66 -21.69
N ALA A 1477 42.07 34.36 -20.86
CA ALA A 1477 43.45 33.95 -20.56
C ALA A 1477 43.50 32.69 -19.67
N SER A 1478 42.54 32.54 -18.77
CA SER A 1478 42.41 31.36 -17.89
C SER A 1478 42.05 30.08 -18.65
N LYS A 1479 41.41 30.18 -19.84
CA LYS A 1479 41.01 29.03 -20.68
C LYS A 1479 42.15 28.07 -21.02
N LYS A 1480 43.38 28.58 -21.17
CA LYS A 1480 44.56 27.76 -21.48
C LYS A 1480 44.93 26.78 -20.36
N LYS A 1481 44.55 27.08 -19.12
CA LYS A 1481 44.79 26.23 -17.94
C LYS A 1481 43.58 25.39 -17.57
N ALA A 1482 42.47 25.51 -18.31
CA ALA A 1482 41.23 24.83 -18.01
C ALA A 1482 41.37 23.31 -18.20
N LYS A 1483 41.10 22.56 -17.13
CA LYS A 1483 41.03 21.10 -17.10
C LYS A 1483 39.70 20.59 -17.63
N THR A 1484 38.62 21.33 -17.43
CA THR A 1484 37.34 21.09 -18.11
C THR A 1484 36.74 22.41 -18.61
N ILE A 1485 35.97 22.34 -19.69
CA ILE A 1485 35.23 23.46 -20.28
C ILE A 1485 33.74 23.16 -20.22
N ASP A 1486 33.01 24.04 -19.54
CA ASP A 1486 31.56 24.05 -19.42
C ASP A 1486 30.95 24.93 -20.52
N LEU A 1487 30.04 24.36 -21.32
CA LEU A 1487 29.28 25.07 -22.36
C LEU A 1487 28.04 25.78 -21.77
N CYS A 1488 28.30 26.60 -20.77
CA CYS A 1488 27.33 27.43 -20.08
C CYS A 1488 26.62 28.40 -21.05
N ASN A 1489 25.36 28.71 -20.77
CA ASN A 1489 24.64 29.74 -21.52
C ASN A 1489 25.22 31.14 -21.20
N ASN A 1490 25.31 31.99 -22.22
CA ASN A 1490 25.69 33.39 -22.05
C ASN A 1490 24.44 34.28 -22.21
N PRO A 1491 24.00 34.98 -21.14
CA PRO A 1491 22.79 35.80 -21.18
C PRO A 1491 22.92 37.02 -22.12
N GLN A 1492 24.14 37.40 -22.53
CA GLN A 1492 24.37 38.53 -23.44
C GLN A 1492 24.30 38.14 -24.93
N THR A 1493 24.78 36.96 -25.31
CA THR A 1493 24.94 36.58 -26.74
C THR A 1493 23.81 35.69 -27.28
N LYS A 1494 23.04 35.01 -26.41
CA LYS A 1494 21.91 34.11 -26.78
C LYS A 1494 22.21 33.14 -27.95
N GLU A 1495 23.49 32.79 -28.13
CA GLU A 1495 23.97 31.91 -29.19
C GLU A 1495 23.49 30.46 -28.93
N PRO A 1496 23.06 29.70 -29.96
CA PRO A 1496 22.75 28.29 -29.81
C PRO A 1496 23.94 27.48 -29.27
N LYS A 1497 23.71 26.55 -28.35
CA LYS A 1497 24.77 25.77 -27.68
C LYS A 1497 25.72 25.05 -28.65
N LEU A 1498 25.24 24.47 -29.74
CA LEU A 1498 26.10 23.80 -30.74
C LEU A 1498 27.05 24.78 -31.44
N GLN A 1499 26.58 25.98 -31.78
CA GLN A 1499 27.41 27.01 -32.41
C GLN A 1499 28.46 27.53 -31.42
N ALA A 1500 28.06 27.77 -30.18
CA ALA A 1500 28.97 28.12 -29.10
C ALA A 1500 30.03 27.03 -28.87
N ALA A 1501 29.65 25.75 -28.89
CA ALA A 1501 30.57 24.63 -28.70
C ALA A 1501 31.70 24.60 -29.75
N VAL A 1502 31.34 24.67 -31.03
CA VAL A 1502 32.30 24.68 -32.15
C VAL A 1502 33.25 25.88 -32.09
N ARG A 1503 32.73 27.05 -31.68
CA ARG A 1503 33.51 28.28 -31.56
C ARG A 1503 34.44 28.28 -30.35
N ILE A 1504 33.97 27.79 -29.21
CA ILE A 1504 34.69 27.82 -27.94
C ILE A 1504 35.75 26.71 -27.89
N VAL A 1505 35.46 25.51 -28.37
CA VAL A 1505 36.33 24.35 -28.16
C VAL A 1505 36.82 23.84 -29.51
N GLY A 1506 38.10 24.10 -29.83
CA GLY A 1506 38.68 23.78 -31.13
C GLY A 1506 38.65 22.29 -31.48
N GLU A 1507 38.83 21.43 -30.48
CA GLU A 1507 38.79 19.97 -30.60
C GLU A 1507 37.36 19.39 -30.62
N TRP A 1508 36.32 20.19 -30.39
CA TRP A 1508 34.94 19.71 -30.29
C TRP A 1508 34.45 19.11 -31.62
N SER A 1509 34.82 19.73 -32.75
CA SER A 1509 34.44 19.24 -34.07
C SER A 1509 35.05 17.87 -34.37
N ASP A 1510 36.26 17.60 -33.87
CA ASP A 1510 36.93 16.30 -34.06
C ASP A 1510 36.21 15.20 -33.25
N TYR A 1511 35.85 15.50 -32.00
CA TYR A 1511 35.06 14.59 -31.16
C TYR A 1511 33.67 14.33 -31.75
N ASP A 1512 32.96 15.37 -32.20
CA ASP A 1512 31.64 15.23 -32.83
C ASP A 1512 31.70 14.37 -34.09
N GLN A 1513 32.71 14.56 -34.95
CA GLN A 1513 32.90 13.74 -36.14
C GLN A 1513 33.30 12.29 -35.83
N GLU A 1514 34.09 12.05 -34.77
CA GLU A 1514 34.43 10.70 -34.31
C GLU A 1514 33.17 9.97 -33.81
N ILE A 1515 32.37 10.62 -32.96
CA ILE A 1515 31.10 10.07 -32.47
C ILE A 1515 30.11 9.83 -33.61
N LYS A 1516 29.95 10.78 -34.53
CA LYS A 1516 29.07 10.61 -35.71
C LYS A 1516 29.46 9.41 -36.56
N ARG A 1517 30.76 9.19 -36.80
CA ARG A 1517 31.24 8.03 -37.57
C ARG A 1517 30.87 6.71 -36.87
N ILE A 1518 31.10 6.61 -35.57
CA ILE A 1518 30.77 5.40 -34.80
C ILE A 1518 29.25 5.19 -34.74
N TYR A 1519 28.49 6.27 -34.56
CA TYR A 1519 27.04 6.24 -34.54
C TYR A 1519 26.45 5.80 -35.89
N ASN A 1520 26.98 6.32 -37.00
CA ASN A 1520 26.58 5.86 -38.34
C ASN A 1520 26.95 4.39 -38.57
N ASN A 1521 28.13 3.95 -38.14
CA ASN A 1521 28.50 2.52 -38.22
C ASN A 1521 27.53 1.63 -37.41
N PHE A 1522 27.10 2.09 -36.23
CA PHE A 1522 26.10 1.40 -35.43
C PHE A 1522 24.74 1.32 -36.16
N LEU A 1523 24.27 2.42 -36.77
CA LEU A 1523 23.04 2.43 -37.55
C LEU A 1523 23.15 1.49 -38.77
N ASP A 1524 24.26 1.53 -39.51
CA ASP A 1524 24.52 0.64 -40.65
C ASP A 1524 24.55 -0.84 -40.23
N GLU A 1525 25.18 -1.17 -39.10
CA GLU A 1525 25.24 -2.53 -38.56
C GLU A 1525 23.88 -3.01 -38.01
N LYS A 1526 23.05 -2.08 -37.50
CA LYS A 1526 21.66 -2.32 -37.07
C LYS A 1526 20.76 -2.62 -38.27
N GLU A 1527 20.85 -1.83 -39.34
CA GLU A 1527 20.09 -2.05 -40.56
C GLU A 1527 20.47 -3.37 -41.27
N ARG A 1528 21.73 -3.79 -41.18
CA ARG A 1528 22.20 -5.08 -41.73
C ARG A 1528 21.80 -6.30 -40.91
N GLY A 1529 21.18 -6.12 -39.73
CA GLY A 1529 20.85 -7.22 -38.81
C GLY A 1529 22.07 -7.93 -38.21
N THR A 1530 23.28 -7.35 -38.34
CA THR A 1530 24.52 -7.96 -37.82
C THR A 1530 24.71 -7.79 -36.31
N LEU A 1531 23.81 -7.07 -35.63
CA LEU A 1531 23.83 -6.82 -34.18
C LEU A 1531 22.95 -7.84 -33.39
N GLU A 1532 22.94 -9.13 -33.73
CA GLU A 1532 22.11 -10.15 -33.01
C GLU A 1532 22.67 -10.60 -31.63
N GLY A 1533 23.58 -9.86 -31.01
CA GLY A 1533 24.21 -10.25 -29.73
C GLY A 1533 24.22 -9.20 -28.60
N TYR A 1534 23.62 -8.02 -28.80
CA TYR A 1534 23.83 -6.86 -27.91
C TYR A 1534 22.70 -6.58 -26.90
N GLN A 1535 21.71 -7.46 -26.75
CA GLN A 1535 20.69 -7.32 -25.71
C GLN A 1535 21.30 -7.62 -24.33
N SER A 1536 21.40 -6.58 -23.49
CA SER A 1536 21.75 -6.56 -22.06
C SER A 1536 22.38 -7.84 -21.49
N THR A 1537 23.65 -8.08 -21.81
CA THR A 1537 24.49 -8.90 -20.94
C THR A 1537 25.03 -7.98 -19.85
N ASP A 1538 24.30 -7.84 -18.74
CA ASP A 1538 24.97 -7.53 -17.48
C ASP A 1538 26.08 -8.57 -17.34
N ARG A 1539 27.34 -8.11 -17.36
CA ARG A 1539 28.52 -8.97 -17.35
C ARG A 1539 28.52 -9.81 -16.07
N LYS A 1540 27.95 -11.01 -16.17
CA LYS A 1540 28.06 -12.09 -15.19
C LYS A 1540 29.54 -12.40 -15.00
N HIS A 1541 30.00 -12.28 -13.75
CA HIS A 1541 31.34 -12.73 -13.35
C HIS A 1541 31.54 -14.21 -13.73
N PRO A 1542 32.78 -14.62 -14.07
CA PRO A 1542 33.06 -15.96 -14.58
C PRO A 1542 32.82 -17.00 -13.48
N GLY A 1543 31.67 -17.69 -13.52
CA GLY A 1543 31.34 -18.76 -12.56
C GLY A 1543 29.89 -19.26 -12.54
N GLY A 1544 28.92 -18.59 -13.15
CA GLY A 1544 27.50 -18.97 -13.08
C GLY A 1544 26.95 -19.61 -14.37
N VAL A 1545 26.27 -20.76 -14.22
CA VAL A 1545 25.61 -21.55 -15.29
C VAL A 1545 24.57 -20.72 -16.07
N THR A 1546 24.47 -21.01 -17.37
CA THR A 1546 23.60 -20.38 -18.38
C THR A 1546 22.14 -20.29 -17.95
N HIS A 1547 21.61 -19.06 -17.87
CA HIS A 1547 20.17 -18.78 -17.84
C HIS A 1547 19.78 -18.02 -19.11
N SER A 1548 18.89 -18.62 -19.89
CA SER A 1548 18.10 -17.95 -20.92
C SER A 1548 16.91 -17.28 -20.22
N GLU A 1549 16.93 -15.96 -20.13
CA GLU A 1549 15.76 -15.17 -19.74
C GLU A 1549 14.75 -15.21 -20.90
N LEU A 1550 13.67 -15.98 -20.73
CA LEU A 1550 12.47 -16.00 -21.56
C LEU A 1550 11.25 -15.93 -20.64
#